data_AF-A0AA38NTJ3-F1
#
_entry.id   AF-A0AA38NTJ3-F1
#
_cell.length_a   1.000
_cell.length_b   1.000
_cell.length_c   1.000
_cell.angle_alpha   90.00
_cell.angle_beta   90.00
_cell.angle_gamma   90.00
#
_symmetry.space_group_name_H-M   'P 1'
#
loop_
_entity.id
_entity.type
_entity.pdbx_description
1 polymer ?
#
loop_
_entity_poly.entity_id
_entity_poly.type
_entity_poly.pdbx_seq_one_letter_code
_entity_poly.pdbx_strand_id
1 'polypeptide(L)'
;MVILSQSSAAGVLALLSEPDPVFKQHALKSLNALVPRFWAEISEHIALIESLYDNDDMLKDARDSAALLASKVYYFLGEYVESLSFALGAGNAFEAESRVPGSEEYVETVMSMAIDKYVEEQTNGKQDKVDPRLQRIIESIFTRCISEGEYKQAVGIALESHRLDIISKIYEQVKDTSILTYAMEAVIDSGFSLSYRDTVLRFIYPLFPRPTAGDGSSLAQSLTRLLVTLGDPSLTVPLLVSLVPKEYLLVYQFSFDLVEGGARDYLDLVGAQLPTGNADTQEIFDKIRSILTGQESVKLYLEFLKRNNHVDTLILKHTKDSLEPRSSIYHTALTLQNAFMHSGTTSDLFLRENLEWLGLASNWSKFSATAGLGVIHKGYYEQGKTILGPYLPQNGNESSIPGAAYSEGGALYALGLINAGCGTEISGYLREALRTAQGEVVQHGAALGLGIAAMGSKNMETFEDLKNVLFMDSAVAGEASGYAMGLIMLGTAAEEPVREMLSYARETQHEKIIRGLAIGIAFVFYGRQEEADETVKELLAETDPILRYGGVYTLALAYAGTSNNDAVRQLLHIAVSDVSDDVRRAAVTSLAFLLFKNPSQVPRIVQLLSESYNPHVRCGATLALGIACAGTGMQDAIEILEPMTKDSVDFVRQGAFIALGMILLEQSEASSPSLASTRALYSRIIADKHEDPMAKLGAALGQGLIDAGGRNVTINLQSRAGSRNTNAIVGMVLFCQFWYWYPLAHCACLAFEPTGIIGLDGNLKVPKFEFTSNAKPSLFAYPPTTPPPKKETVTKVATAVLSTTAKVKAREKKKAATEGDAMETDEKPDTKADGDGDVEMKAEGTSKASTSKAAKKEPSFETLPNLSRVTPAQLAYISFSSDGKYQPVRVVTAKPASTRVGKNVKQVEEKVAGGGGILILVDRRPEQQAEFIQFETVMQPPPVEPVSTSDGDAPGAVESGLHIALDESASEADAPSSFEIQVDVFTDTLSDEDSLAKRLAPYEIICAMRERTKFLPLLLDRLPNLRLIATTGRVNRSIDVNYARKKGIYVSGTGNGGNSTVEHIWTLIMSVARHIVLEHINIRTSNPQWQTVVPMGLAGSTLGLIGVGRLGSETAKIAKVFGMKVIGWSPHLTPERAEAQGVEFIASKQELLSRSDIVSLHLVLSESTTKIINAADLDLMKASSFLINTSRGPLIDEAALVEALKNKKIAGAGLDVFEQEPLPLDHPLRFLDNVTLSPHNGYINETSYKVFWTSTVENIKGYLDGKPRSLLE
;
A
#
# COMPACT_ATOMS: atom_id res chain seq x y z
N MET A 1 75.65 -25.32 -15.21
CA MET A 1 75.83 -25.90 -13.87
C MET A 1 74.54 -26.62 -13.54
N VAL A 2 74.59 -27.94 -13.36
CA VAL A 2 73.40 -28.78 -13.11
C VAL A 2 72.80 -28.36 -11.76
N ILE A 3 71.57 -27.84 -11.76
CA ILE A 3 70.83 -27.54 -10.53
C ILE A 3 70.43 -28.90 -9.95
N LEU A 4 71.23 -29.42 -9.02
CA LEU A 4 70.81 -30.49 -8.13
C LEU A 4 69.53 -30.02 -7.44
N SER A 5 68.45 -30.79 -7.56
CA SER A 5 67.25 -30.60 -6.75
C SER A 5 67.65 -30.80 -5.29
N GLN A 6 67.90 -29.70 -4.57
CA GLN A 6 68.17 -29.76 -3.13
C GLN A 6 66.97 -30.43 -2.45
N SER A 7 67.25 -31.40 -1.56
CA SER A 7 66.21 -32.14 -0.82
C SER A 7 65.80 -31.46 0.49
N SER A 8 66.56 -30.49 0.99
CA SER A 8 66.31 -29.73 2.22
C SER A 8 67.12 -28.41 2.23
N ALA A 9 66.61 -27.40 2.94
CA ALA A 9 67.27 -26.11 3.16
C ALA A 9 68.28 -26.13 4.33
N ALA A 10 68.36 -27.21 5.11
CA ALA A 10 69.21 -27.34 6.30
C ALA A 10 70.69 -26.99 6.07
N GLY A 11 71.24 -27.34 4.89
CA GLY A 11 72.63 -27.03 4.54
C GLY A 11 72.90 -25.54 4.36
N VAL A 12 71.92 -24.76 3.90
CA VAL A 12 72.03 -23.31 3.75
C VAL A 12 71.68 -22.60 5.07
N LEU A 13 70.78 -23.17 5.87
CA LEU A 13 70.47 -22.69 7.22
C LEU A 13 71.67 -22.81 8.18
N ALA A 14 72.47 -23.88 8.06
CA ALA A 14 73.71 -24.04 8.83
C ALA A 14 74.72 -22.89 8.57
N LEU A 15 74.75 -22.36 7.35
CA LEU A 15 75.62 -21.23 6.98
C LEU A 15 75.22 -19.90 7.66
N LEU A 16 73.98 -19.78 8.16
CA LEU A 16 73.57 -18.61 8.96
C LEU A 16 74.20 -18.62 10.37
N SER A 17 74.62 -19.80 10.85
CA SER A 17 75.24 -19.97 12.18
C SER A 17 76.74 -19.68 12.20
N GLU A 18 77.37 -19.59 11.02
CA GLU A 18 78.79 -19.24 10.88
C GLU A 18 79.05 -17.76 11.23
N PRO A 19 80.16 -17.40 11.90
CA PRO A 19 80.39 -16.05 12.39
C PRO A 19 80.75 -15.03 11.29
N ASP A 20 81.21 -15.48 10.12
CA ASP A 20 81.69 -14.61 9.05
C ASP A 20 80.52 -13.95 8.26
N PRO A 21 80.48 -12.61 8.16
CA PRO A 21 79.40 -11.86 7.52
C PRO A 21 79.24 -12.16 6.02
N VAL A 22 80.29 -12.60 5.32
CA VAL A 22 80.22 -12.92 3.88
C VAL A 22 79.39 -14.18 3.64
N PHE A 23 79.57 -15.20 4.49
CA PHE A 23 78.80 -16.44 4.41
C PHE A 23 77.33 -16.21 4.77
N LYS A 24 77.05 -15.37 5.78
CA LYS A 24 75.67 -14.98 6.12
C LYS A 24 74.97 -14.26 4.97
N GLN A 25 75.65 -13.34 4.28
CA GLN A 25 75.08 -12.65 3.12
C GLN A 25 74.78 -13.62 1.95
N HIS A 26 75.68 -14.57 1.68
CA HIS A 26 75.47 -15.60 0.66
C HIS A 26 74.33 -16.56 1.04
N ALA A 27 74.23 -16.93 2.32
CA ALA A 27 73.17 -17.78 2.86
C ALA A 27 71.79 -17.11 2.71
N LEU A 28 71.66 -15.84 3.09
CA LEU A 28 70.41 -15.07 2.97
C LEU A 28 69.93 -14.95 1.51
N LYS A 29 70.82 -14.64 0.57
CA LYS A 29 70.49 -14.59 -0.87
C LYS A 29 70.07 -15.95 -1.42
N SER A 30 70.73 -17.02 -0.99
CA SER A 30 70.42 -18.38 -1.43
C SER A 30 69.08 -18.88 -0.85
N LEU A 31 68.78 -18.53 0.40
CA LEU A 31 67.52 -18.88 1.06
C LEU A 31 66.31 -18.19 0.43
N ASN A 32 66.44 -16.94 -0.02
CA ASN A 32 65.35 -16.20 -0.65
C ASN A 32 64.76 -16.89 -1.89
N ALA A 33 65.57 -17.64 -2.65
CA ALA A 33 65.11 -18.41 -3.80
C ALA A 33 64.45 -19.76 -3.41
N LEU A 34 64.71 -20.25 -2.20
CA LEU A 34 64.26 -21.55 -1.70
C LEU A 34 62.96 -21.48 -0.88
N VAL A 35 62.56 -20.28 -0.43
CA VAL A 35 61.37 -20.08 0.41
C VAL A 35 60.10 -20.73 -0.13
N PRO A 36 59.71 -20.59 -1.42
CA PRO A 36 58.46 -21.17 -1.90
C PRO A 36 58.37 -22.69 -1.75
N ARG A 37 59.51 -23.39 -1.68
CA ARG A 37 59.57 -24.86 -1.55
C ARG A 37 59.85 -25.33 -0.13
N PHE A 38 60.60 -24.56 0.66
CA PHE A 38 61.12 -24.99 1.97
C PHE A 38 60.77 -24.04 3.12
N TRP A 39 59.72 -23.21 2.98
CA TRP A 39 59.30 -22.27 4.02
C TRP A 39 59.08 -22.94 5.39
N ALA A 40 58.59 -24.18 5.42
CA ALA A 40 58.35 -24.93 6.66
C ALA A 40 59.63 -25.28 7.44
N GLU A 41 60.76 -25.47 6.76
CA GLU A 41 62.06 -25.69 7.40
C GLU A 41 62.71 -24.38 7.84
N ILE A 42 62.46 -23.30 7.08
CA ILE A 42 63.03 -21.98 7.35
C ILE A 42 62.31 -21.29 8.51
N SER A 43 60.99 -21.53 8.69
CA SER A 43 60.19 -20.95 9.77
C SER A 43 60.66 -21.37 11.16
N GLU A 44 61.20 -22.57 11.34
CA GLU A 44 61.78 -23.01 12.62
C GLU A 44 62.96 -22.14 13.08
N HIS A 45 63.59 -21.41 12.16
CA HIS A 45 64.75 -20.56 12.41
C HIS A 45 64.46 -19.06 12.26
N ILE A 46 63.18 -18.65 12.23
CA ILE A 46 62.79 -17.25 11.96
C ILE A 46 63.37 -16.26 12.97
N ALA A 47 63.42 -16.62 14.26
CA ALA A 47 64.01 -15.78 15.32
C ALA A 47 65.49 -15.46 15.06
N LEU A 48 66.22 -16.37 14.41
CA LEU A 48 67.61 -16.14 14.03
C LEU A 48 67.71 -15.14 12.87
N ILE A 49 66.76 -15.19 11.92
CA ILE A 49 66.67 -14.24 10.80
C ILE A 49 66.29 -12.83 11.30
N GLU A 50 65.39 -12.72 12.28
CA GLU A 50 65.04 -11.45 12.94
C GLU A 50 66.24 -10.86 13.68
N SER A 51 66.97 -11.67 14.43
CA SER A 51 68.19 -11.21 15.12
C SER A 51 69.27 -10.70 14.16
N LEU A 52 69.29 -11.21 12.91
CA LEU A 52 70.20 -10.76 11.87
C LEU A 52 69.75 -9.44 11.23
N TYR A 53 68.44 -9.17 11.22
CA TYR A 53 67.88 -7.88 10.82
C TYR A 53 68.19 -6.78 11.86
N ASP A 54 68.05 -7.10 13.15
CA ASP A 54 68.28 -6.16 14.26
C ASP A 54 69.77 -5.83 14.50
N ASN A 55 70.69 -6.59 13.91
CA ASN A 55 72.11 -6.45 14.19
C ASN A 55 72.76 -5.29 13.43
N ASP A 56 73.24 -4.30 14.19
CA ASP A 56 73.87 -3.08 13.67
C ASP A 56 75.27 -3.24 13.05
N ASP A 57 75.89 -4.41 13.15
CA ASP A 57 77.22 -4.68 12.58
C ASP A 57 77.19 -5.19 11.12
N MET A 58 76.01 -5.53 10.58
CA MET A 58 75.86 -6.07 9.22
C MET A 58 75.75 -4.98 8.14
N LEU A 59 76.29 -5.26 6.95
CA LEU A 59 76.09 -4.45 5.73
C LEU A 59 74.61 -4.27 5.43
N LYS A 60 74.22 -3.06 4.98
CA LYS A 60 72.83 -2.70 4.70
C LYS A 60 72.12 -3.67 3.74
N ASP A 61 72.79 -4.08 2.67
CA ASP A 61 72.27 -5.07 1.70
C ASP A 61 71.95 -6.44 2.33
N ALA A 62 72.69 -6.83 3.38
CA ALA A 62 72.45 -8.09 4.09
C ALA A 62 71.23 -8.00 5.01
N ARG A 63 71.01 -6.85 5.66
CA ARG A 63 69.80 -6.60 6.46
C ARG A 63 68.55 -6.52 5.59
N ASP A 64 68.64 -5.84 4.45
CA ASP A 64 67.52 -5.75 3.49
C ASP A 64 67.14 -7.15 2.97
N SER A 65 68.15 -8.01 2.75
CA SER A 65 67.93 -9.41 2.33
C SER A 65 67.36 -10.29 3.45
N ALA A 66 67.74 -10.05 4.71
CA ALA A 66 67.21 -10.74 5.89
C ALA A 66 65.75 -10.36 6.16
N ALA A 67 65.43 -9.07 6.04
CA ALA A 67 64.06 -8.56 6.15
C ALA A 67 63.16 -9.13 5.04
N LEU A 68 63.64 -9.19 3.80
CA LEU A 68 62.89 -9.81 2.70
C LEU A 68 62.63 -11.30 2.95
N LEU A 69 63.62 -12.02 3.50
CA LEU A 69 63.50 -13.43 3.84
C LEU A 69 62.46 -13.65 4.94
N ALA A 70 62.53 -12.89 6.03
CA ALA A 70 61.57 -12.94 7.12
C ALA A 70 60.15 -12.65 6.61
N SER A 71 59.99 -11.61 5.78
CA SER A 71 58.68 -11.26 5.21
C SER A 71 58.08 -12.39 4.37
N LYS A 72 58.86 -13.02 3.50
CA LYS A 72 58.36 -14.14 2.68
C LYS A 72 57.96 -15.34 3.53
N VAL A 73 58.68 -15.63 4.60
CA VAL A 73 58.34 -16.74 5.51
C VAL A 73 57.05 -16.43 6.26
N TYR A 74 56.89 -15.21 6.78
CA TYR A 74 55.64 -14.76 7.41
C TYR A 74 54.44 -14.78 6.47
N TYR A 75 54.65 -14.44 5.19
CA TYR A 75 53.63 -14.59 4.15
C TYR A 75 53.15 -16.05 4.01
N PHE A 76 54.07 -17.02 3.92
CA PHE A 76 53.68 -18.44 3.82
C PHE A 76 53.13 -19.01 5.13
N LEU A 77 53.46 -18.43 6.29
CA LEU A 77 52.83 -18.75 7.57
C LEU A 77 51.40 -18.19 7.70
N GLY A 78 51.03 -17.21 6.86
CA GLY A 78 49.74 -16.51 6.93
C GLY A 78 49.70 -15.32 7.91
N GLU A 79 50.84 -14.92 8.47
CA GLU A 79 50.97 -13.76 9.36
C GLU A 79 51.33 -12.49 8.57
N TYR A 80 50.33 -11.92 7.90
CA TYR A 80 50.55 -10.83 6.95
C TYR A 80 50.99 -9.50 7.58
N VAL A 81 50.63 -9.23 8.83
CA VAL A 81 50.99 -7.98 9.53
C VAL A 81 52.50 -7.91 9.77
N GLU A 82 53.10 -9.03 10.18
CA GLU A 82 54.56 -9.13 10.35
C GLU A 82 55.28 -9.22 9.01
N SER A 83 54.69 -9.90 8.01
CA SER A 83 55.21 -9.84 6.65
C SER A 83 55.34 -8.38 6.16
N LEU A 84 54.33 -7.54 6.37
CA LEU A 84 54.40 -6.13 6.02
C LEU A 84 55.48 -5.35 6.80
N SER A 85 55.64 -5.60 8.11
CA SER A 85 56.63 -4.91 8.94
C SER A 85 58.06 -5.15 8.44
N PHE A 86 58.38 -6.40 8.11
CA PHE A 86 59.67 -6.80 7.54
C PHE A 86 59.82 -6.39 6.06
N ALA A 87 58.74 -6.39 5.27
CA ALA A 87 58.78 -5.85 3.90
C ALA A 87 59.11 -4.35 3.86
N LEU A 88 58.54 -3.57 4.78
CA LEU A 88 58.87 -2.15 5.00
C LEU A 88 60.33 -1.97 5.44
N GLY A 89 60.86 -2.93 6.20
CA GLY A 89 62.27 -3.00 6.60
C GLY A 89 63.24 -3.31 5.45
N ALA A 90 62.79 -4.03 4.41
CA ALA A 90 63.60 -4.48 3.28
C ALA A 90 63.83 -3.40 2.20
N GLY A 91 62.99 -2.36 2.13
CA GLY A 91 63.17 -1.20 1.24
C GLY A 91 63.45 -1.58 -0.22
N ASN A 92 64.67 -1.26 -0.70
CA ASN A 92 65.08 -1.48 -2.09
C ASN A 92 65.07 -2.95 -2.51
N ALA A 93 65.27 -3.89 -1.57
CA ALA A 93 65.24 -5.31 -1.87
C ALA A 93 63.82 -5.78 -2.22
N PHE A 94 62.78 -5.17 -1.63
CA PHE A 94 61.39 -5.45 -1.97
C PHE A 94 61.02 -4.90 -3.36
N GLU A 95 61.48 -3.70 -3.71
CA GLU A 95 61.27 -3.15 -5.07
C GLU A 95 61.97 -3.98 -6.15
N ALA A 96 63.13 -4.54 -5.87
CA ALA A 96 63.83 -5.43 -6.80
C ALA A 96 63.06 -6.75 -7.02
N GLU A 97 62.40 -7.26 -5.97
CA GLU A 97 61.59 -8.47 -6.02
C GLU A 97 60.35 -8.32 -6.92
N SER A 98 59.81 -7.10 -7.06
CA SER A 98 58.69 -6.82 -7.98
C SER A 98 59.01 -7.06 -9.46
N ARG A 99 60.30 -7.19 -9.80
CA ARG A 99 60.78 -7.45 -11.17
C ARG A 99 61.11 -8.92 -11.43
N VAL A 100 60.95 -9.79 -10.44
CA VAL A 100 61.29 -11.21 -10.52
C VAL A 100 60.06 -12.01 -10.98
N PRO A 101 60.14 -12.82 -12.06
CA PRO A 101 59.02 -13.66 -12.48
C PRO A 101 58.70 -14.73 -11.42
N GLY A 102 57.44 -14.77 -10.95
CA GLY A 102 56.95 -15.76 -9.98
C GLY A 102 56.84 -15.27 -8.53
N SER A 103 57.20 -14.02 -8.24
CA SER A 103 56.96 -13.35 -6.95
C SER A 103 55.75 -12.40 -6.96
N GLU A 104 55.02 -12.35 -8.08
CA GLU A 104 53.88 -11.43 -8.30
C GLU A 104 52.80 -11.57 -7.23
N GLU A 105 52.39 -12.80 -6.88
CA GLU A 105 51.36 -13.06 -5.85
C GLU A 105 51.76 -12.56 -4.46
N TYR A 106 53.03 -12.71 -4.09
CA TYR A 106 53.57 -12.21 -2.82
C TYR A 106 53.59 -10.69 -2.79
N VAL A 107 54.12 -10.06 -3.85
CA VAL A 107 54.19 -8.60 -3.94
C VAL A 107 52.80 -7.99 -3.96
N GLU A 108 51.85 -8.57 -4.72
CA GLU A 108 50.47 -8.10 -4.75
C GLU A 108 49.82 -8.17 -3.36
N THR A 109 49.95 -9.31 -2.65
CA THR A 109 49.37 -9.47 -1.31
C THR A 109 49.96 -8.48 -0.30
N VAL A 110 51.29 -8.32 -0.27
CA VAL A 110 51.95 -7.37 0.66
C VAL A 110 51.58 -5.94 0.32
N MET A 111 51.44 -5.60 -0.97
CA MET A 111 51.01 -4.26 -1.40
C MET A 111 49.55 -3.99 -1.02
N SER A 112 48.64 -4.96 -1.17
CA SER A 112 47.25 -4.83 -0.69
C SER A 112 47.20 -4.60 0.81
N MET A 113 47.95 -5.38 1.61
CA MET A 113 48.05 -5.18 3.05
C MET A 113 48.65 -3.82 3.44
N ALA A 114 49.61 -3.33 2.65
CA ALA A 114 50.19 -2.00 2.85
C ALA A 114 49.16 -0.89 2.61
N ILE A 115 48.32 -1.03 1.57
CA ILE A 115 47.23 -0.10 1.27
C ILE A 115 46.20 -0.13 2.42
N ASP A 116 45.74 -1.32 2.83
CA ASP A 116 44.74 -1.47 3.90
C ASP A 116 45.22 -0.83 5.21
N LYS A 117 46.46 -1.12 5.62
CA LYS A 117 47.05 -0.53 6.84
C LYS A 117 47.21 0.99 6.72
N TYR A 118 47.61 1.50 5.56
CA TYR A 118 47.74 2.93 5.32
C TYR A 118 46.38 3.65 5.39
N VAL A 119 45.33 3.05 4.83
CA VAL A 119 43.96 3.56 4.91
C VAL A 119 43.45 3.58 6.36
N GLU A 120 43.70 2.52 7.12
CA GLU A 120 43.33 2.45 8.55
C GLU A 120 44.04 3.51 9.41
N GLU A 121 45.32 3.78 9.15
CA GLU A 121 46.08 4.82 9.86
C GLU A 121 45.60 6.23 9.52
N GLN A 122 45.22 6.48 8.25
CA GLN A 122 44.71 7.77 7.78
C GLN A 122 43.29 8.07 8.27
N THR A 123 42.40 7.08 8.26
CA THR A 123 41.00 7.22 8.68
C THR A 123 40.86 7.49 10.18
N ASN A 124 41.75 6.94 11.01
CA ASN A 124 41.78 7.18 12.46
C ASN A 124 42.33 8.57 12.87
N GLY A 125 42.58 9.48 11.93
CA GLY A 125 42.97 10.87 12.21
C GLY A 125 44.39 11.04 12.79
N LYS A 126 45.24 10.01 12.72
CA LYS A 126 46.63 10.05 13.20
C LYS A 126 47.60 10.46 12.08
N GLN A 127 47.36 11.60 11.43
CA GLN A 127 48.23 12.11 10.36
C GLN A 127 49.71 12.25 10.80
N ASP A 128 49.98 12.49 12.09
CA ASP A 128 51.33 12.66 12.65
C ASP A 128 52.08 11.34 12.97
N LYS A 129 51.49 10.16 12.76
CA LYS A 129 52.09 8.85 13.12
C LYS A 129 52.23 7.85 11.97
N VAL A 130 51.98 8.25 10.72
CA VAL A 130 52.15 7.33 9.59
C VAL A 130 53.64 7.08 9.35
N ASP A 131 54.03 5.80 9.23
CA ASP A 131 55.43 5.42 8.98
C ASP A 131 55.89 6.01 7.62
N PRO A 132 56.97 6.81 7.58
CA PRO A 132 57.49 7.39 6.34
C PRO A 132 57.84 6.34 5.27
N ARG A 133 58.15 5.11 5.69
CA ARG A 133 58.43 3.99 4.77
C ARG A 133 57.18 3.52 4.05
N LEU A 134 56.06 3.44 4.77
CA LEU A 134 54.77 3.05 4.21
C LEU A 134 54.30 4.10 3.20
N GLN A 135 54.46 5.38 3.52
CA GLN A 135 54.13 6.47 2.60
C GLN A 135 54.92 6.40 1.28
N ARG A 136 56.21 6.06 1.31
CA ARG A 136 57.02 5.92 0.09
C ARG A 136 56.54 4.79 -0.82
N ILE A 137 56.16 3.64 -0.24
CA ILE A 137 55.63 2.51 -1.03
C ILE A 137 54.33 2.91 -1.72
N ILE A 138 53.43 3.59 -1.00
CA ILE A 138 52.16 4.08 -1.56
C ILE A 138 52.39 5.14 -2.65
N GLU A 139 53.34 6.06 -2.48
CA GLU A 139 53.73 7.03 -3.51
C GLU A 139 54.32 6.35 -4.77
N SER A 140 55.09 5.27 -4.59
CA SER A 140 55.58 4.43 -5.68
C SER A 140 54.43 3.74 -6.44
N ILE A 141 53.42 3.22 -5.71
CA ILE A 141 52.20 2.64 -6.30
C ILE A 141 51.45 3.67 -7.15
N PHE A 142 51.20 4.87 -6.61
CA PHE A 142 50.53 5.91 -7.38
C PHE A 142 51.30 6.28 -8.66
N THR A 143 52.63 6.39 -8.56
CA THR A 143 53.48 6.69 -9.72
C THR A 143 53.40 5.57 -10.77
N ARG A 144 53.38 4.31 -10.32
CA ARG A 144 53.24 3.14 -11.21
C ARG A 144 51.89 3.16 -11.92
N CYS A 145 50.78 3.27 -11.18
CA CYS A 145 49.43 3.30 -11.77
C CYS A 145 49.25 4.45 -12.76
N ILE A 146 49.82 5.63 -12.47
CA ILE A 146 49.81 6.77 -13.39
C ILE A 146 50.63 6.47 -14.66
N SER A 147 51.79 5.82 -14.54
CA SER A 147 52.63 5.46 -15.70
C SER A 147 52.03 4.36 -16.58
N GLU A 148 51.26 3.44 -15.98
CA GLU A 148 50.57 2.34 -16.66
C GLU A 148 49.22 2.77 -17.27
N GLY A 149 48.73 3.97 -16.95
CA GLY A 149 47.47 4.51 -17.44
C GLY A 149 46.23 4.00 -16.70
N GLU A 150 46.40 3.36 -15.54
CA GLU A 150 45.32 2.83 -14.69
C GLU A 150 44.76 3.89 -13.74
N TYR A 151 44.27 5.00 -14.30
CA TYR A 151 43.84 6.17 -13.52
C TYR A 151 42.66 5.90 -12.57
N LYS A 152 41.73 5.02 -12.95
CA LYS A 152 40.55 4.69 -12.11
C LYS A 152 40.96 4.01 -10.80
N GLN A 153 41.93 3.11 -10.86
CA GLN A 153 42.46 2.43 -9.67
C GLN A 153 43.22 3.41 -8.77
N ALA A 154 44.06 4.27 -9.36
CA ALA A 154 44.75 5.32 -8.61
C ALA A 154 43.77 6.27 -7.90
N VAL A 155 42.66 6.64 -8.55
CA VAL A 155 41.60 7.46 -7.94
C VAL A 155 40.89 6.70 -6.82
N GLY A 156 40.58 5.40 -6.98
CA GLY A 156 39.99 4.58 -5.93
C GLY A 156 40.85 4.57 -4.66
N ILE A 157 42.13 4.25 -4.79
CA ILE A 157 43.09 4.23 -3.67
C ILE A 157 43.25 5.63 -3.05
N ALA A 158 43.27 6.69 -3.87
CA ALA A 158 43.36 8.06 -3.39
C ALA A 158 42.13 8.47 -2.57
N LEU A 159 40.94 8.02 -2.97
CA LEU A 159 39.69 8.25 -2.25
C LEU A 159 39.66 7.50 -0.91
N GLU A 160 40.06 6.23 -0.89
CA GLU A 160 40.15 5.43 0.34
C GLU A 160 41.18 5.99 1.33
N SER A 161 42.31 6.49 0.83
CA SER A 161 43.38 7.05 1.66
C SER A 161 43.21 8.53 2.05
N HIS A 162 42.08 9.15 1.71
CA HIS A 162 41.79 10.56 1.99
C HIS A 162 42.79 11.57 1.38
N ARG A 163 43.40 11.21 0.23
CA ARG A 163 44.44 12.01 -0.45
C ARG A 163 43.93 12.70 -1.72
N LEU A 164 43.36 13.89 -1.54
CA LEU A 164 42.81 14.70 -2.63
C LEU A 164 43.86 15.30 -3.57
N ASP A 165 45.10 15.46 -3.11
CA ASP A 165 46.21 16.00 -3.90
C ASP A 165 46.56 15.13 -5.12
N ILE A 166 46.44 13.80 -4.99
CA ILE A 166 46.70 12.86 -6.08
C ILE A 166 45.64 13.00 -7.19
N ILE A 167 44.37 13.23 -6.83
CA ILE A 167 43.28 13.43 -7.79
C ILE A 167 43.54 14.68 -8.66
N SER A 168 44.00 15.78 -8.06
CA SER A 168 44.39 16.98 -8.82
C SER A 168 45.57 16.72 -9.75
N LYS A 169 46.61 16.00 -9.29
CA LYS A 169 47.77 15.65 -10.11
C LYS A 169 47.41 14.79 -11.32
N ILE A 170 46.54 13.80 -11.12
CA ILE A 170 46.03 12.94 -12.21
C ILE A 170 45.25 13.79 -13.22
N TYR A 171 44.38 14.68 -12.74
CA TYR A 171 43.59 15.53 -13.61
C TYR A 171 44.44 16.55 -14.40
N GLU A 172 45.44 17.18 -13.78
CA GLU A 172 46.35 18.11 -14.47
C GLU A 172 47.11 17.45 -15.63
N GLN A 173 47.45 16.16 -15.50
CA GLN A 173 48.15 15.39 -16.53
C GLN A 173 47.23 14.93 -17.66
N VAL A 174 46.04 14.42 -17.33
CA VAL A 174 45.15 13.76 -18.32
C VAL A 174 44.12 14.74 -18.91
N LYS A 175 43.61 15.69 -18.11
CA LYS A 175 42.50 16.61 -18.45
C LYS A 175 41.23 15.93 -18.96
N ASP A 176 41.04 14.65 -18.62
CA ASP A 176 39.83 13.92 -18.96
C ASP A 176 38.79 14.07 -17.84
N THR A 177 37.56 14.35 -18.25
CA THR A 177 36.40 14.57 -17.37
C THR A 177 35.77 13.26 -16.90
N SER A 178 36.01 12.16 -17.63
CA SER A 178 35.50 10.82 -17.26
C SER A 178 36.03 10.35 -15.90
N ILE A 179 37.25 10.76 -15.54
CA ILE A 179 37.91 10.44 -14.27
C ILE A 179 37.26 11.20 -13.11
N LEU A 180 36.89 12.47 -13.32
CA LEU A 180 36.18 13.26 -12.32
C LEU A 180 34.76 12.74 -12.08
N THR A 181 34.06 12.33 -13.15
CA THR A 181 32.76 11.66 -13.03
C THR A 181 32.89 10.35 -12.26
N TYR A 182 33.91 9.54 -12.54
CA TYR A 182 34.18 8.32 -11.77
C TYR A 182 34.47 8.59 -10.30
N ALA A 183 35.30 9.61 -9.98
CA ALA A 183 35.59 9.99 -8.61
C ALA A 183 34.33 10.44 -7.86
N MET A 184 33.49 11.23 -8.52
CA MET A 184 32.19 11.67 -7.98
C MET A 184 31.25 10.48 -7.74
N GLU A 185 31.11 9.58 -8.71
CA GLU A 185 30.26 8.38 -8.57
C GLU A 185 30.76 7.46 -7.46
N ALA A 186 32.07 7.22 -7.40
CA ALA A 186 32.68 6.43 -6.34
C ALA A 186 32.38 7.03 -4.96
N VAL A 187 32.47 8.35 -4.80
CA VAL A 187 32.20 9.03 -3.52
C VAL A 187 30.71 9.04 -3.15
N ILE A 188 29.81 9.10 -4.14
CA ILE A 188 28.35 9.10 -3.92
C ILE A 188 27.80 7.70 -3.67
N ASP A 189 28.42 6.66 -4.25
CA ASP A 189 27.98 5.27 -4.13
C ASP A 189 28.75 4.48 -3.07
N SER A 190 29.97 4.89 -2.72
CA SER A 190 30.71 4.30 -1.60
C SER A 190 30.22 4.90 -0.28
N GLY A 191 30.11 4.07 0.75
CA GLY A 191 29.63 4.46 2.09
C GLY A 191 30.64 5.28 2.90
N PHE A 192 31.27 6.28 2.29
CA PHE A 192 32.12 7.24 2.99
C PHE A 192 31.30 8.15 3.91
N SER A 193 31.93 8.65 4.98
CA SER A 193 31.31 9.63 5.87
C SER A 193 30.85 10.88 5.13
N LEU A 194 29.74 11.48 5.58
CA LEU A 194 29.12 12.64 4.94
C LEU A 194 30.08 13.84 4.88
N SER A 195 30.86 14.07 5.94
CA SER A 195 31.84 15.16 6.02
C SER A 195 32.97 15.00 4.98
N TYR A 196 33.48 13.78 4.81
CA TYR A 196 34.50 13.49 3.82
C TYR A 196 33.94 13.59 2.40
N ARG A 197 32.75 13.03 2.17
CA ARG A 197 32.03 13.13 0.89
C ARG A 197 31.91 14.59 0.45
N ASP A 198 31.39 15.45 1.30
CA ASP A 198 31.17 16.87 0.96
C ASP A 198 32.49 17.61 0.76
N THR A 199 33.55 17.25 1.49
CA THR A 199 34.90 17.78 1.29
C THR A 199 35.45 17.41 -0.09
N VAL A 200 35.31 16.15 -0.50
CA VAL A 200 35.76 15.66 -1.82
C VAL A 200 34.96 16.32 -2.93
N LEU A 201 33.63 16.39 -2.80
CA LEU A 201 32.76 16.99 -3.81
C LEU A 201 33.05 18.50 -3.98
N ARG A 202 33.27 19.25 -2.89
CA ARG A 202 33.69 20.65 -2.94
C ARG A 202 35.07 20.83 -3.57
N PHE A 203 35.97 19.87 -3.39
CA PHE A 203 37.30 19.87 -4.00
C PHE A 203 37.26 19.57 -5.51
N ILE A 204 36.41 18.63 -5.94
CA ILE A 204 36.27 18.22 -7.35
C ILE A 204 35.54 19.32 -8.16
N TYR A 205 34.58 20.03 -7.56
CA TYR A 205 33.79 21.08 -8.24
C TYR A 205 34.62 22.07 -9.10
N PRO A 206 35.65 22.75 -8.56
CA PRO A 206 36.46 23.69 -9.34
C PRO A 206 37.33 23.03 -10.43
N LEU A 207 37.55 21.72 -10.37
CA LEU A 207 38.32 20.98 -11.39
C LEU A 207 37.49 20.71 -12.65
N PHE A 208 36.16 20.69 -12.56
CA PHE A 208 35.31 20.52 -13.72
C PHE A 208 35.45 21.71 -14.70
N PRO A 209 35.67 21.46 -16.00
CA PRO A 209 35.68 22.52 -16.99
C PRO A 209 34.28 23.13 -17.11
N ARG A 210 34.23 24.39 -17.54
CA ARG A 210 32.95 25.09 -17.72
C ARG A 210 32.18 24.41 -18.87
N PRO A 211 30.90 24.06 -18.67
CA PRO A 211 30.13 23.41 -19.71
C PRO A 211 29.89 24.38 -20.88
N THR A 212 30.10 23.88 -22.10
CA THR A 212 29.79 24.54 -23.37
C THR A 212 28.78 23.70 -24.16
N ALA A 213 27.92 24.31 -24.97
CA ALA A 213 26.80 23.68 -25.68
C ALA A 213 27.19 22.60 -26.72
N GLY A 214 28.49 22.27 -26.84
CA GLY A 214 29.04 21.21 -27.68
C GLY A 214 29.83 20.12 -26.94
N ASP A 215 30.11 20.27 -25.65
CA ASP A 215 30.85 19.27 -24.87
C ASP A 215 29.89 18.29 -24.17
N GLY A 216 29.95 17.02 -24.60
CA GLY A 216 29.48 15.79 -23.94
C GLY A 216 28.38 15.87 -22.87
N SER A 217 27.26 15.18 -23.12
CA SER A 217 26.10 14.96 -22.23
C SER A 217 26.41 14.58 -20.78
N SER A 218 27.54 13.92 -20.54
CA SER A 218 27.94 13.45 -19.21
C SER A 218 28.34 14.59 -18.27
N LEU A 219 28.89 15.69 -18.78
CA LEU A 219 29.48 16.73 -17.95
C LEU A 219 28.43 17.60 -17.27
N ALA A 220 27.43 18.07 -18.03
CA ALA A 220 26.34 18.85 -17.48
C ALA A 220 25.56 18.06 -16.43
N GLN A 221 25.22 16.78 -16.70
CA GLN A 221 24.50 15.95 -15.76
C GLN A 221 25.32 15.64 -14.49
N SER A 222 26.61 15.35 -14.64
CA SER A 222 27.50 15.12 -13.50
C SER A 222 27.58 16.37 -12.62
N LEU A 223 27.68 17.54 -13.24
CA LEU A 223 27.77 18.81 -12.53
C LEU A 223 26.45 19.18 -11.85
N THR A 224 25.29 18.93 -12.47
CA THR A 224 23.98 19.09 -11.80
C THR A 224 23.87 18.16 -10.60
N ARG A 225 24.23 16.89 -10.76
CA ARG A 225 24.18 15.89 -9.68
C ARG A 225 25.07 16.31 -8.51
N LEU A 226 26.25 16.83 -8.80
CA LEU A 226 27.18 17.38 -7.82
C LEU A 226 26.56 18.55 -7.03
N LEU A 227 26.00 19.55 -7.74
CA LEU A 227 25.36 20.72 -7.12
C LEU A 227 24.15 20.33 -6.28
N VAL A 228 23.31 19.42 -6.77
CA VAL A 228 22.15 18.89 -6.05
C VAL A 228 22.57 18.14 -4.78
N THR A 229 23.65 17.36 -4.85
CA THR A 229 24.13 16.58 -3.70
C THR A 229 24.71 17.47 -2.61
N LEU A 230 25.44 18.53 -3.00
CA LEU A 230 26.01 19.51 -2.06
C LEU A 230 24.94 20.46 -1.50
N GLY A 231 23.94 20.85 -2.29
CA GLY A 231 22.87 21.74 -1.84
C GLY A 231 23.33 23.14 -1.42
N ASP A 232 24.48 23.60 -1.89
CA ASP A 232 25.10 24.89 -1.51
C ASP A 232 24.80 26.00 -2.53
N PRO A 233 23.98 27.03 -2.21
CA PRO A 233 23.64 28.10 -3.14
C PRO A 233 24.85 28.93 -3.61
N SER A 234 25.88 29.04 -2.76
CA SER A 234 27.10 29.80 -3.02
C SER A 234 27.92 29.28 -4.20
N LEU A 235 27.77 28.00 -4.57
CA LEU A 235 28.44 27.41 -5.72
C LEU A 235 27.59 27.54 -7.00
N THR A 236 26.28 27.40 -6.85
CA THR A 236 25.31 27.36 -7.95
C THR A 236 25.02 28.73 -8.53
N VAL A 237 24.77 29.74 -7.70
CA VAL A 237 24.40 31.09 -8.16
C VAL A 237 25.52 31.71 -9.02
N PRO A 238 26.81 31.69 -8.63
CA PRO A 238 27.88 32.22 -9.47
C PRO A 238 28.02 31.49 -10.81
N LEU A 239 27.79 30.17 -10.82
CA LEU A 239 27.82 29.38 -12.05
C LEU A 239 26.72 29.80 -13.02
N LEU A 240 25.46 29.87 -12.55
CA LEU A 240 24.32 30.30 -13.36
C LEU A 240 24.55 31.71 -13.92
N VAL A 241 24.97 32.65 -13.07
CA VAL A 241 25.27 34.04 -13.49
C VAL A 241 26.37 34.11 -14.54
N SER A 242 27.40 33.27 -14.45
CA SER A 242 28.49 33.25 -15.42
C SER A 242 28.11 32.67 -16.80
N LEU A 243 27.11 31.77 -16.83
CA LEU A 243 26.67 31.07 -18.04
C LEU A 243 25.56 31.83 -18.80
N VAL A 244 24.74 32.62 -18.11
CA VAL A 244 23.62 33.39 -18.70
C VAL A 244 24.04 34.22 -19.93
N PRO A 245 25.17 34.97 -19.94
CA PRO A 245 25.53 35.81 -21.08
C PRO A 245 26.00 35.05 -22.32
N LYS A 246 26.41 33.78 -22.17
CA LYS A 246 27.02 32.97 -23.25
C LYS A 246 26.11 31.85 -23.75
N GLU A 247 25.39 31.18 -22.84
CA GLU A 247 24.63 29.95 -23.14
C GLU A 247 23.33 29.84 -22.32
N TYR A 248 22.42 30.81 -22.46
CA TYR A 248 21.17 30.85 -21.69
C TYR A 248 20.26 29.60 -21.85
N LEU A 249 20.29 28.92 -23.01
CA LEU A 249 19.51 27.70 -23.23
C LEU A 249 19.97 26.53 -22.35
N LEU A 250 21.28 26.43 -22.12
CA LEU A 250 21.86 25.42 -21.24
C LEU A 250 21.50 25.71 -19.78
N VAL A 251 21.43 26.99 -19.40
CA VAL A 251 20.99 27.43 -18.07
C VAL A 251 19.53 27.05 -17.78
N TYR A 252 18.63 27.13 -18.78
CA TYR A 252 17.26 26.63 -18.63
C TYR A 252 17.23 25.11 -18.40
N GLN A 253 18.01 24.33 -19.15
CA GLN A 253 18.11 22.88 -18.92
C GLN A 253 18.63 22.58 -17.50
N PHE A 254 19.70 23.27 -17.08
CA PHE A 254 20.22 23.16 -15.71
C PHE A 254 19.15 23.48 -14.66
N SER A 255 18.35 24.51 -14.89
CA SER A 255 17.29 24.90 -13.96
C SER A 255 16.20 23.83 -13.85
N PHE A 256 15.80 23.19 -14.96
CA PHE A 256 14.85 22.07 -14.93
C PHE A 256 15.43 20.84 -14.22
N ASP A 257 16.69 20.49 -14.49
CA ASP A 257 17.35 19.35 -13.86
C ASP A 257 17.57 19.60 -12.34
N LEU A 258 17.86 20.84 -11.94
CA LEU A 258 17.95 21.25 -10.53
C LEU A 258 16.60 21.11 -9.81
N VAL A 259 15.49 21.46 -10.46
CA VAL A 259 14.14 21.33 -9.89
C VAL A 259 13.74 19.86 -9.70
N GLU A 260 14.14 18.98 -10.62
CA GLU A 260 13.82 17.55 -10.54
C GLU A 260 14.58 16.85 -9.39
N GLY A 261 15.82 17.27 -9.11
CA GLY A 261 16.68 16.61 -8.12
C GLY A 261 16.87 17.34 -6.79
N GLY A 262 16.68 18.65 -6.75
CA GLY A 262 17.04 19.53 -5.64
C GLY A 262 15.99 19.58 -4.53
N ALA A 263 16.46 19.82 -3.30
CA ALA A 263 15.58 20.10 -2.17
C ALA A 263 14.93 21.49 -2.31
N ARG A 264 13.70 21.64 -1.83
CA ARG A 264 12.89 22.85 -2.04
C ARG A 264 13.50 24.09 -1.41
N ASP A 265 14.02 23.97 -0.19
CA ASP A 265 14.73 25.02 0.54
C ASP A 265 15.93 25.57 -0.25
N TYR A 266 16.72 24.68 -0.84
CA TYR A 266 17.85 25.03 -1.67
C TYR A 266 17.41 25.79 -2.94
N LEU A 267 16.34 25.35 -3.60
CA LEU A 267 15.80 26.01 -4.78
C LEU A 267 15.25 27.41 -4.46
N ASP A 268 14.56 27.57 -3.33
CA ASP A 268 14.02 28.86 -2.88
C ASP A 268 15.15 29.85 -2.52
N LEU A 269 16.22 29.37 -1.86
CA LEU A 269 17.41 30.17 -1.57
C LEU A 269 18.15 30.59 -2.84
N VAL A 270 18.33 29.69 -3.81
CA VAL A 270 18.94 30.00 -5.11
C VAL A 270 18.09 31.03 -5.86
N GLY A 271 16.76 30.86 -5.86
CA GLY A 271 15.82 31.81 -6.44
C GLY A 271 15.93 33.22 -5.86
N ALA A 272 16.04 33.33 -4.54
CA ALA A 272 16.17 34.60 -3.82
C ALA A 272 17.53 35.30 -4.03
N GLN A 273 18.62 34.53 -4.20
CA GLN A 273 19.98 35.06 -4.36
C GLN A 273 20.35 35.42 -5.81
N LEU A 274 19.51 35.08 -6.79
CA LEU A 274 19.73 35.43 -8.21
C LEU A 274 19.61 36.95 -8.43
N PRO A 275 20.57 37.58 -9.15
CA PRO A 275 20.53 39.02 -9.43
C PRO A 275 19.38 39.39 -10.38
N THR A 276 18.87 40.62 -10.30
CA THR A 276 17.82 41.14 -11.20
C THR A 276 18.34 41.47 -12.61
N GLY A 277 19.66 41.55 -12.82
CA GLY A 277 20.28 41.71 -14.14
C GLY A 277 20.12 43.11 -14.77
N ASN A 278 20.70 43.29 -15.96
CA ASN A 278 20.47 44.43 -16.88
C ASN A 278 19.22 44.16 -17.75
N ALA A 279 18.70 45.18 -18.45
CA ALA A 279 17.44 45.11 -19.23
C ALA A 279 17.31 43.88 -20.16
N ASP A 280 18.39 43.46 -20.85
CA ASP A 280 18.36 42.29 -21.76
C ASP A 280 18.43 40.93 -21.03
N THR A 281 18.98 40.92 -19.81
CA THR A 281 19.14 39.70 -18.99
C THR A 281 18.03 39.51 -17.96
N GLN A 282 17.26 40.57 -17.67
CA GLN A 282 16.20 40.55 -16.67
C GLN A 282 15.11 39.54 -17.02
N GLU A 283 14.65 39.49 -18.28
CA GLU A 283 13.68 38.50 -18.73
C GLU A 283 14.17 37.05 -18.58
N ILE A 284 15.47 36.81 -18.74
CA ILE A 284 16.08 35.48 -18.61
C ILE A 284 16.11 35.08 -17.13
N PHE A 285 16.53 35.98 -16.24
CA PHE A 285 16.53 35.73 -14.80
C PHE A 285 15.12 35.52 -14.24
N ASP A 286 14.12 36.25 -14.74
CA ASP A 286 12.72 36.06 -14.33
C ASP A 286 12.16 34.72 -14.82
N LYS A 287 12.52 34.28 -16.03
CA LYS A 287 12.21 32.92 -16.51
C LYS A 287 12.88 31.84 -15.67
N ILE A 288 14.15 32.01 -15.29
CA ILE A 288 14.86 31.08 -14.40
C ILE A 288 14.16 31.00 -13.04
N ARG A 289 13.80 32.14 -12.44
CA ARG A 289 13.03 32.16 -11.18
C ARG A 289 11.72 31.40 -11.32
N SER A 290 10.98 31.63 -12.40
CA SER A 290 9.74 30.90 -12.68
C SER A 290 9.97 29.38 -12.79
N ILE A 291 11.02 28.94 -13.48
CA ILE A 291 11.37 27.51 -13.57
C ILE A 291 11.72 26.95 -12.18
N LEU A 292 12.53 27.65 -11.39
CA LEU A 292 12.94 27.21 -10.05
C LEU A 292 11.78 27.12 -9.04
N THR A 293 10.66 27.82 -9.27
CA THR A 293 9.44 27.59 -8.47
C THR A 293 8.84 26.20 -8.69
N GLY A 294 9.19 25.50 -9.78
CA GLY A 294 8.67 24.18 -10.13
C GLY A 294 7.26 24.18 -10.71
N GLN A 295 6.54 25.30 -10.69
CA GLN A 295 5.19 25.41 -11.23
C GLN A 295 5.15 25.13 -12.73
N GLU A 296 6.12 25.65 -13.49
CA GLU A 296 6.20 25.43 -14.94
C GLU A 296 6.44 23.96 -15.29
N SER A 297 7.32 23.27 -14.56
CA SER A 297 7.55 21.83 -14.77
C SER A 297 6.27 21.03 -14.55
N VAL A 298 5.53 21.32 -13.49
CA VAL A 298 4.30 20.62 -13.17
C VAL A 298 3.18 20.93 -14.18
N LYS A 299 3.05 22.17 -14.67
CA LYS A 299 2.11 22.53 -15.74
C LYS A 299 2.38 21.72 -17.02
N LEU A 300 3.64 21.54 -17.39
CA LEU A 300 4.03 20.77 -18.57
C LEU A 300 3.70 19.27 -18.42
N TYR A 301 4.02 18.71 -17.26
CA TYR A 301 3.68 17.32 -16.95
C TYR A 301 2.18 17.08 -16.88
N LEU A 302 1.41 18.03 -16.34
CA LEU A 302 -0.05 17.98 -16.31
C LEU A 302 -0.64 17.92 -17.73
N GLU A 303 -0.14 18.76 -18.64
CA GLU A 303 -0.60 18.76 -20.03
C GLU A 303 -0.26 17.45 -20.77
N PHE A 304 0.93 16.90 -20.49
CA PHE A 304 1.33 15.58 -20.98
C PHE A 304 0.34 14.48 -20.55
N LEU A 305 -0.04 14.46 -19.27
CA LEU A 305 -0.97 13.47 -18.72
C LEU A 305 -2.40 13.65 -19.24
N LYS A 306 -2.88 14.90 -19.40
CA LYS A 306 -4.20 15.19 -19.98
C LYS A 306 -4.35 14.65 -21.40
N ARG A 307 -3.33 14.88 -22.25
CA ARG A 307 -3.36 14.49 -23.67
C ARG A 307 -3.24 12.99 -23.88
N ASN A 308 -2.41 12.32 -23.09
CA ASN A 308 -2.12 10.90 -23.25
C ASN A 308 -2.91 9.99 -22.28
N ASN A 309 -4.12 10.39 -21.91
CA ASN A 309 -4.92 9.58 -20.99
C ASN A 309 -5.43 8.29 -21.65
N HIS A 310 -4.80 7.15 -21.35
CA HIS A 310 -5.17 5.81 -21.82
C HIS A 310 -5.82 4.94 -20.74
N VAL A 311 -6.50 5.54 -19.76
CA VAL A 311 -7.22 4.79 -18.72
C VAL A 311 -8.38 3.99 -19.32
N ASP A 312 -8.47 2.71 -18.96
CA ASP A 312 -9.60 1.85 -19.32
C ASP A 312 -10.71 1.95 -18.28
N THR A 313 -11.78 2.68 -18.61
CA THR A 313 -12.94 2.86 -17.72
C THR A 313 -13.75 1.59 -17.52
N LEU A 314 -13.61 0.56 -18.38
CA LEU A 314 -14.30 -0.72 -18.20
C LEU A 314 -13.77 -1.50 -17.00
N ILE A 315 -12.49 -1.34 -16.67
CA ILE A 315 -11.87 -1.95 -15.49
C ILE A 315 -12.52 -1.42 -14.20
N LEU A 316 -12.71 -0.10 -14.13
CA LEU A 316 -13.38 0.55 -13.01
C LEU A 316 -14.84 0.14 -12.91
N LYS A 317 -15.55 0.05 -14.05
CA LYS A 317 -16.95 -0.42 -14.10
C LYS A 317 -17.07 -1.87 -13.62
N HIS A 318 -16.21 -2.77 -14.09
CA HIS A 318 -16.18 -4.17 -13.62
C HIS A 318 -15.92 -4.27 -12.11
N THR A 319 -14.99 -3.46 -11.59
CA THR A 319 -14.65 -3.45 -10.16
C THR A 319 -15.81 -2.91 -9.33
N LYS A 320 -16.46 -1.83 -9.79
CA LYS A 320 -17.68 -1.28 -9.18
C LYS A 320 -18.80 -2.31 -9.13
N ASP A 321 -19.06 -3.01 -10.23
CA ASP A 321 -20.17 -3.98 -10.33
C ASP A 321 -19.92 -5.25 -9.49
N SER A 322 -18.65 -5.59 -9.27
CA SER A 322 -18.25 -6.78 -8.48
C SER A 322 -18.22 -6.52 -6.99
N LEU A 323 -17.85 -5.30 -6.57
CA LEU A 323 -17.71 -4.93 -5.16
C LEU A 323 -19.04 -4.47 -4.55
N GLU A 324 -19.27 -4.85 -3.29
CA GLU A 324 -20.49 -4.44 -2.59
C GLU A 324 -20.44 -2.94 -2.25
N PRO A 325 -21.40 -2.12 -2.71
CA PRO A 325 -21.32 -0.66 -2.61
C PRO A 325 -21.52 -0.11 -1.20
N ARG A 326 -22.09 -0.90 -0.26
CA ARG A 326 -22.32 -0.47 1.13
C ARG A 326 -21.14 -0.72 2.06
N SER A 327 -20.14 -1.47 1.62
CA SER A 327 -18.94 -1.75 2.43
C SER A 327 -17.97 -0.58 2.34
N SER A 328 -17.62 0.00 3.50
CA SER A 328 -16.68 1.13 3.58
C SER A 328 -15.30 0.81 3.00
N ILE A 329 -14.79 -0.42 3.21
CA ILE A 329 -13.48 -0.86 2.69
C ILE A 329 -13.50 -0.92 1.16
N TYR A 330 -14.58 -1.43 0.56
CA TYR A 330 -14.69 -1.53 -0.90
C TYR A 330 -14.90 -0.16 -1.56
N HIS A 331 -15.62 0.75 -0.88
CA HIS A 331 -15.71 2.14 -1.31
C HIS A 331 -14.32 2.80 -1.32
N THR A 332 -13.55 2.64 -0.25
CA THR A 332 -12.16 3.14 -0.19
C THR A 332 -11.27 2.48 -1.25
N ALA A 333 -11.41 1.18 -1.50
CA ALA A 333 -10.68 0.47 -2.54
C ALA A 333 -10.90 1.06 -3.94
N LEU A 334 -12.17 1.24 -4.33
CA LEU A 334 -12.53 1.75 -5.65
C LEU A 334 -12.17 3.22 -5.82
N THR A 335 -12.34 4.04 -4.78
CA THR A 335 -11.92 5.45 -4.81
C THR A 335 -10.40 5.60 -4.96
N LEU A 336 -9.61 4.80 -4.24
CA LEU A 336 -8.15 4.77 -4.39
C LEU A 336 -7.70 4.24 -5.75
N GLN A 337 -8.33 3.17 -6.25
CA GLN A 337 -8.07 2.64 -7.59
C GLN A 337 -8.31 3.71 -8.66
N ASN A 338 -9.46 4.39 -8.60
CA ASN A 338 -9.78 5.49 -9.51
C ASN A 338 -8.78 6.66 -9.38
N ALA A 339 -8.45 7.04 -8.14
CA ALA A 339 -7.49 8.10 -7.85
C ALA A 339 -6.11 7.81 -8.47
N PHE A 340 -5.59 6.60 -8.33
CA PHE A 340 -4.30 6.21 -8.92
C PHE A 340 -4.37 6.16 -10.45
N MET A 341 -5.40 5.52 -11.01
CA MET A 341 -5.57 5.42 -12.47
C MET A 341 -5.62 6.80 -13.15
N HIS A 342 -6.32 7.76 -12.53
CA HIS A 342 -6.49 9.11 -13.06
C HIS A 342 -5.55 10.16 -12.48
N SER A 343 -4.51 9.76 -11.74
CA SER A 343 -3.58 10.68 -11.08
C SER A 343 -2.98 11.70 -12.05
N GLY A 344 -3.20 12.99 -11.79
CA GLY A 344 -2.69 14.09 -12.62
C GLY A 344 -3.30 14.19 -14.03
N THR A 345 -4.37 13.46 -14.34
CA THR A 345 -5.06 13.56 -15.64
C THR A 345 -6.19 14.59 -15.63
N THR A 346 -6.60 15.07 -14.44
CA THR A 346 -7.77 15.96 -14.20
C THR A 346 -9.12 15.40 -14.66
N SER A 347 -9.18 14.13 -15.06
CA SER A 347 -10.42 13.49 -15.51
C SER A 347 -11.20 12.94 -14.32
N ASP A 348 -12.29 13.62 -13.97
CA ASP A 348 -13.22 13.23 -12.90
C ASP A 348 -14.50 12.57 -13.46
N LEU A 349 -14.48 12.17 -14.74
CA LEU A 349 -15.63 11.59 -15.46
C LEU A 349 -16.25 10.42 -14.69
N PHE A 350 -15.42 9.51 -14.16
CA PHE A 350 -15.90 8.36 -13.40
C PHE A 350 -16.69 8.78 -12.16
N LEU A 351 -16.25 9.80 -11.42
CA LEU A 351 -16.95 10.26 -10.22
C LEU A 351 -18.26 10.97 -10.58
N ARG A 352 -18.25 11.79 -11.66
CA ARG A 352 -19.46 12.46 -12.17
C ARG A 352 -20.52 11.49 -12.69
N GLU A 353 -20.11 10.42 -13.39
CA GLU A 353 -21.03 9.37 -13.87
C GLU A 353 -21.64 8.55 -12.71
N ASN A 354 -21.01 8.55 -11.54
CA ASN A 354 -21.35 7.63 -10.44
C ASN A 354 -21.61 8.38 -9.11
N LEU A 355 -22.25 9.54 -9.17
CA LEU A 355 -22.57 10.35 -7.98
C LEU A 355 -23.44 9.62 -6.96
N GLU A 356 -24.44 8.83 -7.41
CA GLU A 356 -25.28 8.02 -6.52
C GLU A 356 -24.46 7.02 -5.71
N TRP A 357 -23.42 6.43 -6.31
CA TRP A 357 -22.53 5.49 -5.64
C TRP A 357 -21.62 6.21 -4.63
N LEU A 358 -21.10 7.39 -5.01
CA LEU A 358 -20.29 8.24 -4.14
C LEU A 358 -21.10 8.73 -2.91
N GLY A 359 -22.41 8.95 -3.08
CA GLY A 359 -23.32 9.30 -2.00
C GLY A 359 -23.47 8.24 -0.91
N LEU A 360 -23.15 6.97 -1.22
CA LEU A 360 -23.16 5.87 -0.24
C LEU A 360 -21.94 5.87 0.70
N ALA A 361 -20.94 6.73 0.45
CA ALA A 361 -19.76 6.87 1.28
C ALA A 361 -20.12 7.40 2.69
N SER A 362 -19.61 6.74 3.73
CA SER A 362 -19.80 7.14 5.12
C SER A 362 -18.46 7.43 5.82
N ASN A 363 -18.46 8.40 6.75
CA ASN A 363 -17.35 8.75 7.63
C ASN A 363 -16.00 8.89 6.88
N TRP A 364 -14.98 8.10 7.24
CA TRP A 364 -13.63 8.13 6.64
C TRP A 364 -13.58 7.69 5.17
N SER A 365 -14.56 6.92 4.69
CA SER A 365 -14.64 6.63 3.24
C SER A 365 -15.07 7.86 2.43
N LYS A 366 -15.88 8.76 3.02
CA LYS A 366 -16.20 10.06 2.44
C LYS A 366 -14.97 10.98 2.45
N PHE A 367 -14.23 11.03 3.56
CA PHE A 367 -12.95 11.74 3.64
C PHE A 367 -11.97 11.28 2.55
N SER A 368 -11.79 9.96 2.40
CA SER A 368 -10.92 9.38 1.38
C SER A 368 -11.41 9.65 -0.05
N ALA A 369 -12.72 9.67 -0.28
CA ALA A 369 -13.28 9.96 -1.60
C ALA A 369 -13.02 11.42 -2.02
N THR A 370 -13.20 12.38 -1.12
CA THR A 370 -12.87 13.78 -1.37
C THR A 370 -11.36 13.98 -1.51
N ALA A 371 -10.55 13.31 -0.70
CA ALA A 371 -9.09 13.32 -0.83
C ALA A 371 -8.61 12.80 -2.20
N GLY A 372 -9.31 11.80 -2.76
CA GLY A 372 -9.05 11.25 -4.09
C GLY A 372 -9.14 12.27 -5.22
N LEU A 373 -9.99 13.30 -5.09
CA LEU A 373 -10.03 14.42 -6.04
C LEU A 373 -8.68 15.15 -6.11
N GLY A 374 -7.98 15.27 -4.97
CA GLY A 374 -6.65 15.88 -4.91
C GLY A 374 -5.61 15.11 -5.71
N VAL A 375 -5.69 13.78 -5.73
CA VAL A 375 -4.81 12.92 -6.53
C VAL A 375 -5.11 13.05 -8.03
N ILE A 376 -6.39 13.06 -8.41
CA ILE A 376 -6.82 13.20 -9.82
C ILE A 376 -6.41 14.56 -10.40
N HIS A 377 -6.57 15.62 -9.61
CA HIS A 377 -6.25 17.00 -10.00
C HIS A 377 -4.84 17.44 -9.57
N LYS A 378 -3.95 16.50 -9.25
CA LYS A 378 -2.58 16.78 -8.84
C LYS A 378 -1.88 17.71 -9.83
N GLY A 379 -1.30 18.81 -9.33
CA GLY A 379 -0.56 19.78 -10.12
C GLY A 379 -1.40 20.83 -10.84
N TYR A 380 -2.74 20.83 -10.70
CA TYR A 380 -3.59 21.85 -11.33
C TYR A 380 -3.80 23.08 -10.45
N TYR A 381 -2.75 23.90 -10.32
CA TYR A 381 -2.69 25.05 -9.41
C TYR A 381 -3.79 26.11 -9.65
N GLU A 382 -3.99 26.52 -10.90
CA GLU A 382 -4.83 27.68 -11.27
C GLU A 382 -6.32 27.48 -10.92
N GLN A 383 -6.81 26.24 -11.02
CA GLN A 383 -8.22 25.92 -10.76
C GLN A 383 -8.42 24.99 -9.56
N GLY A 384 -7.36 24.55 -8.88
CA GLY A 384 -7.47 23.61 -7.75
C GLY A 384 -8.42 24.11 -6.66
N LYS A 385 -8.36 25.41 -6.34
CA LYS A 385 -9.28 26.05 -5.39
C LYS A 385 -10.71 26.17 -5.93
N THR A 386 -10.89 26.38 -7.24
CA THR A 386 -12.21 26.47 -7.88
C THR A 386 -12.89 25.10 -7.93
N ILE A 387 -12.14 24.04 -8.24
CA ILE A 387 -12.64 22.66 -8.32
C ILE A 387 -13.04 22.15 -6.93
N LEU A 388 -12.21 22.42 -5.92
CA LEU A 388 -12.50 22.03 -4.54
C LEU A 388 -13.41 23.02 -3.81
N GLY A 389 -13.65 24.20 -4.38
CA GLY A 389 -14.46 25.28 -3.79
C GLY A 389 -15.77 24.83 -3.18
N PRO A 390 -16.57 23.97 -3.84
CA PRO A 390 -17.83 23.50 -3.27
C PRO A 390 -17.70 22.56 -2.06
N TYR A 391 -16.52 21.93 -1.89
CA TYR A 391 -16.20 21.02 -0.80
C TYR A 391 -15.36 21.67 0.32
N LEU A 392 -14.83 22.88 0.08
CA LEU A 392 -14.08 23.65 1.06
C LEU A 392 -15.04 24.37 2.03
N PRO A 393 -14.63 24.60 3.29
CA PRO A 393 -15.44 25.36 4.23
C PRO A 393 -15.62 26.81 3.75
N GLN A 394 -16.86 27.30 3.68
CA GLN A 394 -17.14 28.66 3.23
C GLN A 394 -16.94 29.69 4.36
N ASN A 395 -16.21 30.76 4.05
CA ASN A 395 -15.87 31.85 4.97
C ASN A 395 -15.20 31.44 6.30
N GLY A 396 -14.57 30.26 6.35
CA GLY A 396 -13.88 29.77 7.56
C GLY A 396 -14.81 29.20 8.64
N ASN A 397 -16.12 29.16 8.39
CA ASN A 397 -17.08 28.51 9.29
C ASN A 397 -17.36 27.08 8.81
N GLU A 398 -17.30 26.13 9.74
CA GLU A 398 -17.64 24.73 9.47
C GLU A 398 -19.14 24.61 9.19
N SER A 399 -19.48 23.83 8.16
CA SER A 399 -20.88 23.57 7.86
C SER A 399 -21.48 22.71 8.96
N SER A 400 -22.60 23.14 9.55
CA SER A 400 -23.32 22.36 10.59
C SER A 400 -24.07 21.14 10.04
N ILE A 401 -23.81 20.76 8.78
CA ILE A 401 -24.45 19.63 8.10
C ILE A 401 -23.78 18.32 8.55
N PRO A 402 -24.54 17.30 9.03
CA PRO A 402 -23.98 16.02 9.43
C PRO A 402 -23.16 15.35 8.32
N GLY A 403 -21.89 15.05 8.59
CA GLY A 403 -20.98 14.41 7.64
C GLY A 403 -20.28 15.35 6.65
N ALA A 404 -20.58 16.65 6.66
CA ALA A 404 -19.85 17.66 5.88
C ALA A 404 -18.40 17.78 6.36
N ALA A 405 -18.14 17.67 7.67
CA ALA A 405 -16.80 17.75 8.25
C ALA A 405 -15.78 16.78 7.63
N TYR A 406 -16.21 15.56 7.24
CA TYR A 406 -15.33 14.60 6.55
C TYR A 406 -15.00 15.03 5.13
N SER A 407 -15.96 15.63 4.43
CA SER A 407 -15.72 16.16 3.09
C SER A 407 -14.87 17.44 3.14
N GLU A 408 -15.13 18.34 4.08
CA GLU A 408 -14.36 19.57 4.29
C GLU A 408 -12.91 19.26 4.68
N GLY A 409 -12.70 18.36 5.65
CA GLY A 409 -11.37 17.88 6.00
C GLY A 409 -10.67 17.17 4.83
N GLY A 410 -11.40 16.33 4.09
CA GLY A 410 -10.87 15.67 2.90
C GLY A 410 -10.50 16.65 1.78
N ALA A 411 -11.23 17.76 1.63
CA ALA A 411 -10.94 18.81 0.66
C ALA A 411 -9.70 19.63 1.02
N LEU A 412 -9.47 19.92 2.31
CA LEU A 412 -8.24 20.57 2.76
C LEU A 412 -7.01 19.68 2.54
N TYR A 413 -7.15 18.36 2.79
CA TYR A 413 -6.11 17.40 2.48
C TYR A 413 -5.86 17.28 0.96
N ALA A 414 -6.92 17.22 0.15
CA ALA A 414 -6.84 17.24 -1.31
C ALA A 414 -6.13 18.50 -1.84
N LEU A 415 -6.40 19.66 -1.25
CA LEU A 415 -5.75 20.91 -1.61
C LEU A 415 -4.24 20.84 -1.34
N GLY A 416 -3.82 20.21 -0.25
CA GLY A 416 -2.40 19.93 0.01
C GLY A 416 -1.78 19.02 -1.05
N LEU A 417 -2.45 17.92 -1.42
CA LEU A 417 -1.97 16.97 -2.43
C LEU A 417 -1.82 17.60 -3.83
N ILE A 418 -2.73 18.50 -4.22
CA ILE A 418 -2.64 19.24 -5.49
C ILE A 418 -1.37 20.10 -5.54
N ASN A 419 -1.01 20.67 -4.39
CA ASN A 419 0.02 21.70 -4.25
C ASN A 419 1.29 21.20 -3.58
N ALA A 420 1.51 19.89 -3.60
CA ALA A 420 2.65 19.26 -2.93
C ALA A 420 3.98 19.89 -3.37
N GLY A 421 4.71 20.45 -2.41
CA GLY A 421 6.04 21.06 -2.61
C GLY A 421 6.09 22.41 -3.35
N CYS A 422 4.95 22.96 -3.81
CA CYS A 422 4.92 24.17 -4.65
C CYS A 422 3.92 25.25 -4.19
N GLY A 423 3.25 25.07 -3.04
CA GLY A 423 2.11 25.89 -2.61
C GLY A 423 2.40 26.92 -1.52
N THR A 424 3.21 27.95 -1.77
CA THR A 424 3.46 29.02 -0.78
C THR A 424 2.19 29.80 -0.42
N GLU A 425 1.38 30.18 -1.41
CA GLU A 425 0.10 30.87 -1.19
C GLU A 425 -0.92 30.00 -0.44
N ILE A 426 -0.96 28.71 -0.77
CA ILE A 426 -1.93 27.76 -0.23
C ILE A 426 -1.54 27.32 1.18
N SER A 427 -0.25 27.27 1.49
CA SER A 427 0.24 27.05 2.85
C SER A 427 -0.30 28.11 3.81
N GLY A 428 -0.38 29.37 3.39
CA GLY A 428 -1.00 30.45 4.18
C GLY A 428 -2.49 30.22 4.43
N TYR A 429 -3.24 29.80 3.41
CA TYR A 429 -4.67 29.48 3.55
C TYR A 429 -4.91 28.27 4.47
N LEU A 430 -4.14 27.19 4.30
CA LEU A 430 -4.25 25.98 5.14
C LEU A 430 -3.87 26.25 6.59
N ARG A 431 -2.89 27.12 6.84
CA ARG A 431 -2.51 27.56 8.18
C ARG A 431 -3.63 28.34 8.87
N GLU A 432 -4.31 29.24 8.14
CA GLU A 432 -5.48 29.96 8.68
C GLU A 432 -6.66 29.01 8.93
N ALA A 433 -6.90 28.06 8.02
CA ALA A 433 -7.92 27.04 8.19
C ALA A 433 -7.64 26.16 9.43
N LEU A 434 -6.38 25.81 9.69
CA LEU A 434 -5.97 25.05 10.88
C LEU A 434 -6.25 25.82 12.18
N ARG A 435 -5.97 27.13 12.20
CA ARG A 435 -6.19 27.99 13.37
C ARG A 435 -7.67 28.24 13.66
N THR A 436 -8.49 28.34 12.61
CA THR A 436 -9.91 28.67 12.72
C THR A 436 -10.76 27.43 13.03
N ALA A 437 -10.37 26.26 12.52
CA ALA A 437 -11.12 25.02 12.68
C ALA A 437 -11.28 24.61 14.15
N GLN A 438 -12.48 24.17 14.51
CA GLN A 438 -12.85 23.66 15.83
C GLN A 438 -13.04 22.14 15.81
N GLY A 439 -13.44 21.57 14.68
CA GLY A 439 -13.66 20.15 14.47
C GLY A 439 -12.36 19.37 14.25
N GLU A 440 -12.18 18.28 14.98
CA GLU A 440 -11.02 17.37 14.89
C GLU A 440 -10.74 16.88 13.46
N VAL A 441 -11.78 16.57 12.68
CA VAL A 441 -11.66 16.02 11.31
C VAL A 441 -11.17 17.08 10.33
N VAL A 442 -11.62 18.32 10.48
CA VAL A 442 -11.20 19.44 9.64
C VAL A 442 -9.76 19.83 9.97
N GLN A 443 -9.42 19.91 11.27
CA GLN A 443 -8.04 20.12 11.74
C GLN A 443 -7.10 19.02 11.23
N HIS A 444 -7.53 17.74 11.26
CA HIS A 444 -6.75 16.63 10.71
C HIS A 444 -6.44 16.81 9.22
N GLY A 445 -7.47 17.14 8.41
CA GLY A 445 -7.29 17.40 6.98
C GLY A 445 -6.41 18.62 6.68
N ALA A 446 -6.58 19.69 7.45
CA ALA A 446 -5.77 20.90 7.36
C ALA A 446 -4.30 20.63 7.69
N ALA A 447 -4.02 19.89 8.78
CA ALA A 447 -2.66 19.56 9.21
C ALA A 447 -1.93 18.68 8.17
N LEU A 448 -2.57 17.60 7.68
CA LEU A 448 -1.98 16.76 6.63
C LEU A 448 -1.75 17.55 5.33
N GLY A 449 -2.73 18.33 4.90
CA GLY A 449 -2.62 19.16 3.70
C GLY A 449 -1.49 20.18 3.81
N LEU A 450 -1.38 20.84 4.97
CA LEU A 450 -0.34 21.83 5.27
C LEU A 450 1.06 21.20 5.28
N GLY A 451 1.22 20.02 5.90
CA GLY A 451 2.49 19.30 5.92
C GLY A 451 2.98 18.93 4.51
N ILE A 452 2.09 18.49 3.62
CA ILE A 452 2.43 18.14 2.23
C ILE A 452 2.70 19.39 1.38
N ALA A 453 1.91 20.45 1.55
CA ALA A 453 2.09 21.70 0.80
C ALA A 453 3.39 22.43 1.21
N ALA A 454 3.72 22.42 2.50
CA ALA A 454 4.88 23.11 3.09
C ALA A 454 6.09 22.18 3.34
N MET A 455 6.14 21.04 2.64
CA MET A 455 7.19 20.05 2.82
C MET A 455 8.59 20.62 2.56
N GLY A 456 9.49 20.49 3.53
CA GLY A 456 10.86 20.99 3.46
C GLY A 456 11.00 22.52 3.50
N SER A 457 9.96 23.27 3.89
CA SER A 457 10.00 24.74 3.98
C SER A 457 10.76 25.28 5.19
N LYS A 458 10.97 24.47 6.25
CA LYS A 458 11.66 24.84 7.50
C LYS A 458 11.07 26.05 8.22
N ASN A 459 9.76 26.29 8.05
CA ASN A 459 9.09 27.41 8.71
C ASN A 459 8.73 27.06 10.16
N MET A 460 9.43 27.68 11.11
CA MET A 460 9.22 27.47 12.55
C MET A 460 7.84 27.97 13.01
N GLU A 461 7.26 28.99 12.37
CA GLU A 461 5.95 29.47 12.79
C GLU A 461 4.84 28.46 12.51
N THR A 462 4.93 27.74 11.38
CA THR A 462 3.99 26.67 11.04
C THR A 462 4.16 25.47 11.97
N PHE A 463 5.39 25.19 12.39
CA PHE A 463 5.69 24.16 13.40
C PHE A 463 5.02 24.47 14.74
N GLU A 464 5.10 25.72 15.22
CA GLU A 464 4.45 26.15 16.45
C GLU A 464 2.91 26.06 16.38
N ASP A 465 2.30 26.38 15.24
CA ASP A 465 0.85 26.22 15.07
C ASP A 465 0.41 24.74 15.13
N LEU A 466 1.17 23.83 14.52
CA LEU A 466 0.90 22.39 14.60
C LEU A 466 1.14 21.85 16.01
N LYS A 467 2.13 22.39 16.72
CA LYS A 467 2.39 22.07 18.13
C LYS A 467 1.21 22.46 19.02
N ASN A 468 0.61 23.63 18.79
CA ASN A 468 -0.59 24.04 19.53
C ASN A 468 -1.75 23.06 19.34
N VAL A 469 -1.96 22.54 18.12
CA VAL A 469 -2.98 21.51 17.84
C VAL A 469 -2.62 20.18 18.50
N LEU A 470 -1.34 19.81 18.52
CA LEU A 470 -0.85 18.61 19.19
C LEU A 470 -1.16 18.65 20.71
N PHE A 471 -0.94 19.80 21.36
CA PHE A 471 -1.21 20.01 22.79
C PHE A 471 -2.70 20.04 23.16
N MET A 472 -3.62 20.10 22.18
CA MET A 472 -5.03 19.85 22.43
C MET A 472 -5.33 18.37 22.75
N ASP A 473 -4.33 17.48 22.56
CA ASP A 473 -4.38 16.03 22.82
C ASP A 473 -5.55 15.32 22.10
N SER A 474 -5.86 15.79 20.90
CA SER A 474 -6.86 15.19 20.02
C SER A 474 -6.24 14.02 19.24
N ALA A 475 -6.84 12.82 19.33
CA ALA A 475 -6.23 11.60 18.81
C ALA A 475 -6.02 11.61 17.28
N VAL A 476 -6.96 12.14 16.50
CA VAL A 476 -6.86 12.16 15.03
C VAL A 476 -6.14 13.40 14.52
N ALA A 477 -6.44 14.58 15.08
CA ALA A 477 -5.75 15.81 14.70
C ALA A 477 -4.26 15.77 15.10
N GLY A 478 -3.95 15.24 16.30
CA GLY A 478 -2.57 15.10 16.80
C GLY A 478 -1.71 14.14 15.97
N GLU A 479 -2.29 13.06 15.43
CA GLU A 479 -1.58 12.17 14.49
C GLU A 479 -1.15 12.91 13.22
N ALA A 480 -2.07 13.68 12.61
CA ALA A 480 -1.76 14.48 11.45
C ALA A 480 -0.73 15.57 11.73
N SER A 481 -0.85 16.25 12.87
CA SER A 481 0.13 17.25 13.31
C SER A 481 1.51 16.65 13.48
N GLY A 482 1.63 15.45 14.07
CA GLY A 482 2.91 14.75 14.22
C GLY A 482 3.60 14.47 12.88
N TYR A 483 2.87 13.95 11.89
CA TYR A 483 3.42 13.77 10.54
C TYR A 483 3.80 15.12 9.90
N ALA A 484 2.91 16.12 9.98
CA ALA A 484 3.11 17.43 9.34
C ALA A 484 4.31 18.19 9.91
N MET A 485 4.55 18.12 11.22
CA MET A 485 5.73 18.70 11.88
C MET A 485 7.03 18.13 11.30
N GLY A 486 7.08 16.81 11.11
CA GLY A 486 8.22 16.14 10.47
C GLY A 486 8.40 16.51 8.99
N LEU A 487 7.29 16.63 8.24
CA LEU A 487 7.33 17.02 6.82
C LEU A 487 7.83 18.45 6.61
N ILE A 488 7.49 19.38 7.50
CA ILE A 488 7.96 20.78 7.42
C ILE A 488 9.44 20.87 7.76
N MET A 489 9.89 20.12 8.77
CA MET A 489 11.28 20.08 9.26
C MET A 489 12.15 19.00 8.57
N LEU A 490 11.71 18.52 7.41
CA LEU A 490 12.34 17.44 6.66
C LEU A 490 13.82 17.70 6.40
N GLY A 491 14.67 16.76 6.81
CA GLY A 491 16.11 16.80 6.57
C GLY A 491 16.85 17.96 7.26
N THR A 492 16.32 18.54 8.34
CA THR A 492 17.01 19.60 9.11
C THR A 492 17.95 19.08 10.18
N ALA A 493 17.71 17.89 10.73
CA ALA A 493 18.39 17.37 11.93
C ALA A 493 18.39 18.34 13.13
N ALA A 494 17.36 19.19 13.25
CA ALA A 494 17.29 20.16 14.34
C ALA A 494 16.96 19.48 15.68
N GLU A 495 17.85 19.60 16.67
CA GLU A 495 17.70 18.96 18.00
C GLU A 495 16.47 19.45 18.77
N GLU A 496 16.15 20.75 18.69
CA GLU A 496 15.06 21.34 19.47
C GLU A 496 13.67 20.75 19.08
N PRO A 497 13.26 20.77 17.80
CA PRO A 497 12.04 20.09 17.35
C PRO A 497 11.98 18.60 17.71
N VAL A 498 13.08 17.87 17.54
CA VAL A 498 13.13 16.42 17.83
C VAL A 498 12.91 16.17 19.31
N ARG A 499 13.57 16.95 20.17
CA ARG A 499 13.43 16.86 21.62
C ARG A 499 12.00 17.16 22.08
N GLU A 500 11.36 18.20 21.52
CA GLU A 500 9.95 18.52 21.84
C GLU A 500 8.98 17.41 21.40
N MET A 501 9.18 16.86 20.19
CA MET A 501 8.36 15.76 19.68
C MET A 501 8.55 14.48 20.52
N LEU A 502 9.79 14.16 20.89
CA LEU A 502 10.10 12.98 21.70
C LEU A 502 9.59 13.13 23.14
N SER A 503 9.71 14.31 23.75
CA SER A 503 9.16 14.55 25.10
C SER A 503 7.65 14.36 25.11
N TYR A 504 6.95 14.93 24.12
CA TYR A 504 5.50 14.78 24.05
C TYR A 504 5.06 13.33 23.74
N ALA A 505 5.81 12.62 22.88
CA ALA A 505 5.54 11.22 22.59
C ALA A 505 5.68 10.31 23.82
N ARG A 506 6.54 10.66 24.79
CA ARG A 506 6.67 9.95 26.08
C ARG A 506 5.54 10.29 27.07
N GLU A 507 4.92 11.45 26.94
CA GLU A 507 3.86 11.93 27.86
C GLU A 507 2.47 11.44 27.46
N THR A 508 2.14 11.47 26.16
CA THR A 508 0.81 11.10 25.67
C THR A 508 0.54 9.60 25.79
N GLN A 509 -0.74 9.24 25.94
CA GLN A 509 -1.22 7.85 25.98
C GLN A 509 -1.88 7.43 24.65
N HIS A 510 -2.00 8.34 23.69
CA HIS A 510 -2.65 8.08 22.42
C HIS A 510 -1.69 7.48 21.39
N GLU A 511 -1.84 6.18 21.10
CA GLU A 511 -1.00 5.44 20.13
C GLU A 511 -0.86 6.13 18.76
N LYS A 512 -1.94 6.77 18.27
CA LYS A 512 -1.94 7.49 16.99
C LYS A 512 -1.01 8.70 17.00
N ILE A 513 -1.00 9.44 18.09
CA ILE A 513 -0.14 10.61 18.27
C ILE A 513 1.32 10.16 18.37
N ILE A 514 1.59 9.12 19.18
CA ILE A 514 2.94 8.54 19.31
C ILE A 514 3.45 8.08 17.94
N ARG A 515 2.62 7.41 17.13
CA ARG A 515 2.99 6.97 15.78
C ARG A 515 3.27 8.15 14.84
N GLY A 516 2.41 9.17 14.85
CA GLY A 516 2.59 10.39 14.06
C GLY A 516 3.91 11.08 14.39
N LEU A 517 4.24 11.22 15.68
CA LEU A 517 5.49 11.81 16.15
C LEU A 517 6.70 10.94 15.84
N ALA A 518 6.60 9.62 16.03
CA ALA A 518 7.68 8.67 15.75
C ALA A 518 8.13 8.71 14.28
N ILE A 519 7.17 8.73 13.34
CA ILE A 519 7.47 8.90 11.91
C ILE A 519 7.87 10.35 11.58
N GLY A 520 7.28 11.33 12.25
CA GLY A 520 7.67 12.74 12.12
C GLY A 520 9.15 12.97 12.45
N ILE A 521 9.65 12.36 13.54
CA ILE A 521 11.08 12.38 13.92
C ILE A 521 11.93 11.73 12.81
N ALA A 522 11.48 10.62 12.22
CA ALA A 522 12.18 9.97 11.12
C ALA A 522 12.36 10.90 9.90
N PHE A 523 11.37 11.74 9.58
CA PHE A 523 11.49 12.73 8.50
C PHE A 523 12.52 13.83 8.81
N VAL A 524 12.66 14.26 10.06
CA VAL A 524 13.66 15.29 10.42
C VAL A 524 15.09 14.84 10.08
N PHE A 525 15.40 13.55 10.20
CA PHE A 525 16.71 12.96 9.91
C PHE A 525 16.89 12.47 8.46
N TYR A 526 15.98 12.80 7.55
CA TYR A 526 16.08 12.37 6.16
C TYR A 526 17.44 12.74 5.53
N GLY A 527 18.19 11.73 5.11
CA GLY A 527 19.46 11.87 4.41
C GLY A 527 20.65 12.37 5.23
N ARG A 528 20.57 12.35 6.56
CA ARG A 528 21.57 12.89 7.51
C ARG A 528 22.58 11.88 8.05
N GLN A 529 22.43 10.58 7.71
CA GLN A 529 23.39 9.50 8.04
C GLN A 529 23.79 9.50 9.53
N GLU A 530 25.09 9.62 9.84
CA GLU A 530 25.69 9.49 11.18
C GLU A 530 25.10 10.45 12.22
N GLU A 531 24.62 11.64 11.82
CA GLU A 531 23.95 12.60 12.71
C GLU A 531 22.68 12.01 13.36
N ALA A 532 22.09 10.97 12.76
CA ALA A 532 20.90 10.32 13.29
C ALA A 532 21.21 9.19 14.28
N ASP A 533 22.45 8.69 14.36
CA ASP A 533 22.77 7.44 15.07
C ASP A 533 22.50 7.51 16.57
N GLU A 534 22.75 8.67 17.19
CA GLU A 534 22.44 8.87 18.62
C GLU A 534 20.94 8.80 18.88
N THR A 535 20.14 9.48 18.07
CA THR A 535 18.67 9.49 18.19
C THR A 535 18.09 8.11 17.87
N VAL A 536 18.63 7.40 16.87
CA VAL A 536 18.23 6.02 16.55
C VAL A 536 18.48 5.10 17.74
N LYS A 537 19.64 5.20 18.40
CA LYS A 537 19.94 4.41 19.60
C LYS A 537 18.99 4.73 20.74
N GLU A 538 18.67 6.00 20.96
CA GLU A 538 17.69 6.42 21.97
C GLU A 538 16.32 5.82 21.68
N LEU A 539 15.80 5.96 20.46
CA LEU A 539 14.49 5.43 20.05
C LEU A 539 14.42 3.90 20.12
N LEU A 540 15.48 3.18 19.74
CA LEU A 540 15.51 1.72 19.79
C LEU A 540 15.66 1.17 21.23
N ALA A 541 16.18 1.97 22.16
CA ALA A 541 16.27 1.60 23.58
C ALA A 541 14.93 1.76 24.32
N GLU A 542 13.95 2.43 23.72
CA GLU A 542 12.65 2.67 24.34
C GLU A 542 11.83 1.40 24.56
N THR A 543 11.06 1.41 25.66
CA THR A 543 10.17 0.30 26.01
C THR A 543 8.94 0.23 25.09
N ASP A 544 8.46 1.38 24.61
CA ASP A 544 7.33 1.47 23.69
C ASP A 544 7.69 0.94 22.29
N PRO A 545 6.98 -0.08 21.78
CA PRO A 545 7.17 -0.58 20.42
C PRO A 545 6.99 0.48 19.31
N ILE A 546 6.13 1.49 19.50
CA ILE A 546 5.87 2.52 18.48
C ILE A 546 7.06 3.47 18.35
N LEU A 547 7.76 3.77 19.44
CA LEU A 547 8.99 4.56 19.39
C LEU A 547 10.12 3.77 18.74
N ARG A 548 10.25 2.46 19.04
CA ARG A 548 11.19 1.58 18.32
C ARG A 548 10.86 1.47 16.83
N TYR A 549 9.56 1.42 16.49
CA TYR A 549 9.07 1.49 15.11
C TYR A 549 9.53 2.77 14.41
N GLY A 550 9.41 3.92 15.08
CA GLY A 550 10.01 5.19 14.63
C GLY A 550 11.51 5.10 14.42
N GLY A 551 12.25 4.55 15.39
CA GLY A 551 13.71 4.36 15.31
C GLY A 551 14.16 3.56 14.08
N VAL A 552 13.39 2.53 13.69
CA VAL A 552 13.63 1.76 12.47
C VAL A 552 13.49 2.62 11.20
N TYR A 553 12.43 3.42 11.10
CA TYR A 553 12.24 4.34 9.97
C TYR A 553 13.25 5.49 9.98
N THR A 554 13.66 5.98 11.15
CA THR A 554 14.72 6.98 11.29
C THR A 554 16.03 6.45 10.72
N LEU A 555 16.41 5.22 11.05
CA LEU A 555 17.59 4.55 10.46
C LEU A 555 17.45 4.40 8.93
N ALA A 556 16.28 3.98 8.46
CA ALA A 556 16.02 3.78 7.03
C ALA A 556 16.12 5.09 6.21
N LEU A 557 15.56 6.18 6.74
CA LEU A 557 15.54 7.49 6.08
C LEU A 557 16.87 8.24 6.20
N ALA A 558 17.58 8.09 7.32
CA ALA A 558 18.91 8.66 7.48
C ALA A 558 19.90 8.11 6.44
N TYR A 559 19.84 6.80 6.18
CA TYR A 559 20.70 6.09 5.23
C TYR A 559 20.04 5.81 3.87
N ALA A 560 18.95 6.51 3.54
CA ALA A 560 18.19 6.28 2.31
C ALA A 560 19.09 6.37 1.06
N GLY A 561 19.12 5.28 0.28
CA GLY A 561 19.89 5.19 -0.97
C GLY A 561 21.41 5.11 -0.80
N THR A 562 21.93 4.78 0.39
CA THR A 562 23.37 4.61 0.62
C THR A 562 23.85 3.17 0.49
N SER A 563 22.95 2.18 0.67
CA SER A 563 23.30 0.75 0.74
C SER A 563 24.37 0.42 1.79
N ASN A 564 24.40 1.15 2.91
CA ASN A 564 25.35 0.92 4.00
C ASN A 564 25.12 -0.46 4.66
N ASN A 565 26.19 -1.26 4.75
CA ASN A 565 26.16 -2.61 5.32
C ASN A 565 25.80 -2.65 6.81
N ASP A 566 26.21 -1.65 7.59
CA ASP A 566 25.95 -1.62 9.03
C ASP A 566 24.48 -1.34 9.33
N ALA A 567 23.88 -0.39 8.60
CA ALA A 567 22.44 -0.13 8.68
C ALA A 567 21.62 -1.37 8.24
N VAL A 568 22.01 -2.04 7.16
CA VAL A 568 21.37 -3.29 6.71
C VAL A 568 21.50 -4.40 7.76
N ARG A 569 22.69 -4.59 8.35
CA ARG A 569 22.92 -5.59 9.40
C ARG A 569 22.06 -5.30 10.64
N GLN A 570 21.97 -4.04 11.05
CA GLN A 570 21.16 -3.62 12.19
C GLN A 570 19.68 -3.86 11.95
N LEU A 571 19.14 -3.51 10.76
CA LEU A 571 17.76 -3.80 10.41
C LEU A 571 17.45 -5.30 10.38
N LEU A 572 18.33 -6.11 9.79
CA LEU A 572 18.17 -7.57 9.77
C LEU A 572 18.20 -8.15 11.19
N HIS A 573 19.08 -7.64 12.06
CA HIS A 573 19.11 -8.05 13.46
C HIS A 573 17.81 -7.68 14.18
N ILE A 574 17.28 -6.47 14.00
CA ILE A 574 16.02 -6.02 14.60
C ILE A 574 14.84 -6.88 14.11
N ALA A 575 14.80 -7.21 12.82
CA ALA A 575 13.76 -8.05 12.23
C ALA A 575 13.65 -9.46 12.87
N VAL A 576 14.73 -9.95 13.47
CA VAL A 576 14.78 -11.26 14.15
C VAL A 576 14.66 -11.11 15.68
N SER A 577 15.32 -10.11 16.27
CA SER A 577 15.48 -9.98 17.72
C SER A 577 14.33 -9.28 18.44
N ASP A 578 13.65 -8.31 17.83
CA ASP A 578 12.54 -7.60 18.48
C ASP A 578 11.35 -8.54 18.70
N VAL A 579 10.54 -8.28 19.73
CA VAL A 579 9.36 -9.09 20.07
C VAL A 579 8.11 -8.57 19.36
N SER A 580 8.06 -7.27 19.02
CA SER A 580 6.91 -6.65 18.37
C SER A 580 6.86 -6.95 16.88
N ASP A 581 5.72 -7.45 16.43
CA ASP A 581 5.47 -7.75 15.01
C ASP A 581 5.47 -6.50 14.12
N ASP A 582 5.10 -5.34 14.65
CA ASP A 582 5.10 -4.07 13.90
C ASP A 582 6.52 -3.57 13.63
N VAL A 583 7.42 -3.70 14.62
CA VAL A 583 8.83 -3.36 14.48
C VAL A 583 9.51 -4.32 13.50
N ARG A 584 9.19 -5.62 13.56
CA ARG A 584 9.69 -6.62 12.60
C ARG A 584 9.25 -6.31 11.17
N ARG A 585 7.97 -5.99 10.96
CA ARG A 585 7.44 -5.60 9.64
C ARG A 585 8.17 -4.35 9.12
N ALA A 586 8.30 -3.33 9.95
CA ALA A 586 9.00 -2.09 9.61
C ALA A 586 10.45 -2.32 9.21
N ALA A 587 11.17 -3.18 9.96
CA ALA A 587 12.58 -3.44 9.71
C ALA A 587 12.81 -4.06 8.33
N VAL A 588 11.95 -5.00 7.93
CA VAL A 588 12.03 -5.62 6.60
C VAL A 588 11.60 -4.63 5.50
N THR A 589 10.49 -3.90 5.68
CA THR A 589 10.05 -2.90 4.69
C THR A 589 11.11 -1.80 4.49
N SER A 590 11.80 -1.42 5.56
CA SER A 590 12.86 -0.40 5.56
C SER A 590 14.07 -0.75 4.71
N LEU A 591 14.32 -2.04 4.45
CA LEU A 591 15.40 -2.48 3.55
C LEU A 591 15.24 -1.91 2.13
N ALA A 592 14.00 -1.66 1.68
CA ALA A 592 13.76 -1.05 0.37
C ALA A 592 14.32 0.37 0.28
N PHE A 593 14.15 1.18 1.32
CA PHE A 593 14.64 2.57 1.34
C PHE A 593 16.17 2.66 1.42
N LEU A 594 16.86 1.62 1.92
CA LEU A 594 18.33 1.56 1.89
C LEU A 594 18.87 1.10 0.53
N LEU A 595 18.20 0.12 -0.09
CA LEU A 595 18.74 -0.66 -1.21
C LEU A 595 18.11 -0.33 -2.57
N PHE A 596 17.19 0.63 -2.67
CA PHE A 596 16.57 1.01 -3.95
C PHE A 596 17.57 1.48 -5.03
N LYS A 597 18.81 1.84 -4.65
CA LYS A 597 19.89 2.12 -5.62
C LYS A 597 20.30 0.90 -6.44
N ASN A 598 20.25 -0.29 -5.84
CA ASN A 598 20.63 -1.54 -6.48
C ASN A 598 19.48 -2.55 -6.34
N PRO A 599 18.41 -2.44 -7.15
CA PRO A 599 17.23 -3.30 -7.04
C PRO A 599 17.54 -4.80 -7.16
N SER A 600 18.63 -5.18 -7.83
CA SER A 600 19.04 -6.58 -8.03
C SER A 600 19.51 -7.28 -6.75
N GLN A 601 19.91 -6.54 -5.72
CA GLN A 601 20.36 -7.12 -4.44
C GLN A 601 19.20 -7.48 -3.52
N VAL A 602 18.07 -6.77 -3.64
CA VAL A 602 16.93 -6.89 -2.72
C VAL A 602 16.28 -8.28 -2.77
N PRO A 603 15.98 -8.88 -3.94
CA PRO A 603 15.44 -10.24 -4.01
C PRO A 603 16.29 -11.28 -3.27
N ARG A 604 17.63 -11.17 -3.37
CA ARG A 604 18.56 -12.12 -2.73
C ARG A 604 18.51 -12.06 -1.21
N ILE A 605 18.40 -10.87 -0.63
CA ILE A 605 18.34 -10.67 0.82
C ILE A 605 16.96 -11.07 1.36
N VAL A 606 15.91 -10.70 0.64
CA VAL A 606 14.53 -10.88 1.08
C VAL A 606 14.02 -12.31 0.87
N GLN A 607 14.64 -13.11 -0.01
CA GLN A 607 14.25 -14.50 -0.27
C GLN A 607 14.17 -15.37 1.00
N LEU A 608 15.11 -15.23 1.93
CA LEU A 608 15.05 -15.98 3.19
C LEU A 608 13.98 -15.44 4.14
N LEU A 609 13.66 -14.15 4.06
CA LEU A 609 12.66 -13.50 4.90
C LEU A 609 11.23 -13.81 4.42
N SER A 610 11.02 -13.99 3.11
CA SER A 610 9.72 -14.37 2.56
C SER A 610 9.29 -15.79 2.94
N GLU A 611 10.23 -16.67 3.27
CA GLU A 611 9.97 -18.03 3.76
C GLU A 611 9.80 -18.10 5.30
N SER A 612 9.88 -16.97 6.00
CA SER A 612 9.73 -16.91 7.45
C SER A 612 8.35 -17.42 7.91
N TYR A 613 8.30 -18.09 9.06
CA TYR A 613 7.04 -18.53 9.67
C TYR A 613 6.15 -17.35 10.10
N ASN A 614 6.75 -16.20 10.44
CA ASN A 614 6.03 -15.02 10.91
C ASN A 614 5.38 -14.26 9.72
N PRO A 615 4.05 -14.12 9.68
CA PRO A 615 3.35 -13.44 8.60
C PRO A 615 3.71 -11.95 8.46
N HIS A 616 4.06 -11.25 9.54
CA HIS A 616 4.43 -9.83 9.51
C HIS A 616 5.77 -9.61 8.80
N VAL A 617 6.72 -10.53 8.98
CA VAL A 617 8.00 -10.54 8.26
C VAL A 617 7.76 -10.80 6.78
N ARG A 618 6.89 -11.77 6.44
CA ARG A 618 6.48 -12.05 5.05
C ARG A 618 5.77 -10.84 4.40
N CYS A 619 4.89 -10.16 5.12
CA CYS A 619 4.24 -8.94 4.65
C CYS A 619 5.25 -7.79 4.44
N GLY A 620 6.21 -7.64 5.37
CA GLY A 620 7.30 -6.65 5.21
C GLY A 620 8.16 -6.94 3.97
N ALA A 621 8.42 -8.21 3.70
CA ALA A 621 9.16 -8.69 2.53
C ALA A 621 8.45 -8.37 1.20
N THR A 622 7.12 -8.54 1.12
CA THR A 622 6.38 -8.22 -0.12
C THR A 622 6.46 -6.72 -0.43
N LEU A 623 6.22 -5.86 0.56
CA LEU A 623 6.31 -4.41 0.39
C LEU A 623 7.75 -3.96 0.07
N ALA A 624 8.76 -4.59 0.68
CA ALA A 624 10.15 -4.27 0.39
C ALA A 624 10.51 -4.55 -1.09
N LEU A 625 10.09 -5.69 -1.62
CA LEU A 625 10.26 -6.04 -3.03
C LEU A 625 9.48 -5.08 -3.95
N GLY A 626 8.24 -4.76 -3.58
CA GLY A 626 7.39 -3.84 -4.35
C GLY A 626 8.00 -2.45 -4.51
N ILE A 627 8.50 -1.88 -3.41
CA ILE A 627 9.07 -0.53 -3.37
C ILE A 627 10.43 -0.47 -4.05
N ALA A 628 11.33 -1.43 -3.77
CA ALA A 628 12.69 -1.41 -4.31
C ALA A 628 12.76 -1.77 -5.81
N CYS A 629 11.88 -2.64 -6.28
CA CYS A 629 11.85 -3.11 -7.67
C CYS A 629 10.74 -2.44 -8.50
N ALA A 630 10.15 -1.34 -8.01
CA ALA A 630 9.07 -0.63 -8.69
C ALA A 630 9.47 -0.21 -10.11
N GLY A 631 8.59 -0.44 -11.09
CA GLY A 631 8.81 -0.08 -12.50
C GLY A 631 9.92 -0.86 -13.23
N THR A 632 10.63 -1.77 -12.58
CA THR A 632 11.76 -2.52 -13.19
C THR A 632 11.33 -3.76 -13.97
N GLY A 633 10.17 -4.35 -13.66
CA GLY A 633 9.71 -5.62 -14.26
C GLY A 633 10.61 -6.83 -13.99
N MET A 634 11.40 -6.81 -12.91
CA MET A 634 12.37 -7.87 -12.59
C MET A 634 11.70 -9.21 -12.31
N GLN A 635 12.10 -10.25 -13.06
CA GLN A 635 11.51 -11.58 -12.96
C GLN A 635 11.78 -12.26 -11.61
N ASP A 636 13.00 -12.15 -11.07
CA ASP A 636 13.37 -12.73 -9.76
C ASP A 636 12.43 -12.27 -8.63
N ALA A 637 12.01 -11.00 -8.64
CA ALA A 637 11.08 -10.48 -7.65
C ALA A 637 9.66 -11.02 -7.84
N ILE A 638 9.22 -11.20 -9.09
CA ILE A 638 7.90 -11.76 -9.42
C ILE A 638 7.82 -13.23 -8.96
N GLU A 639 8.86 -14.02 -9.21
CA GLU A 639 8.92 -15.43 -8.81
C GLU A 639 8.83 -15.62 -7.28
N ILE A 640 9.38 -14.68 -6.50
CA ILE A 640 9.23 -14.68 -5.04
C ILE A 640 7.81 -14.28 -4.61
N LEU A 641 7.15 -13.35 -5.31
CA LEU A 641 5.81 -12.86 -4.96
C LEU A 641 4.68 -13.81 -5.36
N GLU A 642 4.82 -14.57 -6.45
CA GLU A 642 3.81 -15.53 -6.92
C GLU A 642 3.32 -16.50 -5.84
N PRO A 643 4.17 -17.20 -5.07
CA PRO A 643 3.70 -18.07 -3.98
C PRO A 643 3.03 -17.27 -2.85
N MET A 644 3.47 -16.04 -2.59
CA MET A 644 2.91 -15.18 -1.53
C MET A 644 1.49 -14.69 -1.85
N THR A 645 1.11 -14.63 -3.14
CA THR A 645 -0.30 -14.38 -3.53
C THR A 645 -1.26 -15.50 -3.09
N LYS A 646 -0.73 -16.68 -2.77
CA LYS A 646 -1.49 -17.86 -2.31
C LYS A 646 -1.26 -18.16 -0.82
N ASP A 647 -0.66 -17.22 -0.08
CA ASP A 647 -0.46 -17.38 1.36
C ASP A 647 -1.82 -17.57 2.06
N SER A 648 -1.82 -18.34 3.14
CA SER A 648 -3.00 -18.51 4.00
C SER A 648 -3.48 -17.21 4.64
N VAL A 649 -2.57 -16.26 4.90
CA VAL A 649 -2.83 -15.00 5.60
C VAL A 649 -3.23 -13.90 4.62
N ASP A 650 -4.34 -13.24 4.90
CA ASP A 650 -4.99 -12.22 4.07
C ASP A 650 -4.15 -10.96 3.83
N PHE A 651 -3.55 -10.38 4.87
CA PHE A 651 -2.72 -9.17 4.73
C PHE A 651 -1.38 -9.40 4.01
N VAL A 652 -0.86 -10.65 4.03
CA VAL A 652 0.30 -11.03 3.21
C VAL A 652 -0.09 -11.07 1.74
N ARG A 653 -1.26 -11.64 1.40
CA ARG A 653 -1.81 -11.61 0.03
C ARG A 653 -2.06 -10.18 -0.45
N GLN A 654 -2.61 -9.32 0.42
CA GLN A 654 -2.79 -7.90 0.12
C GLN A 654 -1.47 -7.21 -0.25
N GLY A 655 -0.42 -7.40 0.56
CA GLY A 655 0.91 -6.86 0.28
C GLY A 655 1.50 -7.39 -1.02
N ALA A 656 1.31 -8.69 -1.32
CA ALA A 656 1.77 -9.31 -2.56
C ALA A 656 1.09 -8.71 -3.80
N PHE A 657 -0.22 -8.47 -3.77
CA PHE A 657 -0.93 -7.84 -4.89
C PHE A 657 -0.51 -6.38 -5.10
N ILE A 658 -0.31 -5.62 -4.02
CA ILE A 658 0.18 -4.24 -4.13
C ILE A 658 1.60 -4.23 -4.73
N ALA A 659 2.49 -5.10 -4.23
CA ALA A 659 3.87 -5.21 -4.69
C ALA A 659 3.99 -5.62 -6.17
N LEU A 660 3.21 -6.62 -6.60
CA LEU A 660 3.13 -7.01 -8.02
C LEU A 660 2.66 -5.84 -8.90
N GLY A 661 1.70 -5.04 -8.41
CA GLY A 661 1.24 -3.84 -9.09
C GLY A 661 2.34 -2.78 -9.27
N MET A 662 3.19 -2.58 -8.25
CA MET A 662 4.32 -1.64 -8.31
C MET A 662 5.43 -2.09 -9.27
N ILE A 663 5.75 -3.39 -9.28
CA ILE A 663 6.83 -3.94 -10.12
C ILE A 663 6.45 -3.94 -11.61
N LEU A 664 5.19 -4.26 -11.93
CA LEU A 664 4.68 -4.38 -13.29
C LEU A 664 4.18 -3.04 -13.89
N LEU A 665 4.43 -1.95 -13.18
CA LEU A 665 4.02 -0.61 -13.55
C LEU A 665 4.74 -0.15 -14.82
N GLU A 666 3.98 0.37 -15.80
CA GLU A 666 4.43 0.74 -17.16
C GLU A 666 5.08 -0.37 -18.01
N GLN A 667 5.03 -1.63 -17.57
CA GLN A 667 5.55 -2.76 -18.36
C GLN A 667 4.57 -3.18 -19.46
N SER A 668 5.12 -3.66 -20.58
CA SER A 668 4.34 -4.25 -21.68
C SER A 668 4.28 -5.77 -21.55
N GLU A 669 3.30 -6.41 -22.20
CA GLU A 669 3.20 -7.88 -22.25
C GLU A 669 4.40 -8.53 -22.95
N ALA A 670 5.07 -7.81 -23.86
CA ALA A 670 6.26 -8.29 -24.55
C ALA A 670 7.53 -8.19 -23.70
N SER A 671 7.60 -7.21 -22.79
CA SER A 671 8.69 -7.04 -21.81
C SER A 671 8.56 -8.07 -20.69
N SER A 672 7.36 -8.20 -20.11
CA SER A 672 7.08 -9.10 -18.99
C SER A 672 5.80 -9.91 -19.24
N PRO A 673 5.92 -11.20 -19.62
CA PRO A 673 4.75 -12.07 -19.88
C PRO A 673 3.81 -12.20 -18.66
N SER A 674 4.34 -12.02 -17.46
CA SER A 674 3.61 -12.09 -16.17
C SER A 674 2.56 -11.00 -15.98
N LEU A 675 2.55 -9.94 -16.81
CA LEU A 675 1.55 -8.87 -16.72
C LEU A 675 0.13 -9.39 -17.03
N ALA A 676 -0.02 -10.16 -18.09
CA ALA A 676 -1.32 -10.68 -18.52
C ALA A 676 -1.90 -11.68 -17.51
N SER A 677 -1.05 -12.55 -16.94
CA SER A 677 -1.46 -13.50 -15.89
C SER A 677 -1.86 -12.76 -14.61
N THR A 678 -1.13 -11.72 -14.22
CA THR A 678 -1.41 -10.92 -13.02
C THR A 678 -2.71 -10.12 -13.16
N ARG A 679 -2.97 -9.47 -14.29
CA ARG A 679 -4.25 -8.79 -14.55
C ARG A 679 -5.43 -9.76 -14.49
N ALA A 680 -5.29 -10.96 -15.06
CA ALA A 680 -6.33 -11.99 -14.97
C ALA A 680 -6.55 -12.49 -13.53
N LEU A 681 -5.50 -12.53 -12.71
CA LEU A 681 -5.58 -12.86 -11.29
C LEU A 681 -6.37 -11.79 -10.51
N TYR A 682 -6.07 -10.50 -10.70
CA TYR A 682 -6.80 -9.41 -10.03
C TYR A 682 -8.29 -9.42 -10.35
N SER A 683 -8.65 -9.53 -11.63
CA SER A 683 -10.06 -9.61 -12.03
C SER A 683 -10.78 -10.82 -11.43
N ARG A 684 -10.09 -11.96 -11.26
CA ARG A 684 -10.65 -13.16 -10.61
C ARG A 684 -10.89 -12.94 -9.12
N ILE A 685 -9.91 -12.40 -8.39
CA ILE A 685 -10.00 -12.16 -6.94
C ILE A 685 -11.08 -11.12 -6.63
N ILE A 686 -11.17 -10.06 -7.43
CA ILE A 686 -12.22 -9.02 -7.28
C ILE A 686 -13.62 -9.60 -7.51
N ALA A 687 -13.77 -10.50 -8.49
CA ALA A 687 -15.07 -11.11 -8.82
C ALA A 687 -15.49 -12.23 -7.85
N ASP A 688 -14.55 -12.86 -7.15
CA ASP A 688 -14.86 -13.96 -6.23
C ASP A 688 -15.54 -13.43 -4.96
N LYS A 689 -16.66 -14.03 -4.57
CA LYS A 689 -17.40 -13.66 -3.35
C LYS A 689 -16.79 -14.26 -2.08
N HIS A 690 -16.04 -15.36 -2.20
CA HIS A 690 -15.46 -16.09 -1.08
C HIS A 690 -14.09 -15.56 -0.64
N GLU A 691 -13.51 -14.63 -1.41
CA GLU A 691 -12.24 -13.99 -1.09
C GLU A 691 -12.39 -12.90 -0.01
N ASP A 692 -11.33 -12.76 0.79
CA ASP A 692 -11.26 -11.84 1.93
C ASP A 692 -11.29 -10.36 1.48
N PRO A 693 -11.91 -9.45 2.26
CA PRO A 693 -11.99 -8.03 1.90
C PRO A 693 -10.63 -7.36 1.72
N MET A 694 -9.63 -7.73 2.52
CA MET A 694 -8.25 -7.19 2.42
C MET A 694 -7.55 -7.63 1.14
N ALA A 695 -7.74 -8.88 0.71
CA ALA A 695 -7.20 -9.40 -0.55
C ALA A 695 -7.80 -8.66 -1.75
N LYS A 696 -9.11 -8.38 -1.72
CA LYS A 696 -9.81 -7.57 -2.73
C LYS A 696 -9.32 -6.13 -2.78
N LEU A 697 -9.12 -5.51 -1.61
CA LEU A 697 -8.51 -4.18 -1.52
C LEU A 697 -7.12 -4.18 -2.16
N GLY A 698 -6.27 -5.16 -1.83
CA GLY A 698 -4.94 -5.30 -2.42
C GLY A 698 -4.96 -5.48 -3.95
N ALA A 699 -5.88 -6.30 -4.47
CA ALA A 699 -6.06 -6.50 -5.91
C ALA A 699 -6.54 -5.22 -6.61
N ALA A 700 -7.49 -4.47 -6.02
CA ALA A 700 -7.99 -3.21 -6.58
C ALA A 700 -6.89 -2.13 -6.60
N LEU A 701 -6.12 -2.00 -5.52
CA LEU A 701 -4.98 -1.07 -5.45
C LEU A 701 -3.87 -1.48 -6.42
N GLY A 702 -3.53 -2.76 -6.50
CA GLY A 702 -2.54 -3.28 -7.45
C GLY A 702 -2.95 -3.01 -8.90
N GLN A 703 -4.23 -3.17 -9.23
CA GLN A 703 -4.76 -2.82 -10.56
C GLN A 703 -4.72 -1.32 -10.82
N GLY A 704 -5.04 -0.50 -9.81
CA GLY A 704 -4.95 0.96 -9.89
C GLY A 704 -3.51 1.46 -10.10
N LEU A 705 -2.53 0.80 -9.48
CA LEU A 705 -1.10 1.11 -9.65
C LEU A 705 -0.62 0.75 -11.06
N ILE A 706 -0.96 -0.43 -11.60
CA ILE A 706 -0.56 -0.81 -12.97
C ILE A 706 -1.07 0.20 -14.01
N ASP A 707 -2.29 0.70 -13.82
CA ASP A 707 -2.94 1.64 -14.73
C ASP A 707 -2.77 3.12 -14.30
N ALA A 708 -1.83 3.41 -13.39
CA ALA A 708 -1.65 4.74 -12.81
C ALA A 708 -1.37 5.82 -13.85
N GLY A 709 -1.92 7.02 -13.65
CA GLY A 709 -1.70 8.21 -14.49
C GLY A 709 -2.00 8.01 -15.99
N GLY A 710 -2.97 7.15 -16.32
CA GLY A 710 -3.23 6.75 -17.70
C GLY A 710 -2.12 5.94 -18.35
N ARG A 711 -1.36 5.19 -17.55
CA ARG A 711 -0.22 4.34 -17.94
C ARG A 711 1.00 5.12 -18.42
N ASN A 712 1.20 6.32 -17.85
CA ASN A 712 2.27 7.26 -18.20
C ASN A 712 3.08 7.75 -16.99
N VAL A 713 2.83 7.19 -15.80
CA VAL A 713 3.60 7.50 -14.60
C VAL A 713 4.32 6.25 -14.13
N THR A 714 5.53 6.45 -13.62
CA THR A 714 6.31 5.43 -12.93
C THR A 714 6.46 5.73 -11.44
N ILE A 715 6.79 4.73 -10.64
CA ILE A 715 7.25 4.94 -9.26
C ILE A 715 8.77 4.86 -9.29
N ASN A 716 9.44 6.00 -9.04
CA ASN A 716 10.89 6.05 -8.96
C ASN A 716 11.34 6.80 -7.70
N LEU A 717 12.15 6.13 -6.88
CA LEU A 717 12.76 6.73 -5.68
C LEU A 717 14.01 7.55 -6.00
N GLN A 718 14.51 7.47 -7.23
CA GLN A 718 15.59 8.30 -7.76
C GLN A 718 15.03 9.31 -8.76
N SER A 719 15.62 10.50 -8.79
CA SER A 719 15.46 11.39 -9.94
C SER A 719 16.21 10.83 -11.15
N ARG A 720 15.91 11.30 -12.36
CA ARG A 720 16.67 10.92 -13.57
C ARG A 720 18.10 11.41 -13.53
N ALA A 721 18.38 12.41 -12.69
CA ALA A 721 19.74 12.88 -12.42
C ALA A 721 20.54 11.93 -11.50
N GLY A 722 19.92 10.86 -10.98
CA GLY A 722 20.56 9.91 -10.05
C GLY A 722 20.72 10.47 -8.63
N SER A 723 19.95 11.53 -8.30
CA SER A 723 19.78 12.02 -6.92
C SER A 723 18.57 11.35 -6.27
N ARG A 724 18.43 11.48 -4.94
CA ARG A 724 17.31 10.92 -4.19
C ARG A 724 16.07 11.79 -4.40
N ASN A 725 14.94 11.19 -4.78
CA ASN A 725 13.68 11.93 -4.92
C ASN A 725 12.96 11.97 -3.56
N THR A 726 13.03 13.13 -2.90
CA THR A 726 12.46 13.36 -1.58
C THR A 726 10.95 13.13 -1.55
N ASN A 727 10.21 13.63 -2.54
CA ASN A 727 8.75 13.50 -2.61
C ASN A 727 8.33 12.05 -2.74
N ALA A 728 9.05 11.27 -3.55
CA ALA A 728 8.76 9.87 -3.76
C ALA A 728 9.06 9.01 -2.52
N ILE A 729 10.21 9.22 -1.88
CA ILE A 729 10.59 8.46 -0.69
C ILE A 729 9.63 8.75 0.48
N VAL A 730 9.35 10.02 0.75
CA VAL A 730 8.40 10.44 1.80
C VAL A 730 6.99 9.91 1.50
N GLY A 731 6.54 10.03 0.25
CA GLY A 731 5.24 9.52 -0.20
C GLY A 731 5.09 8.01 0.02
N MET A 732 6.14 7.24 -0.28
CA MET A 732 6.14 5.79 -0.07
C MET A 732 6.23 5.38 1.40
N VAL A 733 6.92 6.16 2.25
CA VAL A 733 6.91 5.94 3.71
C VAL A 733 5.51 6.18 4.28
N LEU A 734 4.86 7.28 3.92
CA LEU A 734 3.48 7.57 4.33
C LEU A 734 2.50 6.52 3.78
N PHE A 735 2.68 6.08 2.52
CA PHE A 735 1.89 5.00 1.96
C PHE A 735 2.01 3.73 2.82
N CYS A 736 3.20 3.33 3.26
CA CYS A 736 3.38 2.15 4.11
C CYS A 736 2.60 2.20 5.45
N GLN A 737 2.16 3.38 5.90
CA GLN A 737 1.36 3.57 7.11
C GLN A 737 -0.14 3.32 6.91
N PHE A 738 -0.60 3.00 5.68
CA PHE A 738 -2.03 2.86 5.37
C PHE A 738 -2.77 1.82 6.26
N TRP A 739 -2.04 0.86 6.83
CA TRP A 739 -2.58 -0.17 7.73
C TRP A 739 -3.29 0.41 8.95
N TYR A 740 -2.73 1.50 9.51
CA TYR A 740 -3.29 2.16 10.67
C TYR A 740 -4.23 3.30 10.29
N TRP A 741 -3.97 3.93 9.13
CA TRP A 741 -4.76 5.05 8.62
C TRP A 741 -4.90 5.01 7.11
N TYR A 742 -6.03 4.48 6.61
CA TYR A 742 -6.30 4.33 5.17
C TYR A 742 -6.10 5.61 4.32
N PRO A 743 -6.48 6.83 4.78
CA PRO A 743 -6.26 8.05 4.00
C PRO A 743 -4.79 8.37 3.66
N LEU A 744 -3.81 7.79 4.36
CA LEU A 744 -2.40 7.94 4.00
C LEU A 744 -2.04 7.21 2.70
N ALA A 745 -2.88 6.29 2.22
CA ALA A 745 -2.68 5.62 0.94
C ALA A 745 -2.63 6.62 -0.24
N HIS A 746 -3.30 7.78 -0.13
CA HIS A 746 -3.27 8.83 -1.17
C HIS A 746 -1.87 9.40 -1.39
N CYS A 747 -0.96 9.32 -0.39
CA CYS A 747 0.41 9.81 -0.48
C CYS A 747 1.27 9.04 -1.51
N ALA A 748 0.84 7.86 -1.96
CA ALA A 748 1.51 7.16 -3.07
C ALA A 748 1.59 8.03 -4.33
N CYS A 749 0.66 8.98 -4.51
CA CYS A 749 0.68 9.88 -5.64
C CYS A 749 1.94 10.76 -5.69
N LEU A 750 2.58 11.04 -4.55
CA LEU A 750 3.82 11.83 -4.49
C LEU A 750 5.00 11.09 -5.15
N ALA A 751 4.94 9.75 -5.21
CA ALA A 751 5.93 8.92 -5.86
C ALA A 751 5.69 8.71 -7.37
N PHE A 752 4.54 9.12 -7.90
CA PHE A 752 4.25 9.04 -9.32
C PHE A 752 5.00 10.13 -10.09
N GLU A 753 5.93 9.70 -10.93
CA GLU A 753 6.74 10.52 -11.82
C GLU A 753 6.35 10.27 -13.28
N PRO A 754 5.88 11.29 -14.03
CA PRO A 754 5.48 11.11 -15.43
C PRO A 754 6.66 10.82 -16.35
N THR A 755 6.62 9.73 -17.11
CA THR A 755 7.72 9.24 -17.97
C THR A 755 7.65 9.78 -19.40
N GLY A 756 7.34 11.07 -19.57
CA GLY A 756 7.27 11.71 -20.89
C GLY A 756 8.56 12.42 -21.29
N ILE A 757 8.83 12.49 -22.60
CA ILE A 757 9.78 13.48 -23.16
C ILE A 757 9.00 14.71 -23.59
N ILE A 758 9.38 15.87 -23.04
CA ILE A 758 8.76 17.16 -23.32
C ILE A 758 9.83 18.10 -23.87
N GLY A 759 9.79 18.33 -25.18
CA GLY A 759 10.67 19.30 -25.82
C GLY A 759 10.11 20.72 -25.74
N LEU A 760 10.95 21.67 -25.36
CA LEU A 760 10.65 23.10 -25.29
C LEU A 760 11.62 23.92 -26.15
N ASP A 761 11.12 24.99 -26.74
CA ASP A 761 11.93 26.02 -27.41
C ASP A 761 12.49 27.05 -26.40
N GLY A 762 13.42 27.92 -26.81
CA GLY A 762 14.04 28.96 -25.97
C GLY A 762 13.06 29.97 -25.35
N ASN A 763 11.82 30.02 -25.84
CA ASN A 763 10.72 30.81 -25.28
C ASN A 763 9.80 30.02 -24.34
N LEU A 764 10.19 28.80 -23.93
CA LEU A 764 9.41 27.89 -23.08
C LEU A 764 8.06 27.46 -23.69
N LYS A 765 7.97 27.45 -25.02
CA LYS A 765 6.81 26.93 -25.77
C LYS A 765 7.12 25.53 -26.30
N VAL A 766 6.09 24.70 -26.44
CA VAL A 766 6.22 23.32 -26.93
C VAL A 766 6.09 23.30 -28.48
N PRO A 767 7.18 23.09 -29.25
CA PRO A 767 7.10 22.92 -30.69
C PRO A 767 6.56 21.54 -31.08
N LYS A 768 5.93 21.44 -32.25
CA LYS A 768 5.63 20.14 -32.87
C LYS A 768 6.89 19.61 -33.57
N PHE A 769 7.42 18.49 -33.10
CA PHE A 769 8.49 17.73 -33.76
C PHE A 769 8.38 16.24 -33.42
N GLU A 770 9.11 15.41 -34.15
CA GLU A 770 9.14 13.96 -33.99
C GLU A 770 10.57 13.46 -33.70
N PHE A 771 10.69 12.39 -32.90
CA PHE A 771 11.94 11.69 -32.61
C PHE A 771 11.78 10.19 -32.84
N THR A 772 12.89 9.47 -33.02
CA THR A 772 12.87 8.04 -33.40
C THR A 772 13.25 7.14 -32.22
N SER A 773 12.46 6.10 -31.99
CA SER A 773 12.74 4.99 -31.07
C SER A 773 13.28 3.79 -31.86
N ASN A 774 14.54 3.41 -31.64
CA ASN A 774 15.23 2.30 -32.31
C ASN A 774 14.90 0.93 -31.68
N ALA A 775 13.63 0.66 -31.43
CA ALA A 775 13.14 -0.58 -30.86
C ALA A 775 11.84 -1.01 -31.54
N LYS A 776 11.46 -2.28 -31.34
CA LYS A 776 10.16 -2.79 -31.80
C LYS A 776 9.04 -2.11 -31.01
N PRO A 777 7.98 -1.59 -31.66
CA PRO A 777 6.86 -0.94 -30.98
C PRO A 777 6.21 -1.81 -29.90
N SER A 778 6.09 -3.12 -30.13
CA SER A 778 5.48 -4.07 -29.18
C SER A 778 6.17 -4.12 -27.83
N LEU A 779 7.49 -3.85 -27.76
CA LEU A 779 8.26 -3.87 -26.52
C LEU A 779 7.84 -2.76 -25.55
N PHE A 780 7.38 -1.62 -26.07
CA PHE A 780 7.04 -0.43 -25.27
C PHE A 780 5.61 0.07 -25.51
N ALA A 781 4.77 -0.75 -26.17
CA ALA A 781 3.38 -0.42 -26.43
C ALA A 781 2.56 -0.32 -25.15
N TYR A 782 1.45 0.43 -25.20
CA TYR A 782 0.43 0.35 -24.16
C TYR A 782 -0.19 -1.04 -24.13
N PRO A 783 -0.53 -1.58 -22.95
CA PRO A 783 -1.35 -2.78 -22.85
C PRO A 783 -2.67 -2.60 -23.63
N PRO A 784 -3.16 -3.64 -24.31
CA PRO A 784 -4.41 -3.54 -25.06
C PRO A 784 -5.57 -3.17 -24.13
N THR A 785 -6.50 -2.34 -24.62
CA THR A 785 -7.75 -2.04 -23.90
C THR A 785 -8.60 -3.29 -23.78
N THR A 786 -9.24 -3.50 -22.64
CA THR A 786 -10.07 -4.68 -22.40
C THR A 786 -11.22 -4.67 -23.40
N PRO A 787 -11.44 -5.74 -24.19
CA PRO A 787 -12.55 -5.76 -25.12
C PRO A 787 -13.87 -5.65 -24.35
N PRO A 788 -14.84 -4.84 -24.82
CA PRO A 788 -16.16 -4.80 -24.18
C PRO A 788 -16.72 -6.22 -24.15
N PRO A 789 -17.45 -6.61 -23.10
CA PRO A 789 -17.99 -7.96 -23.00
C PRO A 789 -18.83 -8.22 -24.27
N LYS A 790 -18.30 -9.04 -25.19
CA LYS A 790 -19.10 -9.59 -26.27
C LYS A 790 -20.28 -10.23 -25.56
N LYS A 791 -21.50 -9.83 -25.90
CA LYS A 791 -22.74 -10.40 -25.33
C LYS A 791 -22.71 -11.93 -25.44
N GLU A 792 -22.09 -12.61 -24.48
CA GLU A 792 -22.10 -14.07 -24.33
C GLU A 792 -23.52 -14.56 -24.07
N THR A 793 -24.42 -13.66 -23.71
CA THR A 793 -25.86 -13.91 -23.72
C THR A 793 -26.33 -14.37 -25.09
N VAL A 794 -25.79 -13.86 -26.20
CA VAL A 794 -26.21 -14.30 -27.56
C VAL A 794 -25.69 -15.71 -27.88
N THR A 795 -24.50 -16.10 -27.42
CA THR A 795 -23.94 -17.44 -27.67
C THR A 795 -24.53 -18.49 -26.73
N LYS A 796 -24.73 -18.18 -25.44
CA LYS A 796 -25.39 -19.09 -24.48
C LYS A 796 -26.87 -19.28 -24.79
N VAL A 797 -27.58 -18.22 -25.21
CA VAL A 797 -28.97 -18.33 -25.68
C VAL A 797 -29.04 -19.09 -27.01
N ALA A 798 -28.14 -18.82 -27.97
CA ALA A 798 -28.11 -19.59 -29.21
C ALA A 798 -27.84 -21.08 -28.97
N THR A 799 -26.93 -21.43 -28.05
CA THR A 799 -26.63 -22.83 -27.71
C THR A 799 -27.79 -23.48 -26.95
N ALA A 800 -28.44 -22.75 -26.04
CA ALA A 800 -29.63 -23.23 -25.34
C ALA A 800 -30.79 -23.47 -26.31
N VAL A 801 -31.07 -22.50 -27.21
CA VAL A 801 -32.11 -22.58 -28.25
C VAL A 801 -31.82 -23.71 -29.23
N LEU A 802 -30.57 -23.91 -29.66
CA LEU A 802 -30.20 -25.03 -30.52
C LEU A 802 -30.39 -26.38 -29.80
N SER A 803 -30.05 -26.46 -28.50
CA SER A 803 -30.24 -27.70 -27.73
C SER A 803 -31.71 -28.02 -27.45
N THR A 804 -32.54 -27.00 -27.20
CA THR A 804 -33.99 -27.17 -26.99
C THR A 804 -34.68 -27.50 -28.31
N THR A 805 -34.30 -26.85 -29.42
CA THR A 805 -34.86 -27.12 -30.75
C THR A 805 -34.49 -28.51 -31.24
N ALA A 806 -33.25 -28.97 -31.00
CA ALA A 806 -32.83 -30.34 -31.31
C ALA A 806 -33.57 -31.37 -30.44
N LYS A 807 -33.77 -31.11 -29.14
CA LYS A 807 -34.57 -31.97 -28.26
C LYS A 807 -36.04 -32.02 -28.66
N VAL A 808 -36.64 -30.91 -29.09
CA VAL A 808 -38.03 -30.85 -29.55
C VAL A 808 -38.18 -31.65 -30.85
N LYS A 809 -37.30 -31.45 -31.84
CA LYS A 809 -37.32 -32.25 -33.08
C LYS A 809 -37.08 -33.74 -32.82
N ALA A 810 -36.19 -34.11 -31.89
CA ALA A 810 -35.98 -35.51 -31.51
C ALA A 810 -37.20 -36.10 -30.77
N ARG A 811 -37.93 -35.28 -30.01
CA ARG A 811 -39.16 -35.67 -29.30
C ARG A 811 -40.34 -35.81 -30.26
N GLU A 812 -40.47 -34.93 -31.24
CA GLU A 812 -41.45 -35.03 -32.35
C GLU A 812 -41.17 -36.24 -33.23
N LYS A 813 -39.90 -36.52 -33.55
CA LYS A 813 -39.50 -37.72 -34.31
C LYS A 813 -39.77 -39.02 -33.54
N LYS A 814 -39.63 -39.00 -32.20
CA LYS A 814 -40.06 -40.10 -31.33
C LYS A 814 -41.58 -40.22 -31.25
N LYS A 815 -42.31 -39.10 -31.23
CA LYS A 815 -43.79 -39.07 -31.22
C LYS A 815 -44.38 -39.60 -32.53
N ALA A 816 -43.81 -39.19 -33.66
CA ALA A 816 -44.14 -39.67 -34.99
C ALA A 816 -43.77 -41.16 -35.22
N ALA A 817 -42.82 -41.70 -34.44
CA ALA A 817 -42.50 -43.14 -34.46
C ALA A 817 -43.40 -43.98 -33.54
N THR A 818 -44.12 -43.37 -32.59
CA THR A 818 -45.06 -44.05 -31.68
C THR A 818 -46.53 -44.00 -32.13
N GLU A 819 -46.89 -43.11 -33.06
CA GLU A 819 -48.27 -42.92 -33.55
C GLU A 819 -48.42 -43.34 -35.03
N GLY A 820 -47.82 -44.46 -35.41
CA GLY A 820 -48.07 -45.11 -36.70
C GLY A 820 -49.21 -46.13 -36.61
N ASP A 821 -50.45 -45.66 -36.43
CA ASP A 821 -51.67 -46.37 -36.92
C ASP A 821 -52.93 -45.49 -36.79
N ALA A 822 -53.15 -44.61 -37.78
CA ALA A 822 -54.48 -44.13 -38.19
C ALA A 822 -54.35 -43.35 -39.52
N MET A 823 -55.13 -43.75 -40.52
CA MET A 823 -55.14 -43.25 -41.90
C MET A 823 -56.17 -42.12 -42.11
N GLU A 824 -56.07 -41.49 -43.30
CA GLU A 824 -56.97 -40.51 -43.97
C GLU A 824 -56.77 -39.01 -43.62
N THR A 825 -56.72 -38.03 -44.54
CA THR A 825 -56.82 -37.93 -46.02
C THR A 825 -56.44 -36.47 -46.39
N ASP A 826 -55.76 -36.28 -47.53
CA ASP A 826 -55.74 -35.13 -48.48
C ASP A 826 -55.60 -33.66 -47.99
N GLU A 827 -54.91 -32.71 -48.64
CA GLU A 827 -54.58 -32.49 -50.06
C GLU A 827 -53.19 -31.82 -50.24
N LYS A 828 -52.52 -32.17 -51.36
CA LYS A 828 -51.46 -31.39 -52.04
C LYS A 828 -52.10 -30.41 -53.06
N PRO A 829 -51.41 -29.36 -53.55
CA PRO A 829 -50.57 -29.46 -54.77
C PRO A 829 -49.22 -28.72 -54.63
N ASP A 830 -48.07 -29.31 -55.01
CA ASP A 830 -47.40 -29.28 -56.34
C ASP A 830 -46.85 -27.88 -56.72
N THR A 831 -45.57 -27.69 -57.06
CA THR A 831 -44.83 -28.33 -58.18
C THR A 831 -43.29 -28.33 -58.00
N LYS A 832 -42.65 -29.34 -58.62
CA LYS A 832 -41.21 -29.53 -58.83
C LYS A 832 -40.70 -28.80 -60.09
N ALA A 833 -39.39 -28.50 -60.11
CA ALA A 833 -38.41 -28.70 -61.21
C ALA A 833 -37.14 -27.90 -60.85
N ASP A 834 -35.88 -28.30 -61.06
CA ASP A 834 -35.23 -29.47 -61.65
C ASP A 834 -33.72 -29.33 -61.35
N GLY A 835 -32.95 -30.43 -61.43
CA GLY A 835 -31.50 -30.36 -61.68
C GLY A 835 -30.64 -31.30 -60.86
N ASP A 836 -30.65 -32.58 -61.24
CA ASP A 836 -29.69 -33.61 -60.84
C ASP A 836 -28.40 -33.50 -61.68
N GLY A 837 -27.25 -33.93 -61.14
CA GLY A 837 -25.96 -33.89 -61.86
C GLY A 837 -24.73 -34.13 -60.97
N ASP A 838 -24.51 -35.38 -60.58
CA ASP A 838 -23.30 -35.93 -59.97
C ASP A 838 -22.00 -35.60 -60.74
N VAL A 839 -20.94 -35.14 -60.04
CA VAL A 839 -19.53 -35.42 -60.42
C VAL A 839 -18.62 -35.50 -59.16
N GLU A 840 -18.18 -36.73 -58.92
CA GLU A 840 -16.89 -37.23 -58.41
C GLU A 840 -16.26 -36.82 -57.05
N MET A 841 -15.79 -37.89 -56.41
CA MET A 841 -14.91 -37.98 -55.25
C MET A 841 -13.65 -37.11 -55.35
N LYS A 842 -13.29 -36.48 -54.24
CA LYS A 842 -11.90 -36.45 -53.75
C LYS A 842 -11.85 -36.35 -52.24
N ALA A 843 -11.15 -37.30 -51.64
CA ALA A 843 -10.72 -37.26 -50.26
C ALA A 843 -9.67 -36.17 -50.06
N GLU A 844 -9.91 -35.27 -49.11
CA GLU A 844 -8.89 -34.51 -48.38
C GLU A 844 -9.24 -34.73 -46.90
N GLY A 845 -8.42 -35.39 -46.09
CA GLY A 845 -7.01 -35.08 -45.91
C GLY A 845 -6.93 -34.30 -44.61
N THR A 846 -6.62 -35.01 -43.51
CA THR A 846 -6.23 -34.42 -42.23
C THR A 846 -5.17 -33.35 -42.46
N SER A 847 -5.57 -32.08 -42.38
CA SER A 847 -4.64 -30.97 -42.23
C SER A 847 -4.77 -30.43 -40.81
N LYS A 848 -3.73 -30.69 -40.02
CA LYS A 848 -3.36 -29.80 -38.93
C LYS A 848 -3.23 -28.40 -39.53
N ALA A 849 -4.23 -27.55 -39.32
CA ALA A 849 -4.09 -26.12 -39.54
C ALA A 849 -3.30 -25.53 -38.38
N SER A 850 -2.00 -25.82 -38.34
CA SER A 850 -1.01 -24.88 -37.83
C SER A 850 -0.90 -23.74 -38.85
N THR A 851 -1.90 -22.86 -38.87
CA THR A 851 -1.69 -21.52 -39.39
C THR A 851 -1.20 -20.66 -38.23
N SER A 852 0.09 -20.77 -37.94
CA SER A 852 0.82 -19.61 -37.46
C SER A 852 0.55 -18.52 -38.49
N LYS A 853 -0.39 -17.61 -38.20
CA LYS A 853 -0.34 -16.29 -38.81
C LYS A 853 1.05 -15.79 -38.45
N ALA A 854 1.96 -15.79 -39.42
CA ALA A 854 3.20 -15.08 -39.30
C ALA A 854 2.83 -13.69 -38.82
N ALA A 855 3.18 -13.36 -37.57
CA ALA A 855 3.06 -12.01 -37.07
C ALA A 855 3.68 -11.12 -38.15
N LYS A 856 2.93 -10.12 -38.64
CA LYS A 856 3.47 -9.14 -39.58
C LYS A 856 4.83 -8.73 -39.00
N LYS A 857 5.91 -8.84 -39.78
CA LYS A 857 7.24 -8.38 -39.33
C LYS A 857 7.07 -6.94 -38.88
N GLU A 858 7.10 -6.73 -37.57
CA GLU A 858 6.94 -5.41 -37.00
C GLU A 858 8.10 -4.52 -37.45
N PRO A 859 7.86 -3.23 -37.69
CA PRO A 859 8.93 -2.28 -37.97
C PRO A 859 9.93 -2.28 -36.80
N SER A 860 11.23 -2.19 -37.12
CA SER A 860 12.31 -2.20 -36.12
C SER A 860 12.53 -0.84 -35.45
N PHE A 861 11.86 0.20 -35.93
CA PHE A 861 11.90 1.56 -35.39
C PHE A 861 10.51 2.19 -35.43
N GLU A 862 10.25 3.13 -34.52
CA GLU A 862 9.00 3.88 -34.39
C GLU A 862 9.30 5.39 -34.32
N THR A 863 8.50 6.21 -35.00
CA THR A 863 8.57 7.67 -34.92
C THR A 863 7.53 8.15 -33.90
N LEU A 864 7.96 8.87 -32.88
CA LEU A 864 7.13 9.37 -31.79
C LEU A 864 7.04 10.92 -31.85
N PRO A 865 5.85 11.52 -31.71
CA PRO A 865 5.72 12.97 -31.61
C PRO A 865 6.21 13.50 -30.25
N ASN A 866 6.46 14.81 -30.15
CA ASN A 866 6.68 15.49 -28.87
C ASN A 866 5.51 15.24 -27.91
N LEU A 867 5.78 15.19 -26.60
CA LEU A 867 4.84 14.78 -25.54
C LEU A 867 4.44 13.30 -25.62
N SER A 868 5.30 12.40 -26.12
CA SER A 868 5.05 10.96 -26.08
C SER A 868 5.62 10.31 -24.80
N ARG A 869 4.97 9.23 -24.35
CA ARG A 869 5.48 8.39 -23.27
C ARG A 869 6.76 7.68 -23.68
N VAL A 870 7.72 7.66 -22.78
CA VAL A 870 9.02 7.02 -22.94
C VAL A 870 9.42 6.39 -21.61
N THR A 871 9.39 5.06 -21.54
CA THR A 871 9.79 4.35 -20.32
C THR A 871 11.31 4.51 -20.06
N PRO A 872 11.78 4.39 -18.81
CA PRO A 872 13.22 4.45 -18.50
C PRO A 872 14.07 3.46 -19.32
N ALA A 873 13.56 2.26 -19.57
CA ALA A 873 14.23 1.25 -20.41
C ALA A 873 14.25 1.64 -21.90
N GLN A 874 13.28 2.45 -22.37
CA GLN A 874 13.19 2.93 -23.75
C GLN A 874 14.17 4.08 -24.05
N LEU A 875 14.60 4.83 -23.03
CA LEU A 875 15.53 5.97 -23.20
C LEU A 875 16.80 5.61 -23.96
N ALA A 876 17.38 4.44 -23.70
CA ALA A 876 18.59 3.97 -24.36
C ALA A 876 18.44 3.72 -25.88
N TYR A 877 17.20 3.67 -26.39
CA TYR A 877 16.88 3.42 -27.80
C TYR A 877 16.50 4.69 -28.57
N ILE A 878 16.39 5.84 -27.91
CA ILE A 878 15.92 7.08 -28.54
C ILE A 878 17.06 7.80 -29.23
N SER A 879 16.82 8.22 -30.46
CA SER A 879 17.70 9.10 -31.23
C SER A 879 16.94 10.28 -31.83
N PHE A 880 17.61 11.43 -31.84
CA PHE A 880 17.17 12.62 -32.57
C PHE A 880 17.91 12.65 -33.92
N SER A 881 17.19 12.87 -35.02
CA SER A 881 17.80 12.94 -36.35
C SER A 881 18.74 14.16 -36.44
N SER A 882 19.99 13.94 -36.86
CA SER A 882 21.00 15.01 -37.00
C SER A 882 20.62 16.09 -38.02
N ASP A 883 19.69 15.79 -38.94
CA ASP A 883 19.14 16.71 -39.94
C ASP A 883 17.83 17.40 -39.50
N GLY A 884 17.35 17.13 -38.27
CA GLY A 884 16.13 17.69 -37.71
C GLY A 884 16.21 19.21 -37.44
N LYS A 885 15.07 19.91 -37.51
CA LYS A 885 14.96 21.35 -37.20
C LYS A 885 15.33 21.66 -35.74
N TYR A 886 14.87 20.80 -34.83
CA TYR A 886 15.08 20.92 -33.39
C TYR A 886 16.05 19.86 -32.89
N GLN A 887 17.12 20.30 -32.21
CA GLN A 887 18.10 19.41 -31.58
C GLN A 887 18.15 19.71 -30.07
N PRO A 888 18.12 18.70 -29.19
CA PRO A 888 18.22 18.95 -27.77
C PRO A 888 19.60 19.50 -27.39
N VAL A 889 19.60 20.48 -26.48
CA VAL A 889 20.82 21.05 -25.88
C VAL A 889 21.59 19.97 -25.11
N ARG A 890 20.85 19.09 -24.42
CA ARG A 890 21.38 17.88 -23.78
C ARG A 890 21.27 16.71 -24.73
N VAL A 891 22.40 16.09 -25.10
CA VAL A 891 22.38 14.89 -25.96
C VAL A 891 21.78 13.71 -25.20
N VAL A 892 20.69 13.16 -25.71
CA VAL A 892 20.10 11.89 -25.24
C VAL A 892 20.91 10.76 -25.87
N THR A 893 21.64 10.00 -25.05
CA THR A 893 22.59 8.99 -25.53
C THR A 893 21.85 7.72 -25.98
N ALA A 894 21.93 7.41 -27.27
CA ALA A 894 21.46 6.14 -27.82
C ALA A 894 22.58 5.08 -27.72
N LYS A 895 22.24 3.83 -27.38
CA LYS A 895 23.15 2.70 -27.64
C LYS A 895 23.47 2.67 -29.14
N PRO A 896 24.74 2.66 -29.57
CA PRO A 896 25.06 2.54 -30.99
C PRO A 896 24.53 1.21 -31.52
N ALA A 897 23.85 1.24 -32.67
CA ALA A 897 23.40 0.04 -33.36
C ALA A 897 24.60 -0.89 -33.59
N SER A 898 24.57 -2.08 -32.98
CA SER A 898 25.61 -3.12 -33.00
C SER A 898 26.31 -3.23 -34.37
N THR A 899 27.49 -2.63 -34.50
CA THR A 899 28.53 -3.10 -35.42
C THR A 899 29.16 -4.33 -34.78
N ARG A 900 29.12 -5.47 -35.49
CA ARG A 900 29.76 -6.72 -35.08
C ARG A 900 31.26 -6.48 -34.85
N VAL A 901 31.68 -6.38 -33.60
CA VAL A 901 33.11 -6.44 -33.23
C VAL A 901 33.27 -7.36 -32.03
N GLY A 902 34.08 -8.42 -32.23
CA GLY A 902 34.85 -9.19 -31.24
C GLY A 902 34.19 -9.63 -29.93
N LYS A 903 33.97 -10.95 -29.77
CA LYS A 903 33.81 -11.58 -28.46
C LYS A 903 35.06 -11.34 -27.60
N ASN A 904 34.88 -10.69 -26.45
CA ASN A 904 35.78 -10.61 -25.27
C ASN A 904 36.10 -9.18 -24.78
N VAL A 905 35.06 -8.38 -24.53
CA VAL A 905 35.14 -7.30 -23.54
C VAL A 905 33.88 -7.39 -22.69
N LYS A 906 34.03 -7.62 -21.37
CA LYS A 906 32.96 -7.41 -20.40
C LYS A 906 32.59 -5.93 -20.49
N GLN A 907 31.52 -5.61 -21.21
CA GLN A 907 30.99 -4.24 -21.24
C GLN A 907 30.46 -3.93 -19.85
N VAL A 908 31.17 -3.07 -19.14
CA VAL A 908 30.64 -2.39 -17.96
C VAL A 908 29.48 -1.53 -18.46
N GLU A 909 28.26 -1.83 -18.01
CA GLU A 909 27.09 -1.01 -18.29
C GLU A 909 27.36 0.41 -17.78
N GLU A 910 27.44 1.39 -18.69
CA GLU A 910 27.40 2.80 -18.30
C GLU A 910 26.05 3.04 -17.63
N LYS A 911 26.07 3.19 -16.30
CA LYS A 911 24.90 3.30 -15.41
C LYS A 911 24.07 4.57 -15.61
N VAL A 912 24.42 5.45 -16.55
CA VAL A 912 23.78 6.77 -16.70
C VAL A 912 23.12 6.88 -18.07
N ALA A 913 21.95 6.28 -18.21
CA ALA A 913 21.01 6.64 -19.28
C ALA A 913 20.31 7.95 -18.91
N GLY A 914 21.05 9.07 -18.90
CA GLY A 914 20.48 10.40 -18.76
C GLY A 914 19.78 10.82 -20.05
N GLY A 915 18.46 11.03 -20.03
CA GLY A 915 17.82 11.56 -21.23
C GLY A 915 16.30 11.66 -21.28
N GLY A 916 15.58 11.45 -20.17
CA GLY A 916 14.12 11.65 -20.12
C GLY A 916 13.72 13.04 -19.61
N GLY A 917 12.45 13.40 -19.76
CA GLY A 917 11.87 14.60 -19.14
C GLY A 917 11.79 15.84 -20.02
N ILE A 918 11.92 16.99 -19.36
CA ILE A 918 11.88 18.29 -20.03
C ILE A 918 13.24 18.54 -20.68
N LEU A 919 13.24 18.71 -22.00
CA LEU A 919 14.41 18.96 -22.83
C LEU A 919 14.29 20.32 -23.52
N ILE A 920 15.29 21.17 -23.36
CA ILE A 920 15.41 22.39 -24.15
C ILE A 920 16.00 22.06 -25.52
N LEU A 921 15.37 22.57 -26.56
CA LEU A 921 15.73 22.36 -27.95
C LEU A 921 16.31 23.65 -28.55
N VAL A 922 17.34 23.49 -29.37
CA VAL A 922 17.91 24.54 -30.22
C VAL A 922 17.24 24.45 -31.60
N ASP A 923 16.63 25.53 -32.06
CA ASP A 923 16.16 25.67 -33.44
C ASP A 923 17.34 26.03 -34.35
N ARG A 924 17.73 25.13 -35.25
CA ARG A 924 18.80 25.37 -36.23
C ARG A 924 18.32 26.08 -37.50
N ARG A 925 17.00 26.24 -37.70
CA ARG A 925 16.41 26.92 -38.87
C ARG A 925 15.33 27.93 -38.43
N PRO A 926 15.73 29.06 -37.82
CA PRO A 926 14.79 30.09 -37.34
C PRO A 926 13.98 30.77 -38.46
N GLU A 927 14.39 30.62 -39.73
CA GLU A 927 13.73 31.22 -40.90
C GLU A 927 12.40 30.53 -41.29
N GLN A 928 12.14 29.30 -40.81
CA GLN A 928 10.88 28.59 -41.05
C GLN A 928 9.90 28.79 -39.88
N GLN A 929 8.65 29.18 -40.17
CA GLN A 929 7.62 29.40 -39.16
C GLN A 929 7.41 28.14 -38.30
N ALA A 930 7.59 28.26 -36.98
CA ALA A 930 7.43 27.16 -36.03
C ALA A 930 5.95 26.95 -35.68
N GLU A 931 5.45 25.73 -35.79
CA GLU A 931 4.15 25.35 -35.25
C GLU A 931 4.29 24.95 -33.78
N PHE A 932 3.59 25.67 -32.90
CA PHE A 932 3.55 25.38 -31.47
C PHE A 932 2.25 24.67 -31.11
N ILE A 933 2.31 23.82 -30.09
CA ILE A 933 1.11 23.24 -29.49
C ILE A 933 0.53 24.28 -28.52
N GLN A 934 -0.67 24.79 -28.80
CA GLN A 934 -1.35 25.70 -27.88
C GLN A 934 -1.82 24.93 -26.64
N PHE A 935 -1.58 25.49 -25.46
CA PHE A 935 -2.22 25.03 -24.22
C PHE A 935 -3.63 25.60 -24.17
N GLU A 936 -4.62 24.81 -23.79
CA GLU A 936 -5.98 25.31 -23.54
C GLU A 936 -5.94 26.24 -22.32
N THR A 937 -5.76 27.54 -22.54
CA THR A 937 -6.09 28.55 -21.55
C THR A 937 -7.59 28.79 -21.68
N VAL A 938 -8.39 28.13 -20.85
CA VAL A 938 -9.83 28.40 -20.81
C VAL A 938 -10.02 29.84 -20.33
N MET A 939 -10.65 30.65 -21.19
CA MET A 939 -11.08 32.02 -20.94
C MET A 939 -11.66 32.18 -19.53
N GLN A 940 -11.23 33.23 -18.82
CA GLN A 940 -12.09 33.84 -17.81
C GLN A 940 -13.45 34.11 -18.46
N PRO A 941 -14.59 33.70 -17.86
CA PRO A 941 -15.88 34.14 -18.36
C PRO A 941 -15.89 35.68 -18.36
N PRO A 942 -16.43 36.32 -19.41
CA PRO A 942 -16.34 37.76 -19.58
C PRO A 942 -16.97 38.49 -18.39
N PRO A 943 -16.44 39.67 -17.99
CA PRO A 943 -17.09 40.48 -16.98
C PRO A 943 -18.47 40.87 -17.51
N VAL A 944 -19.50 40.47 -16.79
CA VAL A 944 -20.88 40.85 -17.11
C VAL A 944 -20.98 42.36 -16.96
N GLU A 945 -21.05 43.08 -18.07
CA GLU A 945 -21.39 44.50 -18.07
C GLU A 945 -22.78 44.69 -17.44
N PRO A 946 -22.97 45.72 -16.60
CA PRO A 946 -24.22 45.92 -15.88
C PRO A 946 -25.30 46.37 -16.86
N VAL A 947 -26.31 45.52 -17.08
CA VAL A 947 -27.53 45.89 -17.79
C VAL A 947 -28.27 46.94 -16.95
N SER A 948 -28.50 48.08 -17.59
CA SER A 948 -29.23 49.25 -17.12
C SER A 948 -30.58 48.92 -16.47
N THR A 949 -30.79 49.50 -15.29
CA THR A 949 -32.01 49.51 -14.49
C THR A 949 -33.18 50.22 -15.18
N SER A 950 -34.37 49.62 -15.14
CA SER A 950 -35.65 50.34 -15.12
C SER A 950 -36.63 49.64 -14.16
N ASP A 951 -36.67 50.16 -12.94
CA ASP A 951 -37.72 50.22 -11.92
C ASP A 951 -38.86 49.18 -11.85
N GLY A 952 -38.98 48.57 -10.66
CA GLY A 952 -40.27 48.47 -9.98
C GLY A 952 -40.74 47.09 -9.50
N ASP A 953 -40.07 46.50 -8.51
CA ASP A 953 -40.64 45.90 -7.27
C ASP A 953 -39.74 44.79 -6.72
N ALA A 954 -39.29 44.94 -5.48
CA ALA A 954 -38.52 43.95 -4.75
C ALA A 954 -39.42 42.78 -4.30
N PRO A 955 -38.95 41.53 -4.47
CA PRO A 955 -38.81 40.70 -3.28
C PRO A 955 -37.50 39.89 -3.24
N GLY A 956 -36.94 39.77 -2.03
CA GLY A 956 -36.19 38.61 -1.55
C GLY A 956 -34.85 38.29 -2.22
N ALA A 957 -33.75 38.60 -1.52
CA ALA A 957 -32.41 38.08 -1.84
C ALA A 957 -32.44 36.55 -1.99
N VAL A 958 -32.06 36.06 -3.17
CA VAL A 958 -31.77 34.64 -3.41
C VAL A 958 -30.30 34.43 -3.09
N GLU A 959 -30.03 33.75 -1.97
CA GLU A 959 -28.68 33.33 -1.57
C GLU A 959 -28.11 32.30 -2.58
N SER A 960 -26.92 32.61 -3.08
CA SER A 960 -26.10 31.76 -3.94
C SER A 960 -25.44 30.64 -3.12
N GLY A 961 -26.18 29.55 -2.90
CA GLY A 961 -25.64 28.30 -2.38
C GLY A 961 -24.99 27.46 -3.48
N LEU A 962 -23.69 27.65 -3.71
CA LEU A 962 -22.84 26.76 -4.54
C LEU A 962 -21.77 26.07 -3.69
N HIS A 963 -22.14 25.65 -2.48
CA HIS A 963 -21.71 24.33 -2.05
C HIS A 963 -22.37 23.32 -2.98
N ILE A 964 -21.74 22.17 -3.22
CA ILE A 964 -22.50 21.03 -3.72
C ILE A 964 -23.46 20.70 -2.58
N ALA A 965 -24.66 21.29 -2.63
CA ALA A 965 -25.85 20.55 -2.26
C ALA A 965 -25.82 19.37 -3.21
N LEU A 966 -25.16 18.29 -2.75
CA LEU A 966 -25.48 16.95 -3.17
C LEU A 966 -27.00 16.94 -3.05
N ASP A 967 -27.66 16.84 -4.19
CA ASP A 967 -29.10 16.83 -4.24
C ASP A 967 -29.56 15.72 -3.28
N GLU A 968 -30.00 16.11 -2.08
CA GLU A 968 -30.69 15.22 -1.14
C GLU A 968 -32.03 14.74 -1.76
N SER A 969 -32.37 15.19 -2.98
CA SER A 969 -33.51 14.70 -3.76
C SER A 969 -33.17 13.71 -4.89
N ALA A 970 -31.90 13.33 -5.11
CA ALA A 970 -31.60 12.08 -5.81
C ALA A 970 -31.62 10.93 -4.80
N SER A 971 -32.87 10.51 -4.51
CA SER A 971 -33.30 9.45 -3.60
C SER A 971 -32.14 8.65 -3.01
N GLU A 972 -31.91 8.83 -1.71
CA GLU A 972 -31.71 7.65 -0.87
C GLU A 972 -32.55 6.52 -1.49
N ALA A 973 -31.98 5.33 -1.72
CA ALA A 973 -32.82 4.18 -1.46
C ALA A 973 -33.10 4.31 0.03
N ASP A 974 -34.17 5.05 0.30
CA ASP A 974 -34.65 5.54 1.56
C ASP A 974 -34.09 4.67 2.68
N ALA A 975 -33.40 5.27 3.65
CA ALA A 975 -33.77 4.83 4.99
C ALA A 975 -35.26 5.14 5.01
N PRO A 976 -36.16 4.13 4.98
CA PRO A 976 -37.58 4.35 5.13
C PRO A 976 -38.09 5.79 5.05
N SER A 977 -38.25 6.37 3.84
CA SER A 977 -38.28 7.83 3.55
C SER A 977 -38.67 8.57 4.81
N SER A 978 -37.80 9.39 5.41
CA SER A 978 -38.20 10.14 6.60
C SER A 978 -39.48 10.89 6.25
N PHE A 979 -40.57 10.27 6.68
CA PHE A 979 -41.88 10.65 6.26
C PHE A 979 -42.07 12.06 6.80
N GLU A 980 -42.79 12.94 6.11
CA GLU A 980 -43.44 14.08 6.78
C GLU A 980 -44.55 13.57 7.74
N ILE A 981 -44.25 12.53 8.50
CA ILE A 981 -45.06 11.94 9.55
C ILE A 981 -44.26 12.16 10.81
N GLN A 982 -44.83 12.94 11.71
CA GLN A 982 -44.31 13.06 13.06
C GLN A 982 -44.36 11.67 13.72
N VAL A 983 -43.19 11.11 14.02
CA VAL A 983 -43.06 9.79 14.66
C VAL A 983 -42.83 9.98 16.15
N ASP A 984 -43.79 9.53 16.95
CA ASP A 984 -43.64 9.44 18.39
C ASP A 984 -43.29 7.99 18.79
N VAL A 985 -42.22 7.82 19.57
CA VAL A 985 -41.72 6.51 20.00
C VAL A 985 -42.01 6.29 21.48
N PHE A 986 -42.76 5.23 21.79
CA PHE A 986 -43.05 4.80 23.16
C PHE A 986 -42.21 3.57 23.52
N THR A 987 -41.35 3.70 24.51
CA THR A 987 -40.49 2.62 25.01
C THR A 987 -41.07 1.89 26.23
N ASP A 988 -42.15 2.42 26.80
CA ASP A 988 -42.93 1.85 27.89
C ASP A 988 -44.13 1.02 27.38
N THR A 989 -44.63 0.09 28.20
CA THR A 989 -45.86 -0.67 27.91
C THR A 989 -46.94 -0.29 28.92
N LEU A 990 -48.09 0.19 28.44
CA LEU A 990 -49.26 0.47 29.27
C LEU A 990 -50.21 -0.73 29.26
N SER A 991 -50.53 -1.25 30.43
CA SER A 991 -51.49 -2.35 30.63
C SER A 991 -52.93 -1.87 30.84
N ASP A 992 -53.13 -0.60 31.20
CA ASP A 992 -54.45 0.02 31.37
C ASP A 992 -55.02 0.48 30.00
N GLU A 993 -56.16 -0.10 29.62
CA GLU A 993 -56.79 0.17 28.31
C GLU A 993 -57.28 1.62 28.18
N ASP A 994 -57.69 2.28 29.27
CA ASP A 994 -58.14 3.68 29.24
C ASP A 994 -56.99 4.64 28.92
N SER A 995 -55.85 4.44 29.58
CA SER A 995 -54.63 5.19 29.33
C SER A 995 -54.06 4.92 27.94
N LEU A 996 -54.11 3.66 27.48
CA LEU A 996 -53.67 3.26 26.15
C LEU A 996 -54.53 3.88 25.05
N ALA A 997 -55.87 3.87 25.20
CA ALA A 997 -56.79 4.50 24.25
C ALA A 997 -56.55 6.02 24.15
N LYS A 998 -56.36 6.71 25.28
CA LYS A 998 -56.05 8.15 25.28
C LYS A 998 -54.73 8.45 24.58
N ARG A 999 -53.70 7.64 24.81
CA ARG A 999 -52.38 7.82 24.18
C ARG A 999 -52.44 7.56 22.67
N LEU A 1000 -53.19 6.55 22.23
CA LEU A 1000 -53.22 6.14 20.82
C LEU A 1000 -54.27 6.90 19.97
N ALA A 1001 -55.25 7.56 20.60
CA ALA A 1001 -56.32 8.29 19.90
C ALA A 1001 -55.88 9.32 18.83
N PRO A 1002 -54.79 10.10 18.99
CA PRO A 1002 -54.41 11.09 17.99
C PRO A 1002 -53.75 10.49 16.74
N TYR A 1003 -53.33 9.22 16.74
CA TYR A 1003 -52.53 8.64 15.66
C TYR A 1003 -53.37 7.94 14.58
N GLU A 1004 -53.03 8.19 13.31
CA GLU A 1004 -53.65 7.51 12.16
C GLU A 1004 -52.94 6.20 11.79
N ILE A 1005 -51.64 6.09 12.10
CA ILE A 1005 -50.79 4.94 11.80
C ILE A 1005 -50.13 4.48 13.08
N ILE A 1006 -50.23 3.18 13.38
CA ILE A 1006 -49.58 2.58 14.55
C ILE A 1006 -48.62 1.49 14.12
N CYS A 1007 -47.36 1.61 14.55
CA CYS A 1007 -46.35 0.57 14.39
C CYS A 1007 -46.30 -0.30 15.66
N ALA A 1008 -46.88 -1.49 15.58
CA ALA A 1008 -46.90 -2.46 16.68
C ALA A 1008 -45.68 -3.39 16.62
N MET A 1009 -44.86 -3.36 17.68
CA MET A 1009 -43.76 -4.30 17.84
C MET A 1009 -44.25 -5.63 18.41
N ARG A 1010 -44.34 -6.66 17.56
CA ARG A 1010 -44.78 -8.03 17.90
C ARG A 1010 -46.07 -7.99 18.75
N GLU A 1011 -46.19 -8.88 19.73
CA GLU A 1011 -47.42 -9.08 20.51
C GLU A 1011 -47.53 -8.19 21.77
N ARG A 1012 -46.67 -7.16 21.92
CA ARG A 1012 -46.54 -6.34 23.15
C ARG A 1012 -47.79 -5.53 23.50
N THR A 1013 -48.55 -5.09 22.49
CA THR A 1013 -49.79 -4.31 22.68
C THR A 1013 -50.97 -5.06 22.08
N LYS A 1014 -52.06 -5.18 22.84
CA LYS A 1014 -53.28 -5.88 22.40
C LYS A 1014 -54.25 -4.91 21.75
N PHE A 1015 -54.61 -5.16 20.49
CA PHE A 1015 -55.62 -4.45 19.72
C PHE A 1015 -56.89 -5.31 19.62
N LEU A 1016 -57.60 -5.42 20.75
CA LEU A 1016 -58.89 -6.10 20.84
C LEU A 1016 -60.03 -5.19 20.34
N PRO A 1017 -61.23 -5.75 20.05
CA PRO A 1017 -62.37 -4.97 19.55
C PRO A 1017 -62.69 -3.71 20.37
N LEU A 1018 -62.65 -3.81 21.70
CA LEU A 1018 -62.93 -2.69 22.62
C LEU A 1018 -61.96 -1.51 22.45
N LEU A 1019 -60.67 -1.78 22.21
CA LEU A 1019 -59.67 -0.74 21.98
C LEU A 1019 -59.81 -0.15 20.57
N LEU A 1020 -60.00 -1.00 19.56
CA LEU A 1020 -60.19 -0.58 18.17
C LEU A 1020 -61.42 0.33 18.01
N ASP A 1021 -62.48 0.12 18.79
CA ASP A 1021 -63.67 0.98 18.80
C ASP A 1021 -63.40 2.40 19.31
N ARG A 1022 -62.36 2.58 20.12
CA ARG A 1022 -62.01 3.86 20.76
C ARG A 1022 -60.95 4.66 20.02
N LEU A 1023 -60.47 4.16 18.87
CA LEU A 1023 -59.43 4.79 18.04
C LEU A 1023 -60.01 5.23 16.69
N PRO A 1024 -60.79 6.33 16.64
CA PRO A 1024 -61.52 6.75 15.44
C PRO A 1024 -60.62 7.23 14.30
N ASN A 1025 -59.39 7.65 14.59
CA ASN A 1025 -58.43 8.15 13.60
C ASN A 1025 -57.59 7.03 12.99
N LEU A 1026 -57.56 5.85 13.58
CA LEU A 1026 -56.66 4.76 13.20
C LEU A 1026 -57.05 4.19 11.83
N ARG A 1027 -56.10 4.16 10.89
CA ARG A 1027 -56.32 3.63 9.53
C ARG A 1027 -55.34 2.53 9.13
N LEU A 1028 -54.13 2.50 9.71
CA LEU A 1028 -53.13 1.45 9.46
C LEU A 1028 -52.50 0.96 10.76
N ILE A 1029 -52.40 -0.36 10.91
CA ILE A 1029 -51.58 -1.04 11.91
C ILE A 1029 -50.47 -1.80 11.18
N ALA A 1030 -49.22 -1.36 11.31
CA ALA A 1030 -48.05 -2.09 10.83
C ALA A 1030 -47.48 -2.93 11.96
N THR A 1031 -47.45 -4.26 11.82
CA THR A 1031 -46.94 -5.18 12.84
C THR A 1031 -45.71 -5.93 12.35
N THR A 1032 -44.77 -6.18 13.26
CA THR A 1032 -43.60 -7.02 12.96
C THR A 1032 -43.94 -8.52 13.01
N GLY A 1033 -43.55 -9.23 11.96
CA GLY A 1033 -43.87 -10.64 11.70
C GLY A 1033 -45.15 -10.86 10.88
N ARG A 1034 -45.30 -12.08 10.34
CA ARG A 1034 -46.45 -12.48 9.52
C ARG A 1034 -47.70 -12.91 10.29
N VAL A 1035 -47.59 -13.13 11.60
CA VAL A 1035 -48.69 -13.56 12.46
C VAL A 1035 -48.60 -12.81 13.77
N ASN A 1036 -49.68 -12.10 14.12
CA ASN A 1036 -49.81 -11.42 15.42
C ASN A 1036 -51.21 -11.66 15.97
N ARG A 1037 -51.32 -12.46 17.04
CA ARG A 1037 -52.61 -12.79 17.68
C ARG A 1037 -53.10 -11.71 18.64
N SER A 1038 -52.26 -10.72 18.96
CA SER A 1038 -52.65 -9.58 19.77
C SER A 1038 -53.51 -8.59 18.99
N ILE A 1039 -53.64 -8.73 17.66
CA ILE A 1039 -54.47 -7.87 16.80
C ILE A 1039 -55.64 -8.68 16.24
N ASP A 1040 -56.88 -8.22 16.48
CA ASP A 1040 -58.05 -8.79 15.80
C ASP A 1040 -58.14 -8.24 14.36
N VAL A 1041 -57.42 -8.90 13.45
CA VAL A 1041 -57.35 -8.53 12.03
C VAL A 1041 -58.74 -8.54 11.37
N ASN A 1042 -59.61 -9.47 11.76
CA ASN A 1042 -60.96 -9.57 11.23
C ASN A 1042 -61.83 -8.38 11.65
N TYR A 1043 -61.73 -7.97 12.92
CA TYR A 1043 -62.44 -6.80 13.43
C TYR A 1043 -61.88 -5.49 12.88
N ALA A 1044 -60.55 -5.35 12.81
CA ALA A 1044 -59.87 -4.22 12.19
C ALA A 1044 -60.32 -4.03 10.73
N ARG A 1045 -60.40 -5.12 9.96
CA ARG A 1045 -60.90 -5.11 8.57
C ARG A 1045 -62.36 -4.62 8.47
N LYS A 1046 -63.24 -5.04 9.37
CA LYS A 1046 -64.65 -4.55 9.42
C LYS A 1046 -64.74 -3.05 9.68
N LYS A 1047 -63.76 -2.47 10.37
CA LYS A 1047 -63.63 -1.02 10.65
C LYS A 1047 -62.93 -0.23 9.54
N GLY A 1048 -62.46 -0.90 8.48
CA GLY A 1048 -61.69 -0.25 7.41
C GLY A 1048 -60.23 0.04 7.79
N ILE A 1049 -59.70 -0.59 8.83
CA ILE A 1049 -58.32 -0.46 9.29
C ILE A 1049 -57.46 -1.52 8.59
N TYR A 1050 -56.42 -1.09 7.89
CA TYR A 1050 -55.47 -2.00 7.25
C TYR A 1050 -54.50 -2.57 8.30
N VAL A 1051 -54.19 -3.86 8.20
CA VAL A 1051 -53.16 -4.50 9.05
C VAL A 1051 -52.10 -5.11 8.15
N SER A 1052 -50.87 -4.61 8.22
CA SER A 1052 -49.74 -5.06 7.40
C SER A 1052 -48.67 -5.73 8.25
N GLY A 1053 -48.16 -6.88 7.80
CA GLY A 1053 -47.09 -7.64 8.47
C GLY A 1053 -45.74 -7.52 7.76
N THR A 1054 -44.67 -7.91 8.45
CA THR A 1054 -43.31 -7.93 7.88
C THR A 1054 -42.83 -9.36 7.57
N GLY A 1055 -41.75 -9.49 6.79
CA GLY A 1055 -41.01 -10.75 6.64
C GLY A 1055 -40.30 -11.16 7.94
N ASN A 1056 -39.70 -12.37 7.95
CA ASN A 1056 -38.85 -12.85 9.05
C ASN A 1056 -37.39 -12.94 8.58
N GLY A 1057 -36.44 -12.52 9.42
CA GLY A 1057 -35.00 -12.63 9.16
C GLY A 1057 -34.37 -13.81 9.92
N GLY A 1058 -33.82 -14.79 9.20
CA GLY A 1058 -32.93 -15.82 9.78
C GLY A 1058 -33.54 -16.75 10.83
N ASN A 1059 -32.67 -17.43 11.58
CA ASN A 1059 -32.99 -18.43 12.62
C ASN A 1059 -32.60 -17.93 14.03
N SER A 1060 -32.82 -16.66 14.35
CA SER A 1060 -32.50 -16.04 15.66
C SER A 1060 -33.00 -16.86 16.86
N THR A 1061 -34.18 -17.44 16.75
CA THR A 1061 -34.76 -18.26 17.82
C THR A 1061 -33.99 -19.55 18.06
N VAL A 1062 -33.43 -20.17 17.01
CA VAL A 1062 -32.63 -21.40 17.15
C VAL A 1062 -31.32 -21.10 17.87
N GLU A 1063 -30.68 -19.98 17.52
CA GLU A 1063 -29.47 -19.49 18.20
C GLU A 1063 -29.76 -19.22 19.69
N HIS A 1064 -30.90 -18.60 19.99
CA HIS A 1064 -31.30 -18.31 21.37
C HIS A 1064 -31.67 -19.57 22.17
N ILE A 1065 -32.34 -20.56 21.56
CA ILE A 1065 -32.61 -21.87 22.17
C ILE A 1065 -31.29 -22.51 22.61
N TRP A 1066 -30.30 -22.56 21.71
CA TRP A 1066 -28.98 -23.10 22.04
C TRP A 1066 -28.24 -22.28 23.09
N THR A 1067 -28.40 -20.96 23.07
CA THR A 1067 -27.83 -20.07 24.09
C THR A 1067 -28.40 -20.38 25.46
N LEU A 1068 -29.72 -20.60 25.59
CA LEU A 1068 -30.35 -21.01 26.84
C LEU A 1068 -29.92 -22.41 27.27
N ILE A 1069 -29.88 -23.39 26.34
CA ILE A 1069 -29.39 -24.75 26.61
C ILE A 1069 -27.96 -24.70 27.17
N MET A 1070 -27.06 -23.95 26.52
CA MET A 1070 -25.67 -23.84 26.96
C MET A 1070 -25.55 -23.10 28.28
N SER A 1071 -26.34 -22.05 28.49
CA SER A 1071 -26.33 -21.27 29.73
C SER A 1071 -26.72 -22.11 30.94
N VAL A 1072 -27.77 -22.95 30.82
CA VAL A 1072 -28.19 -23.84 31.91
C VAL A 1072 -27.27 -25.05 32.06
N ALA A 1073 -26.84 -25.68 30.97
CA ALA A 1073 -26.00 -26.88 31.03
C ALA A 1073 -24.59 -26.56 31.56
N ARG A 1074 -24.06 -25.37 31.27
CA ARG A 1074 -22.70 -24.94 31.66
C ARG A 1074 -22.67 -23.99 32.85
N HIS A 1075 -23.83 -23.61 33.41
CA HIS A 1075 -23.97 -22.65 34.52
C HIS A 1075 -23.28 -21.30 34.29
N ILE A 1076 -23.21 -20.84 33.03
CA ILE A 1076 -22.43 -19.64 32.66
C ILE A 1076 -22.93 -18.39 33.39
N VAL A 1077 -24.25 -18.21 33.51
CA VAL A 1077 -24.84 -17.03 34.17
C VAL A 1077 -24.51 -17.02 35.66
N LEU A 1078 -24.57 -18.18 36.31
CA LEU A 1078 -24.26 -18.33 37.73
C LEU A 1078 -22.77 -18.04 38.01
N GLU A 1079 -21.87 -18.69 37.28
CA GLU A 1079 -20.41 -18.48 37.44
C GLU A 1079 -20.02 -17.03 37.10
N HIS A 1080 -20.67 -16.40 36.11
CA HIS A 1080 -20.49 -14.98 35.82
C HIS A 1080 -20.87 -14.08 37.01
N ILE A 1081 -22.02 -14.33 37.64
CA ILE A 1081 -22.45 -13.59 38.84
C ILE A 1081 -21.47 -13.83 40.00
N ASN A 1082 -21.03 -15.07 40.19
CA ASN A 1082 -20.09 -15.43 41.26
C ASN A 1082 -18.75 -14.70 41.10
N ILE A 1083 -18.23 -14.57 39.87
CA ILE A 1083 -16.99 -13.83 39.58
C ILE A 1083 -17.19 -12.31 39.74
N ARG A 1084 -18.36 -11.77 39.35
CA ARG A 1084 -18.63 -10.32 39.40
C ARG A 1084 -18.95 -9.79 40.79
N THR A 1085 -19.60 -10.60 41.61
CA THR A 1085 -19.75 -10.28 43.03
C THR A 1085 -18.37 -10.35 43.67
N SER A 1086 -18.04 -9.45 44.60
CA SER A 1086 -16.71 -9.38 45.24
C SER A 1086 -16.46 -10.55 46.22
N ASN A 1087 -16.71 -11.78 45.76
CA ASN A 1087 -16.67 -13.01 46.51
C ASN A 1087 -15.75 -14.00 45.78
N PRO A 1088 -14.72 -14.57 46.43
CA PRO A 1088 -13.69 -15.39 45.78
C PRO A 1088 -14.15 -16.82 45.50
N GLN A 1089 -15.34 -17.01 44.93
CA GLN A 1089 -15.84 -18.33 44.59
C GLN A 1089 -15.30 -18.76 43.23
N TRP A 1090 -14.56 -19.88 43.20
CA TRP A 1090 -13.90 -20.42 42.01
C TRP A 1090 -14.44 -21.83 41.74
N GLN A 1091 -15.03 -22.04 40.56
CA GLN A 1091 -15.56 -23.34 40.10
C GLN A 1091 -16.60 -23.94 41.06
N THR A 1092 -17.73 -23.24 41.21
CA THR A 1092 -18.76 -23.59 42.21
C THR A 1092 -19.64 -24.77 41.83
N VAL A 1093 -19.82 -25.02 40.52
CA VAL A 1093 -20.71 -26.08 40.02
C VAL A 1093 -20.03 -26.92 38.95
N VAL A 1094 -20.34 -28.22 38.92
CA VAL A 1094 -19.89 -29.14 37.86
C VAL A 1094 -20.89 -29.09 36.70
N PRO A 1095 -20.49 -28.61 35.50
CA PRO A 1095 -21.40 -28.47 34.37
C PRO A 1095 -21.74 -29.83 33.73
N MET A 1096 -22.91 -29.89 33.10
CA MET A 1096 -23.35 -31.02 32.30
C MET A 1096 -22.62 -31.06 30.95
N GLY A 1097 -22.06 -32.21 30.60
CA GLY A 1097 -21.57 -32.49 29.25
C GLY A 1097 -22.71 -32.85 28.31
N LEU A 1098 -22.73 -32.28 27.10
CA LEU A 1098 -23.79 -32.55 26.12
C LEU A 1098 -23.59 -33.87 25.36
N ALA A 1099 -22.35 -34.27 25.07
CA ALA A 1099 -22.08 -35.50 24.34
C ALA A 1099 -22.64 -36.73 25.08
N GLY A 1100 -23.45 -37.54 24.40
CA GLY A 1100 -24.12 -38.71 24.97
C GLY A 1100 -25.40 -38.43 25.75
N SER A 1101 -25.73 -37.16 26.04
CA SER A 1101 -27.00 -36.77 26.68
C SER A 1101 -28.18 -36.79 25.70
N THR A 1102 -29.40 -36.78 26.23
CA THR A 1102 -30.64 -36.93 25.45
C THR A 1102 -31.46 -35.63 25.42
N LEU A 1103 -31.63 -35.05 24.24
CA LEU A 1103 -32.51 -33.91 23.98
C LEU A 1103 -33.91 -34.41 23.56
N GLY A 1104 -34.92 -34.10 24.38
CA GLY A 1104 -36.33 -34.30 24.06
C GLY A 1104 -36.95 -33.07 23.44
N LEU A 1105 -37.49 -33.21 22.24
CA LEU A 1105 -38.20 -32.16 21.52
C LEU A 1105 -39.70 -32.38 21.61
N ILE A 1106 -40.39 -31.47 22.31
CA ILE A 1106 -41.85 -31.42 22.31
C ILE A 1106 -42.26 -30.48 21.16
N GLY A 1107 -42.52 -31.08 20.00
CA GLY A 1107 -42.73 -30.40 18.73
C GLY A 1107 -41.53 -30.51 17.77
N VAL A 1108 -41.67 -31.31 16.71
CA VAL A 1108 -40.66 -31.46 15.64
C VAL A 1108 -41.11 -30.68 14.39
N GLY A 1109 -41.38 -29.39 14.58
CA GLY A 1109 -41.69 -28.45 13.50
C GLY A 1109 -40.43 -27.76 12.96
N ARG A 1110 -40.57 -26.62 12.28
CA ARG A 1110 -39.43 -25.87 11.71
C ARG A 1110 -38.30 -25.63 12.73
N LEU A 1111 -38.60 -25.10 13.91
CA LEU A 1111 -37.59 -24.80 14.94
C LEU A 1111 -37.05 -26.05 15.63
N GLY A 1112 -37.92 -27.03 15.90
CA GLY A 1112 -37.52 -28.30 16.51
C GLY A 1112 -36.54 -29.08 15.61
N SER A 1113 -36.80 -29.14 14.30
CA SER A 1113 -35.93 -29.81 13.33
C SER A 1113 -34.56 -29.14 13.20
N GLU A 1114 -34.50 -27.80 13.17
CA GLU A 1114 -33.22 -27.08 13.15
C GLU A 1114 -32.44 -27.28 14.46
N THR A 1115 -33.13 -27.29 15.61
CA THR A 1115 -32.53 -27.59 16.91
C THR A 1115 -31.96 -29.01 16.94
N ALA A 1116 -32.68 -29.99 16.37
CA ALA A 1116 -32.23 -31.39 16.27
C ALA A 1116 -30.94 -31.55 15.45
N LYS A 1117 -30.78 -30.79 14.36
CA LYS A 1117 -29.57 -30.85 13.52
C LYS A 1117 -28.32 -30.48 14.32
N ILE A 1118 -28.39 -29.39 15.10
CA ILE A 1118 -27.28 -28.92 15.92
C ILE A 1118 -27.01 -29.88 17.09
N ALA A 1119 -28.05 -30.47 17.68
CA ALA A 1119 -27.89 -31.42 18.77
C ALA A 1119 -27.03 -32.64 18.38
N LYS A 1120 -27.18 -33.11 17.14
CA LYS A 1120 -26.35 -34.19 16.59
C LYS A 1120 -24.88 -33.81 16.45
N VAL A 1121 -24.59 -32.54 16.13
CA VAL A 1121 -23.21 -32.03 16.05
C VAL A 1121 -22.52 -32.12 17.42
N PHE A 1122 -23.27 -31.88 18.51
CA PHE A 1122 -22.79 -32.05 19.88
C PHE A 1122 -22.75 -33.52 20.36
N GLY A 1123 -23.10 -34.49 19.51
CA GLY A 1123 -23.13 -35.91 19.87
C GLY A 1123 -24.27 -36.30 20.82
N MET A 1124 -25.36 -35.52 20.84
CA MET A 1124 -26.55 -35.83 21.64
C MET A 1124 -27.46 -36.84 20.94
N LYS A 1125 -28.22 -37.61 21.74
CA LYS A 1125 -29.38 -38.39 21.25
C LYS A 1125 -30.59 -37.46 21.17
N VAL A 1126 -31.34 -37.49 20.07
CA VAL A 1126 -32.51 -36.63 19.88
C VAL A 1126 -33.77 -37.47 19.79
N ILE A 1127 -34.69 -37.26 20.72
CA ILE A 1127 -36.00 -37.92 20.76
C ILE A 1127 -37.11 -36.87 20.61
N GLY A 1128 -38.23 -37.22 19.99
CA GLY A 1128 -39.27 -36.24 19.64
C GLY A 1128 -40.68 -36.78 19.83
N TRP A 1129 -41.56 -35.92 20.33
CA TRP A 1129 -42.99 -36.18 20.45
C TRP A 1129 -43.80 -34.94 20.09
N SER A 1130 -44.94 -35.12 19.43
CA SER A 1130 -46.00 -34.10 19.35
C SER A 1130 -47.36 -34.79 19.15
N PRO A 1131 -48.50 -34.11 19.46
CA PRO A 1131 -49.83 -34.72 19.36
C PRO A 1131 -50.17 -35.33 17.98
N HIS A 1132 -49.51 -34.85 16.92
CA HIS A 1132 -49.73 -35.30 15.54
C HIS A 1132 -48.42 -35.69 14.84
N LEU A 1133 -47.38 -36.03 15.61
CA LEU A 1133 -46.12 -36.52 15.05
C LEU A 1133 -46.33 -37.95 14.54
N THR A 1134 -45.82 -38.24 13.35
CA THR A 1134 -45.76 -39.61 12.83
C THR A 1134 -44.30 -40.10 12.82
N PRO A 1135 -44.06 -41.42 12.90
CA PRO A 1135 -42.71 -41.97 12.85
C PRO A 1135 -41.91 -41.50 11.63
N GLU A 1136 -42.55 -41.44 10.45
CA GLU A 1136 -41.90 -41.07 9.19
C GLU A 1136 -41.42 -39.61 9.20
N ARG A 1137 -42.19 -38.70 9.82
CA ARG A 1137 -41.82 -37.27 9.93
C ARG A 1137 -40.66 -37.06 10.89
N ALA A 1138 -40.59 -37.85 11.96
CA ALA A 1138 -39.49 -37.78 12.92
C ALA A 1138 -38.19 -38.31 12.29
N GLU A 1139 -38.27 -39.47 11.62
CA GLU A 1139 -37.12 -40.10 10.96
C GLU A 1139 -36.56 -39.25 9.82
N ALA A 1140 -37.42 -38.57 9.05
CA ALA A 1140 -36.99 -37.63 8.00
C ALA A 1140 -36.11 -36.47 8.53
N GLN A 1141 -36.20 -36.14 9.82
CA GLN A 1141 -35.36 -35.14 10.49
C GLN A 1141 -34.25 -35.79 11.35
N GLY A 1142 -34.15 -37.12 11.29
CA GLY A 1142 -33.32 -37.99 12.11
C GLY A 1142 -33.53 -37.78 13.61
N VAL A 1143 -34.79 -37.63 14.03
CA VAL A 1143 -35.22 -37.61 15.42
C VAL A 1143 -35.89 -38.95 15.72
N GLU A 1144 -35.56 -39.58 16.85
CA GLU A 1144 -36.24 -40.81 17.29
C GLU A 1144 -37.68 -40.49 17.70
N PHE A 1145 -38.65 -41.19 17.10
CA PHE A 1145 -40.06 -41.03 17.42
C PHE A 1145 -40.40 -41.67 18.78
N ILE A 1146 -41.06 -40.91 19.65
CA ILE A 1146 -41.59 -41.41 20.91
C ILE A 1146 -43.12 -41.39 20.85
N ALA A 1147 -43.77 -42.47 21.30
CA ALA A 1147 -45.21 -42.63 21.19
C ALA A 1147 -46.01 -41.83 22.24
N SER A 1148 -45.42 -41.57 23.41
CA SER A 1148 -46.09 -40.87 24.52
C SER A 1148 -45.26 -39.72 25.09
N LYS A 1149 -45.92 -38.65 25.54
CA LYS A 1149 -45.27 -37.51 26.19
C LYS A 1149 -44.54 -37.94 27.47
N GLN A 1150 -45.14 -38.86 28.24
CA GLN A 1150 -44.57 -39.38 29.49
C GLN A 1150 -43.24 -40.10 29.25
N GLU A 1151 -43.15 -40.92 28.20
CA GLU A 1151 -41.92 -41.61 27.85
C GLU A 1151 -40.81 -40.61 27.47
N LEU A 1152 -41.14 -39.55 26.71
CA LEU A 1152 -40.17 -38.51 26.35
C LEU A 1152 -39.61 -37.83 27.60
N LEU A 1153 -40.48 -37.37 28.50
CA LEU A 1153 -40.09 -36.66 29.73
C LEU A 1153 -39.18 -37.52 30.62
N SER A 1154 -39.46 -38.82 30.75
CA SER A 1154 -38.66 -39.73 31.58
C SER A 1154 -37.26 -40.05 31.02
N ARG A 1155 -37.11 -40.01 29.69
CA ARG A 1155 -35.85 -40.34 28.99
C ARG A 1155 -34.94 -39.14 28.80
N SER A 1156 -35.51 -37.94 28.66
CA SER A 1156 -34.77 -36.71 28.35
C SER A 1156 -33.92 -36.19 29.50
N ASP A 1157 -32.74 -35.71 29.15
CA ASP A 1157 -31.88 -34.92 30.03
C ASP A 1157 -32.12 -33.41 29.84
N ILE A 1158 -32.51 -33.01 28.63
CA ILE A 1158 -32.95 -31.65 28.31
C ILE A 1158 -34.27 -31.78 27.55
N VAL A 1159 -35.30 -31.04 27.96
CA VAL A 1159 -36.60 -30.98 27.29
C VAL A 1159 -36.79 -29.59 26.71
N SER A 1160 -37.05 -29.47 25.42
CA SER A 1160 -37.26 -28.19 24.74
C SER A 1160 -38.63 -28.13 24.06
N LEU A 1161 -39.35 -27.02 24.30
CA LEU A 1161 -40.71 -26.81 23.80
C LEU A 1161 -40.73 -26.01 22.48
N HIS A 1162 -41.36 -26.56 21.45
CA HIS A 1162 -41.50 -25.96 20.11
C HIS A 1162 -42.95 -26.05 19.58
N LEU A 1163 -43.93 -25.79 20.45
CA LEU A 1163 -45.36 -25.87 20.11
C LEU A 1163 -45.99 -24.49 19.93
N VAL A 1164 -47.01 -24.44 19.07
CA VAL A 1164 -47.91 -23.30 18.97
C VAL A 1164 -48.92 -23.37 20.11
N LEU A 1165 -49.19 -22.23 20.74
CA LEU A 1165 -50.21 -22.13 21.78
C LEU A 1165 -51.62 -22.29 21.17
N SER A 1166 -52.42 -23.17 21.74
CA SER A 1166 -53.84 -23.41 21.44
C SER A 1166 -54.53 -23.88 22.72
N GLU A 1167 -55.87 -23.97 22.72
CA GLU A 1167 -56.60 -24.53 23.86
C GLU A 1167 -56.10 -25.93 24.23
N SER A 1168 -55.76 -26.75 23.23
CA SER A 1168 -55.21 -28.11 23.41
C SER A 1168 -53.76 -28.18 23.89
N THR A 1169 -52.96 -27.11 23.77
CA THR A 1169 -51.54 -27.07 24.20
C THR A 1169 -51.31 -26.15 25.39
N THR A 1170 -52.35 -25.45 25.86
CA THR A 1170 -52.30 -24.63 27.08
C THR A 1170 -52.08 -25.54 28.28
N LYS A 1171 -51.08 -25.21 29.12
CA LYS A 1171 -50.64 -26.01 30.27
C LYS A 1171 -50.34 -27.47 29.90
N ILE A 1172 -49.79 -27.71 28.70
CA ILE A 1172 -49.39 -29.05 28.25
C ILE A 1172 -48.30 -29.67 29.13
N ILE A 1173 -47.50 -28.85 29.83
CA ILE A 1173 -46.61 -29.28 30.90
C ILE A 1173 -47.23 -28.88 32.23
N ASN A 1174 -47.69 -29.86 33.01
CA ASN A 1174 -48.29 -29.67 34.33
C ASN A 1174 -47.43 -30.29 35.46
N ALA A 1175 -47.90 -30.22 36.71
CA ALA A 1175 -47.19 -30.77 37.86
C ALA A 1175 -46.83 -32.27 37.72
N ALA A 1176 -47.75 -33.09 37.20
CA ALA A 1176 -47.50 -34.52 37.01
C ALA A 1176 -46.46 -34.79 35.92
N ASP A 1177 -46.41 -33.94 34.88
CA ASP A 1177 -45.39 -34.03 33.83
C ASP A 1177 -44.00 -33.65 34.36
N LEU A 1178 -43.92 -32.60 35.18
CA LEU A 1178 -42.67 -32.18 35.84
C LEU A 1178 -42.14 -33.25 36.80
N ASP A 1179 -43.03 -34.00 37.45
CA ASP A 1179 -42.67 -35.13 38.33
C ASP A 1179 -42.11 -36.34 37.57
N LEU A 1180 -42.36 -36.46 36.25
CA LEU A 1180 -41.81 -37.52 35.40
C LEU A 1180 -40.41 -37.19 34.87
N MET A 1181 -40.00 -35.92 34.93
CA MET A 1181 -38.68 -35.49 34.49
C MET A 1181 -37.60 -35.94 35.48
N LYS A 1182 -36.36 -36.10 35.00
CA LYS A 1182 -35.24 -36.46 35.88
C LYS A 1182 -34.89 -35.29 36.79
N ALA A 1183 -34.48 -35.57 38.03
CA ALA A 1183 -33.95 -34.54 38.93
C ALA A 1183 -32.73 -33.80 38.38
N SER A 1184 -31.98 -34.43 37.46
CA SER A 1184 -30.85 -33.83 36.74
C SER A 1184 -31.22 -33.11 35.43
N SER A 1185 -32.51 -33.05 35.06
CA SER A 1185 -32.92 -32.54 33.75
C SER A 1185 -33.23 -31.04 33.71
N PHE A 1186 -33.11 -30.46 32.52
CA PHE A 1186 -33.41 -29.04 32.27
C PHE A 1186 -34.62 -28.87 31.35
N LEU A 1187 -35.47 -27.87 31.63
CA LEU A 1187 -36.60 -27.48 30.78
C LEU A 1187 -36.32 -26.17 30.04
N ILE A 1188 -36.48 -26.15 28.73
CA ILE A 1188 -36.25 -24.99 27.87
C ILE A 1188 -37.55 -24.55 27.21
N ASN A 1189 -37.91 -23.28 27.36
CA ASN A 1189 -39.08 -22.70 26.71
C ASN A 1189 -38.76 -21.35 26.05
N THR A 1190 -38.78 -21.35 24.72
CA THR A 1190 -38.74 -20.15 23.88
C THR A 1190 -40.00 -20.01 23.02
N SER A 1191 -41.03 -20.80 23.30
CA SER A 1191 -42.26 -20.86 22.48
C SER A 1191 -43.31 -19.90 23.00
N ARG A 1192 -44.00 -20.25 24.10
CA ARG A 1192 -44.98 -19.39 24.81
C ARG A 1192 -45.05 -19.79 26.28
N GLY A 1193 -45.19 -18.80 27.18
CA GLY A 1193 -45.30 -19.03 28.63
C GLY A 1193 -46.46 -19.96 29.03
N PRO A 1194 -47.70 -19.73 28.56
CA PRO A 1194 -48.87 -20.54 28.94
C PRO A 1194 -48.86 -22.02 28.48
N LEU A 1195 -47.79 -22.50 27.82
CA LEU A 1195 -47.60 -23.93 27.55
C LEU A 1195 -47.27 -24.70 28.84
N ILE A 1196 -46.71 -24.02 29.84
CA ILE A 1196 -46.35 -24.61 31.12
C ILE A 1196 -47.31 -24.05 32.17
N ASP A 1197 -47.72 -24.90 33.12
CA ASP A 1197 -48.34 -24.42 34.36
C ASP A 1197 -47.26 -23.75 35.24
N GLU A 1198 -47.17 -22.42 35.17
CA GLU A 1198 -46.06 -21.65 35.74
C GLU A 1198 -45.94 -21.83 37.27
N ALA A 1199 -47.08 -21.92 37.97
CA ALA A 1199 -47.10 -22.22 39.40
C ALA A 1199 -46.47 -23.59 39.73
N ALA A 1200 -46.80 -24.62 38.95
CA ALA A 1200 -46.22 -25.94 39.11
C ALA A 1200 -44.72 -25.97 38.79
N LEU A 1201 -44.29 -25.20 37.78
CA LEU A 1201 -42.86 -25.05 37.45
C LEU A 1201 -42.09 -24.39 38.58
N VAL A 1202 -42.63 -23.31 39.17
CA VAL A 1202 -42.01 -22.63 40.32
C VAL A 1202 -41.86 -23.57 41.50
N GLU A 1203 -42.88 -24.38 41.81
CA GLU A 1203 -42.78 -25.38 42.88
C GLU A 1203 -41.76 -26.48 42.57
N ALA A 1204 -41.73 -26.98 41.33
CA ALA A 1204 -40.76 -28.00 40.92
C ALA A 1204 -39.31 -27.50 41.01
N LEU A 1205 -39.06 -26.26 40.61
CA LEU A 1205 -37.73 -25.63 40.69
C LEU A 1205 -37.31 -25.32 42.13
N LYS A 1206 -38.22 -24.78 42.95
CA LYS A 1206 -37.97 -24.54 44.38
C LYS A 1206 -37.61 -25.82 45.14
N ASN A 1207 -38.33 -26.90 44.84
CA ASN A 1207 -38.12 -28.20 45.46
C ASN A 1207 -37.02 -29.02 44.77
N LYS A 1208 -36.32 -28.46 43.76
CA LYS A 1208 -35.27 -29.13 42.96
C LYS A 1208 -35.70 -30.49 42.39
N LYS A 1209 -36.98 -30.61 42.00
CA LYS A 1209 -37.52 -31.79 41.30
C LYS A 1209 -36.93 -31.94 39.89
N ILE A 1210 -36.52 -30.82 39.30
CA ILE A 1210 -35.70 -30.73 38.08
C ILE A 1210 -34.47 -29.86 38.37
N ALA A 1211 -33.41 -30.02 37.58
CA ALA A 1211 -32.14 -29.34 37.81
C ALA A 1211 -32.22 -27.84 37.54
N GLY A 1212 -33.05 -27.43 36.58
CA GLY A 1212 -33.28 -26.02 36.28
C GLY A 1212 -34.12 -25.78 35.03
N ALA A 1213 -34.30 -24.50 34.69
CA ALA A 1213 -35.02 -24.11 33.49
C ALA A 1213 -34.39 -22.92 32.76
N GLY A 1214 -34.46 -22.91 31.43
CA GLY A 1214 -34.11 -21.78 30.58
C GLY A 1214 -35.37 -21.21 29.92
N LEU A 1215 -35.78 -20.01 30.33
CA LEU A 1215 -37.06 -19.43 29.95
C LEU A 1215 -36.87 -18.08 29.25
N ASP A 1216 -37.41 -17.96 28.04
CA ASP A 1216 -37.48 -16.70 27.31
C ASP A 1216 -38.86 -16.04 27.39
N VAL A 1217 -39.89 -16.79 27.76
CA VAL A 1217 -41.30 -16.40 27.69
C VAL A 1217 -42.03 -16.75 28.99
N PHE A 1218 -43.02 -15.93 29.37
CA PHE A 1218 -43.71 -15.99 30.67
C PHE A 1218 -45.24 -15.94 30.51
N GLU A 1219 -46.00 -16.34 31.52
CA GLU A 1219 -47.48 -16.22 31.50
C GLU A 1219 -47.92 -14.75 31.51
N GLN A 1220 -47.25 -13.93 32.35
CA GLN A 1220 -47.38 -12.48 32.37
C GLN A 1220 -46.08 -11.82 31.90
N GLU A 1221 -46.16 -11.04 30.81
CA GLU A 1221 -45.02 -10.31 30.24
C GLU A 1221 -45.29 -8.78 30.26
N PRO A 1222 -44.35 -7.94 30.71
CA PRO A 1222 -43.06 -8.27 31.33
C PRO A 1222 -43.20 -8.99 32.68
N LEU A 1223 -42.21 -9.81 33.03
CA LEU A 1223 -42.21 -10.58 34.28
C LEU A 1223 -42.33 -9.63 35.49
N PRO A 1224 -43.31 -9.79 36.41
CA PRO A 1224 -43.45 -8.91 37.58
C PRO A 1224 -42.19 -8.86 38.44
N LEU A 1225 -41.90 -7.72 39.08
CA LEU A 1225 -40.67 -7.51 39.87
C LEU A 1225 -40.58 -8.42 41.10
N ASP A 1226 -41.74 -8.76 41.67
CA ASP A 1226 -41.92 -9.65 42.82
C ASP A 1226 -42.10 -11.13 42.42
N HIS A 1227 -42.01 -11.46 41.13
CA HIS A 1227 -42.25 -12.81 40.64
C HIS A 1227 -41.20 -13.81 41.15
N PRO A 1228 -41.59 -14.99 41.69
CA PRO A 1228 -40.64 -15.96 42.26
C PRO A 1228 -39.51 -16.41 41.34
N LEU A 1229 -39.76 -16.54 40.03
CA LEU A 1229 -38.75 -16.98 39.06
C LEU A 1229 -37.51 -16.07 39.05
N ARG A 1230 -37.64 -14.77 39.39
CA ARG A 1230 -36.53 -13.81 39.43
C ARG A 1230 -35.50 -14.10 40.52
N PHE A 1231 -35.87 -14.89 41.52
CA PHE A 1231 -35.05 -15.13 42.72
C PHE A 1231 -34.52 -16.56 42.82
N LEU A 1232 -34.86 -17.43 41.86
CA LEU A 1232 -34.37 -18.82 41.83
C LEU A 1232 -32.97 -18.88 41.20
N ASP A 1233 -32.06 -19.60 41.84
CA ASP A 1233 -30.66 -19.78 41.42
C ASP A 1233 -30.49 -20.79 40.27
N ASN A 1234 -31.49 -21.64 40.05
CA ASN A 1234 -31.52 -22.69 39.04
C ASN A 1234 -32.34 -22.32 37.78
N VAL A 1235 -32.53 -21.03 37.51
CA VAL A 1235 -33.28 -20.56 36.34
C VAL A 1235 -32.47 -19.52 35.56
N THR A 1236 -32.35 -19.72 34.25
CA THR A 1236 -31.85 -18.69 33.33
C THR A 1236 -33.03 -18.03 32.63
N LEU A 1237 -33.11 -16.70 32.77
CA LEU A 1237 -34.21 -15.90 32.25
C LEU A 1237 -33.71 -14.95 31.16
N SER A 1238 -34.46 -14.83 30.07
CA SER A 1238 -34.27 -13.78 29.06
C SER A 1238 -35.60 -13.06 28.76
N PRO A 1239 -35.57 -11.75 28.43
CA PRO A 1239 -36.79 -10.95 28.28
C PRO A 1239 -37.41 -11.07 26.87
N HIS A 1240 -37.84 -12.28 26.48
CA HIS A 1240 -38.46 -12.56 25.18
C HIS A 1240 -37.57 -12.12 23.99
N ASN A 1241 -36.29 -12.50 24.06
CA ASN A 1241 -35.25 -12.14 23.11
C ASN A 1241 -35.12 -13.13 21.94
N GLY A 1242 -35.89 -14.21 21.92
CA GLY A 1242 -35.75 -15.25 20.90
C GLY A 1242 -35.95 -14.79 19.45
N TYR A 1243 -36.52 -13.61 19.21
CA TYR A 1243 -36.60 -13.01 17.86
C TYR A 1243 -35.64 -11.83 17.65
N ILE A 1244 -34.91 -11.40 18.68
CA ILE A 1244 -34.08 -10.20 18.66
C ILE A 1244 -32.70 -10.55 18.12
N ASN A 1245 -32.45 -10.16 16.86
CA ASN A 1245 -31.11 -10.04 16.32
C ASN A 1245 -31.08 -8.95 15.24
N GLU A 1246 -29.87 -8.52 14.84
CA GLU A 1246 -29.67 -7.45 13.84
C GLU A 1246 -30.38 -7.78 12.51
N THR A 1247 -30.27 -9.03 12.05
CA THR A 1247 -30.84 -9.45 10.76
C THR A 1247 -32.37 -9.44 10.75
N SER A 1248 -33.02 -9.81 11.85
CA SER A 1248 -34.48 -9.76 12.04
C SER A 1248 -34.96 -8.32 12.12
N TYR A 1249 -34.27 -7.48 12.89
CA TYR A 1249 -34.62 -6.07 13.05
C TYR A 1249 -34.50 -5.30 11.73
N LYS A 1250 -33.46 -5.59 10.94
CA LYS A 1250 -33.29 -5.03 9.60
C LYS A 1250 -34.50 -5.35 8.71
N VAL A 1251 -34.92 -6.62 8.65
CA VAL A 1251 -36.10 -7.02 7.87
C VAL A 1251 -37.39 -6.39 8.40
N PHE A 1252 -37.58 -6.38 9.72
CA PHE A 1252 -38.76 -5.79 10.36
C PHE A 1252 -38.88 -4.30 10.06
N TRP A 1253 -37.81 -3.53 10.21
CA TRP A 1253 -37.87 -2.08 10.00
C TRP A 1253 -37.95 -1.68 8.53
N THR A 1254 -37.20 -2.35 7.64
CA THR A 1254 -37.34 -2.11 6.20
C THR A 1254 -38.76 -2.42 5.72
N SER A 1255 -39.31 -3.59 6.06
CA SER A 1255 -40.66 -3.96 5.61
C SER A 1255 -41.78 -3.14 6.26
N THR A 1256 -41.66 -2.75 7.53
CA THR A 1256 -42.66 -1.89 8.19
C THR A 1256 -42.82 -0.59 7.42
N VAL A 1257 -41.71 -0.01 6.96
CA VAL A 1257 -41.78 1.25 6.25
C VAL A 1257 -42.26 1.07 4.83
N GLU A 1258 -41.81 0.03 4.13
CA GLU A 1258 -42.39 -0.30 2.81
C GLU A 1258 -43.91 -0.47 2.87
N ASN A 1259 -44.44 -1.02 3.98
CA ASN A 1259 -45.87 -1.13 4.22
C ASN A 1259 -46.55 0.22 4.45
N ILE A 1260 -45.94 1.11 5.25
CA ILE A 1260 -46.45 2.47 5.50
C ILE A 1260 -46.43 3.30 4.22
N LYS A 1261 -45.31 3.29 3.49
CA LYS A 1261 -45.17 3.97 2.19
C LYS A 1261 -46.20 3.47 1.19
N GLY A 1262 -46.37 2.15 1.08
CA GLY A 1262 -47.41 1.55 0.25
C GLY A 1262 -48.82 2.02 0.62
N TYR A 1263 -49.13 2.16 1.92
CA TYR A 1263 -50.42 2.68 2.36
C TYR A 1263 -50.63 4.16 1.97
N LEU A 1264 -49.65 5.02 2.20
CA LEU A 1264 -49.71 6.44 1.83
C LEU A 1264 -49.84 6.65 0.31
N ASP A 1265 -49.15 5.81 -0.47
CA ASP A 1265 -49.23 5.80 -1.95
C ASP A 1265 -50.56 5.20 -2.48
N GLY A 1266 -51.50 4.85 -1.59
CA GLY A 1266 -52.80 4.26 -1.93
C GLY A 1266 -52.74 2.80 -2.40
N LYS A 1267 -51.61 2.12 -2.20
CA LYS A 1267 -51.37 0.72 -2.60
C LYS A 1267 -50.86 -0.11 -1.41
N PRO A 1268 -51.69 -0.36 -0.38
CA PRO A 1268 -51.26 -1.09 0.81
C PRO A 1268 -50.73 -2.49 0.45
N ARG A 1269 -49.59 -2.86 1.04
CA ARG A 1269 -48.87 -4.12 0.79
C ARG A 1269 -48.76 -4.97 2.05
N SER A 1270 -48.46 -6.25 1.86
CA SER A 1270 -48.23 -7.22 2.95
C SER A 1270 -49.38 -7.31 3.96
N LEU A 1271 -50.63 -7.15 3.49
CA LEU A 1271 -51.82 -7.22 4.32
C LEU A 1271 -51.97 -8.61 4.95
N LEU A 1272 -52.29 -8.64 6.24
CA LEU A 1272 -52.57 -9.87 6.97
C LEU A 1272 -54.01 -10.32 6.70
N GLU A 1273 -54.18 -11.65 6.57
CA GLU A 1273 -55.48 -12.30 6.32
C GLU A 1273 -56.24 -12.61 7.61
#